data_AF-A0A1C4PPI5-F1
#
_entry.id   AF-A0A1C4PPI5-F1
#
_cell.length_a   1.000
_cell.length_b   1.000
_cell.length_c   1.000
_cell.angle_alpha   90.00
_cell.angle_beta   90.00
_cell.angle_gamma   90.00
#
_symmetry.space_group_name_H-M   'P 1'
#
loop_
_entity.id
_entity.type
_entity.pdbx_description
1 polymer ?
#
loop_
_entity_poly.entity_id
_entity_poly.type
_entity_poly.pdbx_seq_one_letter_code
_entity_poly.pdbx_strand_id
1 'polypeptide(L)'
;MLPQERREKREHLASMLKVLRDASGRSTRGLAAEVVSRAGKDGRSAEDTRREVKSLAGTLARWFAGTSVPQDTAPTQHVLTSLLELAGREVVPEAALRAALIEARAEGAAAKGGRGTGWDRPLDHAPSAADVREELTDAPEHRALRNRLLATFPGRNSGYLYVQGGLGGGKTTLLAGIVRTAPRGMDVACFFPSYAASSHDTGSFVDIVGRQLPLVDTRRRPTDALTFRHALLEAVEQSKKRGRTLLLVIDGIDLNSAWAHSAARRPSIAGLLPRRPPAGLYVVVAGRRTPLPADVPATHPLRDPASRWSLPPRPGYETDPAPARAATEQLRPGTNARLVAEVLATVDTPLSVHDIVELTDLPSEEIERVVSGPEGHSLMLDEHRDDRYVLAHPQLPVLVREAAGEATGLRVRAAVAASVARWRKRVWPADTPRFLLEPVGRLTADPAEAVRLALDPWRQAALVKRRGAVTALSQLDALRRYEVEASVETLGLTTASYTLLRCRLGDGASPEALRALVALGDTERAAQWARATGDLVNGAALCLVVATELARSGQPGGEGLAAEAYARTAQALRDGSLDASGPERAEALVTRTLEFLAASDPEDPSPSARGLLAQILSSDAVGAEARERAAAAFGGWGVDAVHQQAARLARGGHEERCAAVGLWAALARAEAIGEGTVARARRAPEFRGHIIALCQEQLDLRRAGLADTFPTVDLLSLGARVLSGGPGMKAGKASEFLYRAHELLMSALRHPDTLSLGDRGYLRLEVRETIARHFEALEAVHPDRALADADEILHLSTLHDSVLGRAALSAPNTVRTEGEATIRARRLAAEKRDRKAKREYADGVAHKRLPPPASRLRPLGERASIEGDGGTGVFSGVHDALSAGFVEHARTLLEEALPADVLHAGRLTAVYKRLPGLATALVRCGQSDMVGRLAALPPSALPRVPLFAAASVAHARAKGWEAAAALARQAAGCAEEAEGVAGASTMLDVARALACAGLDEAAVAVAESARGRAGEKLTERSLVRRRGALLRAEGLAYTRPEAAAEFVEGHAGAVARQRNPLPDLAELLLLLPGPRRPGPELRKALLRACGQPGVSRDPGSAVVRALLARLAPELVPDAGRGALGADLHVGPVARALLAVAERKSVAGVVAAVREERPGRRSRPERSAEALAAAARCLGGVPTPLPVVVAPPPGPGERKPEETGRLVALVCGLGRVADPEGAVRLLRLLLEEGQTDAALGLLPHLLPETAPALADLHLAHLPPVLC
;
A
#
# COMPACT_ATOMS: atom_id res chain seq x y z
N MET A 1 -41.24 -32.71 -24.19
CA MET A 1 -40.41 -33.14 -25.35
C MET A 1 -39.19 -33.99 -24.96
N LEU A 2 -38.60 -33.79 -23.78
CA LEU A 2 -37.39 -34.53 -23.30
C LEU A 2 -37.43 -36.09 -23.30
N PRO A 3 -38.55 -36.80 -23.07
CA PRO A 3 -38.53 -38.27 -23.07
C PRO A 3 -38.31 -38.88 -24.46
N GLN A 4 -38.71 -38.17 -25.51
CA GLN A 4 -38.64 -38.63 -26.89
C GLN A 4 -37.23 -38.43 -27.46
N GLU A 5 -36.64 -37.25 -27.25
CA GLU A 5 -35.23 -37.00 -27.60
C GLU A 5 -34.26 -37.95 -26.88
N ARG A 6 -34.54 -38.31 -25.61
CA ARG A 6 -33.73 -39.28 -24.85
C ARG A 6 -33.79 -40.68 -25.46
N ARG A 7 -34.95 -41.08 -25.96
CA ARG A 7 -35.14 -42.37 -26.61
C ARG A 7 -34.43 -42.40 -27.97
N GLU A 8 -34.57 -41.33 -28.75
CA GLU A 8 -33.96 -41.18 -30.07
C GLU A 8 -32.42 -41.25 -30.01
N LYS A 9 -31.78 -40.64 -29.00
CA LYS A 9 -30.31 -40.67 -28.85
C LYS A 9 -29.76 -42.05 -28.48
N ARG A 10 -30.45 -42.81 -27.61
CA ARG A 10 -30.08 -44.20 -27.30
C ARG A 10 -30.31 -45.13 -28.47
N GLU A 11 -31.41 -44.94 -29.19
CA GLU A 11 -31.71 -45.68 -30.42
C GLU A 11 -30.68 -45.37 -31.51
N HIS A 12 -30.19 -44.13 -31.59
CA HIS A 12 -29.13 -43.72 -32.51
C HIS A 12 -27.80 -44.45 -32.23
N LEU A 13 -27.31 -44.42 -30.97
CA LEU A 13 -26.10 -45.16 -30.59
C LEU A 13 -26.26 -46.68 -30.81
N ALA A 14 -27.42 -47.24 -30.45
CA ALA A 14 -27.72 -48.66 -30.67
C ALA A 14 -27.71 -49.03 -32.16
N SER A 15 -28.24 -48.15 -33.01
CA SER A 15 -28.24 -48.30 -34.47
C SER A 15 -26.82 -48.30 -35.03
N MET A 16 -25.98 -47.33 -34.63
CA MET A 16 -24.57 -47.27 -35.05
C MET A 16 -23.78 -48.53 -34.63
N LEU A 17 -23.97 -48.98 -33.39
CA LEU A 17 -23.32 -50.19 -32.89
C LEU A 17 -23.82 -51.44 -33.64
N LYS A 18 -25.11 -51.51 -34.00
CA LYS A 18 -25.67 -52.60 -34.79
C LYS A 18 -25.13 -52.61 -36.22
N VAL A 19 -24.96 -51.44 -36.85
CA VAL A 19 -24.31 -51.32 -38.17
C VAL A 19 -22.87 -51.85 -38.13
N LEU A 20 -22.10 -51.49 -37.10
CA LEU A 20 -20.74 -52.02 -36.91
C LEU A 20 -20.72 -53.54 -36.73
N ARG A 21 -21.69 -54.09 -35.98
CA ARG A 21 -21.85 -55.55 -35.82
C ARG A 21 -22.14 -56.22 -37.16
N ASP A 22 -23.10 -55.70 -37.91
CA ASP A 22 -23.55 -56.33 -39.15
C ASP A 22 -22.45 -56.25 -40.23
N ALA A 23 -21.72 -55.12 -40.30
CA ALA A 23 -20.55 -54.96 -41.16
C ALA A 23 -19.39 -55.91 -40.80
N SER A 24 -19.22 -56.26 -39.52
CA SER A 24 -18.22 -57.24 -39.09
C SER A 24 -18.53 -58.68 -39.54
N GLY A 25 -19.76 -58.97 -40.01
CA GLY A 25 -20.19 -60.28 -40.46
C GLY A 25 -20.28 -61.37 -39.38
N ARG A 26 -20.13 -61.00 -38.10
CA ARG A 26 -20.03 -61.95 -36.98
C ARG A 26 -21.21 -61.85 -36.01
N SER A 27 -21.59 -62.98 -35.44
CA SER A 27 -22.59 -63.02 -34.35
C SER A 27 -22.03 -62.35 -33.08
N THR A 28 -22.91 -61.93 -32.15
CA THR A 28 -22.49 -61.37 -30.84
C THR A 28 -21.54 -62.30 -30.08
N ARG A 29 -21.75 -63.62 -30.21
CA ARG A 29 -20.86 -64.66 -29.64
C ARG A 29 -19.53 -64.74 -30.37
N GLY A 30 -19.53 -64.62 -31.70
CA GLY A 30 -18.30 -64.60 -32.52
C GLY A 30 -17.44 -63.34 -32.29
N LEU A 31 -18.08 -62.19 -32.09
CA LEU A 31 -17.41 -60.94 -31.70
C LEU A 31 -16.80 -61.03 -30.30
N ALA A 32 -17.57 -61.55 -29.34
CA ALA A 32 -17.07 -61.72 -27.98
C ALA A 32 -15.87 -62.70 -27.93
N ALA A 33 -15.88 -63.77 -28.73
CA ALA A 33 -14.76 -64.70 -28.84
C ALA A 33 -13.50 -64.04 -29.43
N GLU A 34 -13.65 -63.21 -30.46
CA GLU A 34 -12.54 -62.47 -31.07
C GLU A 34 -11.92 -61.45 -30.12
N VAL A 35 -12.76 -60.67 -29.41
CA VAL A 35 -12.28 -59.68 -28.44
C VAL A 35 -11.54 -60.35 -27.29
N VAL A 36 -12.05 -61.47 -26.77
CA VAL A 36 -11.39 -62.23 -25.71
C VAL A 36 -10.08 -62.86 -26.21
N SER A 37 -10.02 -63.29 -27.47
CA SER A 37 -8.79 -63.78 -28.11
C SER A 37 -7.71 -62.69 -28.23
N ARG A 38 -8.09 -61.47 -28.67
CA ARG A 38 -7.17 -60.33 -28.83
C ARG A 38 -6.72 -59.71 -27.51
N ALA A 39 -7.51 -59.83 -26.45
CA ALA A 39 -7.18 -59.36 -25.11
C ALA A 39 -6.21 -60.28 -24.33
N GLY A 40 -5.65 -61.31 -24.99
CA GLY A 40 -4.85 -62.37 -24.39
C GLY A 40 -3.75 -61.90 -23.42
N LYS A 41 -3.85 -62.35 -22.16
CA LYS A 41 -2.71 -62.60 -21.29
C LYS A 41 -2.66 -64.10 -21.02
N ASP A 42 -1.53 -64.70 -21.38
CA ASP A 42 -1.25 -66.13 -21.27
C ASP A 42 -1.54 -66.68 -19.86
N GLY A 43 -2.26 -67.79 -19.78
CA GLY A 43 -2.44 -68.56 -18.54
C GLY A 43 -3.87 -68.74 -18.01
N ARG A 44 -4.93 -68.40 -18.76
CA ARG A 44 -6.33 -68.63 -18.32
C ARG A 44 -6.88 -69.99 -18.77
N SER A 45 -7.66 -70.63 -17.90
CA SER A 45 -8.37 -71.88 -18.19
C SER A 45 -9.39 -71.70 -19.33
N ALA A 46 -9.55 -72.72 -20.18
CA ALA A 46 -10.52 -72.74 -21.27
C ALA A 46 -11.97 -72.50 -20.79
N GLU A 47 -12.28 -72.84 -19.53
CA GLU A 47 -13.61 -72.66 -18.95
C GLU A 47 -13.90 -71.20 -18.58
N ASP A 48 -12.88 -70.45 -18.13
CA ASP A 48 -12.98 -69.03 -17.81
C ASP A 48 -13.16 -68.19 -19.07
N THR A 49 -12.39 -68.50 -20.12
CA THR A 49 -12.54 -67.90 -21.46
C THR A 49 -13.96 -68.09 -21.99
N ARG A 50 -14.54 -69.29 -21.84
CA ARG A 50 -15.91 -69.59 -22.30
C ARG A 50 -16.97 -68.80 -21.53
N ARG A 51 -16.76 -68.59 -20.22
CA ARG A 51 -17.65 -67.80 -19.36
C ARG A 51 -17.59 -66.31 -19.67
N GLU A 52 -16.39 -65.78 -19.90
CA GLU A 52 -16.17 -64.39 -20.33
C GLU A 52 -16.80 -64.10 -21.70
N VAL A 53 -16.61 -64.99 -22.68
CA VAL A 53 -17.25 -64.87 -24.01
C VAL A 53 -18.77 -64.85 -23.89
N LYS A 54 -19.36 -65.69 -23.03
CA LYS A 54 -20.81 -65.70 -22.81
C LYS A 54 -21.31 -64.41 -22.15
N SER A 55 -20.58 -63.88 -21.17
CA SER A 55 -20.93 -62.63 -20.47
C SER A 55 -20.84 -61.41 -21.39
N LEU A 56 -19.74 -61.31 -22.15
CA LEU A 56 -19.51 -60.23 -23.10
C LEU A 56 -20.52 -60.27 -24.25
N ALA A 57 -20.84 -61.45 -24.78
CA ALA A 57 -21.87 -61.61 -25.81
C ALA A 57 -23.25 -61.14 -25.32
N GLY A 58 -23.59 -61.41 -24.05
CA GLY A 58 -24.83 -60.90 -23.43
C GLY A 58 -24.82 -59.38 -23.25
N THR A 59 -23.66 -58.79 -22.97
CA THR A 59 -23.50 -57.34 -22.84
C THR A 59 -23.59 -56.64 -24.18
N LEU A 60 -22.90 -57.15 -25.21
CA LEU A 60 -22.99 -56.66 -26.59
C LEU A 60 -24.42 -56.73 -27.13
N ALA A 61 -25.15 -57.83 -26.86
CA ALA A 61 -26.55 -57.95 -27.26
C ALA A 61 -27.42 -56.84 -26.66
N ARG A 62 -27.19 -56.46 -25.39
CA ARG A 62 -27.91 -55.37 -24.74
C ARG A 62 -27.53 -53.99 -25.29
N TRP A 63 -26.28 -53.78 -25.69
CA TRP A 63 -25.83 -52.54 -26.35
C TRP A 63 -26.48 -52.37 -27.72
N PHE A 64 -26.46 -53.42 -28.55
CA PHE A 64 -27.10 -53.40 -29.88
C PHE A 64 -28.62 -53.27 -29.81
N ALA A 65 -29.24 -53.66 -28.69
CA ALA A 65 -30.67 -53.49 -28.44
C ALA A 65 -31.02 -52.12 -27.79
N GLY A 66 -30.04 -51.23 -27.53
CA GLY A 66 -30.28 -49.93 -26.89
C GLY A 66 -30.74 -50.00 -25.43
N THR A 67 -30.72 -51.19 -24.83
CA THR A 67 -31.17 -51.41 -23.45
C THR A 67 -30.12 -51.05 -22.40
N SER A 68 -28.85 -50.92 -22.81
CA SER A 68 -27.76 -50.43 -21.97
C SER A 68 -26.68 -49.72 -22.79
N VAL A 69 -26.02 -48.73 -22.19
CA VAL A 69 -24.96 -47.95 -22.84
C VAL A 69 -23.58 -48.49 -22.43
N PRO A 70 -22.61 -48.60 -23.35
CA PRO A 70 -21.24 -49.00 -23.04
C PRO A 70 -20.60 -48.08 -21.98
N GLN A 71 -20.07 -48.65 -20.90
CA GLN A 71 -19.39 -47.90 -19.82
C GLN A 71 -17.96 -47.52 -20.23
N ASP A 72 -17.36 -46.48 -19.62
CA ASP A 72 -15.99 -46.08 -19.94
C ASP A 72 -14.96 -46.87 -19.17
N THR A 73 -14.86 -48.15 -19.52
CA THR A 73 -13.88 -49.05 -18.93
C THR A 73 -12.92 -49.51 -20.02
N ALA A 74 -11.65 -49.74 -19.66
CA ALA A 74 -10.64 -50.24 -20.60
C ALA A 74 -11.11 -51.50 -21.39
N PRO A 75 -11.84 -52.47 -20.79
CA PRO A 75 -12.42 -53.59 -21.54
C PRO A 75 -13.45 -53.15 -22.57
N THR A 76 -14.30 -52.17 -22.25
CA THR A 76 -15.32 -51.66 -23.16
C THR A 76 -14.71 -50.87 -24.32
N GLN A 77 -13.68 -50.07 -24.04
CA GLN A 77 -12.93 -49.36 -25.08
C GLN A 77 -12.27 -50.36 -26.04
N HIS A 78 -11.64 -51.41 -25.51
CA HIS A 78 -11.03 -52.46 -26.33
C HIS A 78 -12.05 -53.19 -27.22
N VAL A 79 -13.25 -53.47 -26.69
CA VAL A 79 -14.38 -54.03 -27.47
C VAL A 79 -14.80 -53.11 -28.61
N LEU A 80 -14.94 -51.80 -28.34
CA LEU A 80 -15.36 -50.82 -29.34
C LEU A 80 -14.30 -50.60 -30.42
N THR A 81 -13.03 -50.56 -30.03
CA THR A 81 -11.90 -50.50 -30.98
C THR A 81 -11.86 -51.74 -31.86
N SER A 82 -12.04 -52.94 -31.28
CA SER A 82 -12.09 -54.18 -32.05
C SER A 82 -13.28 -54.22 -33.03
N LEU A 83 -14.43 -53.67 -32.64
CA LEU A 83 -15.59 -53.56 -33.54
C LEU A 83 -15.32 -52.63 -34.73
N LEU A 84 -14.68 -51.48 -34.49
CA LEU A 84 -14.30 -50.54 -35.54
C LEU A 84 -13.25 -51.13 -36.50
N GLU A 85 -12.28 -51.88 -35.97
CA GLU A 85 -11.28 -52.57 -36.77
C GLU A 85 -11.87 -53.69 -37.64
N LEU A 86 -12.80 -54.48 -37.08
CA LEU A 86 -13.43 -55.60 -37.79
C LEU A 86 -14.48 -55.15 -38.81
N ALA A 87 -15.14 -54.01 -38.59
CA ALA A 87 -16.12 -53.44 -39.51
C ALA A 87 -15.50 -52.63 -40.66
N GLY A 88 -14.23 -52.22 -40.52
CA GLY A 88 -13.56 -51.29 -41.44
C GLY A 88 -13.81 -49.83 -41.04
N ARG A 89 -12.74 -49.01 -41.03
CA ARG A 89 -12.74 -47.64 -40.46
C ARG A 89 -13.66 -46.63 -41.17
N GLU A 90 -14.22 -46.98 -42.32
CA GLU A 90 -15.09 -46.10 -43.13
C GLU A 90 -16.59 -46.30 -42.88
N VAL A 91 -17.00 -47.34 -42.13
CA VAL A 91 -18.43 -47.68 -41.95
C VAL A 91 -19.13 -46.75 -40.95
N VAL A 92 -18.47 -46.42 -39.84
CA VAL A 92 -18.92 -45.41 -38.87
C VAL A 92 -17.69 -44.63 -38.39
N PRO A 93 -17.62 -43.30 -38.58
CA PRO A 93 -16.49 -42.50 -38.12
C PRO A 93 -16.30 -42.63 -36.60
N GLU A 94 -15.08 -42.91 -36.15
CA GLU A 94 -14.78 -43.09 -34.72
C GLU A 94 -15.15 -41.85 -33.89
N ALA A 95 -14.95 -40.65 -34.43
CA ALA A 95 -15.33 -39.39 -33.79
C ALA A 95 -16.86 -39.28 -33.56
N ALA A 96 -17.67 -39.69 -34.53
CA ALA A 96 -19.13 -39.70 -34.42
C ALA A 96 -19.61 -40.74 -33.40
N LEU A 97 -18.99 -41.92 -33.39
CA LEU A 97 -19.29 -42.94 -32.38
C LEU A 97 -18.91 -42.47 -30.98
N ARG A 98 -17.72 -41.86 -30.81
CA ARG A 98 -17.27 -41.30 -29.53
C ARG A 98 -18.21 -40.19 -29.05
N ALA A 99 -18.63 -39.28 -29.93
CA ALA A 99 -19.58 -38.22 -29.60
C ALA A 99 -20.93 -38.79 -29.12
N ALA A 100 -21.53 -39.70 -29.90
CA ALA A 100 -22.78 -40.37 -29.54
C ALA A 100 -22.68 -41.15 -28.21
N LEU A 101 -21.50 -41.69 -27.92
CA LEU A 101 -21.24 -42.47 -26.71
C LEU A 101 -21.01 -41.58 -25.48
N ILE A 102 -20.35 -40.43 -25.63
CA ILE A 102 -20.26 -39.39 -24.59
C ILE A 102 -21.65 -38.85 -24.26
N GLU A 103 -22.46 -38.55 -25.26
CA GLU A 103 -23.83 -38.07 -25.07
C GLU A 103 -24.71 -39.10 -24.35
N ALA A 104 -24.69 -40.36 -24.80
CA ALA A 104 -25.46 -41.44 -24.16
C ALA A 104 -24.97 -41.76 -22.74
N ARG A 105 -23.68 -41.54 -22.42
CA ARG A 105 -23.13 -41.71 -21.06
C ARG A 105 -23.50 -40.56 -20.14
N ALA A 106 -23.40 -39.31 -20.60
CA ALA A 106 -23.89 -38.15 -19.86
C ALA A 106 -25.39 -38.33 -19.51
N GLU A 107 -26.15 -38.90 -20.44
CA GLU A 107 -27.55 -39.26 -20.24
C GLU A 107 -27.74 -40.43 -19.25
N GLY A 108 -26.90 -41.48 -19.32
CA GLY A 108 -26.91 -42.61 -18.37
C GLY A 108 -26.56 -42.19 -16.94
N ALA A 109 -25.66 -41.22 -16.78
CA ALA A 109 -25.32 -40.60 -15.50
C ALA A 109 -26.49 -39.76 -14.95
N ALA A 110 -27.20 -39.04 -15.82
CA ALA A 110 -28.42 -38.32 -15.46
C ALA A 110 -29.58 -39.27 -15.08
N ALA A 111 -29.75 -40.39 -15.79
CA ALA A 111 -30.81 -41.38 -15.53
C ALA A 111 -30.56 -42.24 -14.27
N LYS A 112 -29.30 -42.55 -13.92
CA LYS A 112 -28.96 -43.17 -12.63
C LYS A 112 -29.17 -42.23 -11.44
N GLY A 113 -29.29 -40.92 -11.69
CA GLY A 113 -29.65 -39.91 -10.68
C GLY A 113 -31.15 -39.75 -10.40
N GLY A 114 -32.02 -40.48 -11.11
CA GLY A 114 -33.47 -40.22 -11.15
C GLY A 114 -34.38 -41.31 -10.57
N ARG A 115 -33.86 -42.33 -9.87
CA ARG A 115 -34.71 -43.25 -9.09
C ARG A 115 -34.51 -43.02 -7.59
N GLY A 116 -34.91 -41.84 -7.15
CA GLY A 116 -35.31 -41.62 -5.76
C GLY A 116 -36.71 -42.21 -5.58
N THR A 117 -36.83 -43.23 -4.75
CA THR A 117 -38.11 -43.62 -4.17
C THR A 117 -38.56 -42.49 -3.22
N GLY A 118 -39.65 -41.78 -3.53
CA GLY A 118 -40.29 -40.93 -2.52
C GLY A 118 -41.17 -39.80 -3.05
N TRP A 119 -42.48 -40.00 -2.99
CA TRP A 119 -43.54 -38.99 -2.78
C TRP A 119 -43.41 -37.68 -3.58
N ASP A 120 -44.05 -37.63 -4.76
CA ASP A 120 -44.43 -36.37 -5.41
C ASP A 120 -45.45 -35.62 -4.53
N ARG A 121 -44.97 -34.72 -3.67
CA ARG A 121 -45.81 -33.68 -3.07
C ARG A 121 -45.68 -32.40 -3.89
N PRO A 122 -46.78 -31.78 -4.34
CA PRO A 122 -46.70 -30.49 -4.99
C PRO A 122 -46.10 -29.46 -4.01
N LEU A 123 -45.05 -28.78 -4.46
CA LEU A 123 -44.50 -27.61 -3.76
C LEU A 123 -45.44 -26.43 -4.05
N ASP A 124 -46.51 -26.32 -3.26
CA ASP A 124 -47.41 -25.15 -3.28
C ASP A 124 -46.57 -23.85 -3.17
N HIS A 125 -46.83 -22.87 -4.03
CA HIS A 125 -46.09 -21.58 -4.08
C HIS A 125 -44.61 -21.62 -4.48
N ALA A 126 -44.08 -22.72 -5.03
CA ALA A 126 -42.80 -22.63 -5.75
C ALA A 126 -42.98 -21.78 -7.04
N PRO A 127 -42.08 -20.82 -7.34
CA PRO A 127 -42.22 -19.98 -8.52
C PRO A 127 -42.20 -20.82 -9.80
N SER A 128 -43.21 -20.62 -10.65
CA SER A 128 -43.36 -21.35 -11.91
C SER A 128 -42.25 -20.97 -12.89
N ALA A 129 -42.08 -21.76 -13.96
CA ALA A 129 -41.17 -21.40 -15.05
C ALA A 129 -41.52 -20.06 -15.72
N ALA A 130 -42.76 -19.58 -15.58
CA ALA A 130 -43.20 -18.27 -16.06
C ALA A 130 -42.79 -17.12 -15.12
N ASP A 131 -42.68 -17.37 -13.82
CA ASP A 131 -42.35 -16.34 -12.81
C ASP A 131 -40.85 -16.07 -12.70
N VAL A 132 -40.01 -17.04 -13.09
CA VAL A 132 -38.55 -16.92 -13.11
C VAL A 132 -38.04 -17.51 -14.43
N ARG A 133 -37.48 -16.64 -15.28
CA ARG A 133 -36.88 -17.04 -16.57
C ARG A 133 -35.87 -18.16 -16.37
N GLU A 134 -36.10 -19.29 -17.03
CA GLU A 134 -35.28 -20.51 -16.91
C GLU A 134 -33.81 -20.26 -17.30
N GLU A 135 -33.58 -19.38 -18.28
CA GLU A 135 -32.28 -18.87 -18.70
C GLU A 135 -31.46 -18.24 -17.55
N LEU A 136 -32.11 -17.57 -16.60
CA LEU A 136 -31.45 -16.94 -15.45
C LEU A 136 -31.13 -17.96 -14.34
N THR A 137 -31.92 -19.02 -14.21
CA THR A 137 -31.64 -20.10 -13.23
C THR A 137 -30.50 -21.02 -13.64
N ASP A 138 -30.26 -21.19 -14.95
CA ASP A 138 -29.23 -22.08 -15.50
C ASP A 138 -27.98 -21.34 -16.02
N ALA A 139 -27.91 -20.02 -15.85
CA ALA A 139 -26.70 -19.27 -16.11
C ALA A 139 -25.49 -19.87 -15.34
N PRO A 140 -24.30 -19.98 -15.95
CA PRO A 140 -23.13 -20.62 -15.33
C PRO A 140 -22.79 -20.04 -13.96
N GLU A 141 -22.94 -18.73 -13.82
CA GLU A 141 -22.64 -17.97 -12.61
C GLU A 141 -23.66 -18.24 -11.49
N HIS A 142 -24.95 -18.24 -11.81
CA HIS A 142 -26.00 -18.61 -10.85
C HIS A 142 -25.86 -20.07 -10.39
N ARG A 143 -25.43 -20.98 -11.28
CA ARG A 143 -25.08 -22.36 -10.90
C ARG A 143 -23.86 -22.43 -9.98
N ALA A 144 -22.83 -21.63 -10.24
CA ALA A 144 -21.65 -21.56 -9.37
C ALA A 144 -22.01 -21.01 -7.98
N LEU A 145 -22.81 -19.94 -7.89
CA LEU A 145 -23.32 -19.39 -6.63
C LEU A 145 -24.18 -20.40 -5.87
N ARG A 146 -25.09 -21.10 -6.55
CA ARG A 146 -25.87 -22.19 -5.97
C ARG A 146 -24.97 -23.27 -5.40
N ASN A 147 -23.98 -23.74 -6.16
CA ASN A 147 -23.07 -24.80 -5.71
C ASN A 147 -22.22 -24.34 -4.51
N ARG A 148 -21.76 -23.08 -4.50
CA ARG A 148 -21.00 -22.49 -3.39
C ARG A 148 -21.86 -22.40 -2.12
N LEU A 149 -23.10 -21.95 -2.25
CA LEU A 149 -24.08 -21.93 -1.16
C LEU A 149 -24.33 -23.35 -0.65
N LEU A 150 -24.57 -24.31 -1.53
CA LEU A 150 -24.78 -25.72 -1.16
C LEU A 150 -23.55 -26.34 -0.49
N ALA A 151 -22.34 -25.94 -0.87
CA ALA A 151 -21.09 -26.40 -0.27
C ALA A 151 -20.88 -25.91 1.18
N THR A 152 -21.71 -24.99 1.68
CA THR A 152 -21.70 -24.60 3.10
C THR A 152 -22.43 -25.60 4.03
N PHE A 153 -23.18 -26.56 3.45
CA PHE A 153 -23.95 -27.56 4.21
C PHE A 153 -23.17 -28.83 4.60
N PRO A 154 -22.29 -29.43 3.76
CA PRO A 154 -21.53 -30.63 4.12
C PRO A 154 -20.67 -30.45 5.37
N GLY A 155 -20.74 -31.38 6.32
CA GLY A 155 -19.94 -31.38 7.57
C GLY A 155 -20.60 -30.70 8.77
N ARG A 156 -21.76 -30.04 8.59
CA ARG A 156 -22.58 -29.48 9.68
C ARG A 156 -23.76 -30.42 10.00
N ASN A 157 -24.18 -30.49 11.27
CA ASN A 157 -25.36 -31.25 11.68
C ASN A 157 -26.68 -30.49 11.44
N SER A 158 -26.62 -29.17 11.29
CA SER A 158 -27.74 -28.24 11.07
C SER A 158 -27.17 -26.86 10.72
N GLY A 159 -27.96 -25.95 10.14
CA GLY A 159 -27.44 -24.63 9.80
C GLY A 159 -28.49 -23.59 9.43
N TYR A 160 -28.08 -22.33 9.54
CA TYR A 160 -28.81 -21.17 9.04
C TYR A 160 -28.00 -20.49 7.95
N LEU A 161 -28.70 -19.99 6.95
CA LEU A 161 -28.16 -19.09 5.97
C LEU A 161 -29.18 -17.98 5.68
N TYR A 162 -28.75 -16.73 5.78
CA TYR A 162 -29.52 -15.56 5.42
C TYR A 162 -28.90 -14.92 4.17
N VAL A 163 -29.51 -15.17 3.02
CA VAL A 163 -29.13 -14.60 1.73
C VAL A 163 -29.61 -13.14 1.65
N GLN A 164 -28.67 -12.21 1.67
CA GLN A 164 -28.94 -10.78 1.57
C GLN A 164 -28.56 -10.24 0.19
N GLY A 165 -29.30 -9.26 -0.31
CA GLY A 165 -28.98 -8.61 -1.59
C GLY A 165 -29.97 -7.53 -1.97
N GLY A 166 -29.58 -6.67 -2.91
CA GLY A 166 -30.38 -5.55 -3.41
C GLY A 166 -31.66 -5.98 -4.15
N LEU A 167 -32.50 -4.99 -4.47
CA LEU A 167 -33.75 -5.17 -5.20
C LEU A 167 -33.48 -5.72 -6.60
N GLY A 168 -34.02 -6.90 -6.96
CA GLY A 168 -33.75 -7.49 -8.29
C GLY A 168 -32.36 -8.12 -8.46
N GLY A 169 -31.60 -8.28 -7.36
CA GLY A 169 -30.26 -8.89 -7.37
C GLY A 169 -30.22 -10.41 -7.61
N GLY A 170 -31.34 -11.05 -7.92
CA GLY A 170 -31.39 -12.48 -8.26
C GLY A 170 -31.59 -13.45 -7.07
N LYS A 171 -31.94 -12.94 -5.87
CA LYS A 171 -32.23 -13.75 -4.67
C LYS A 171 -33.31 -14.80 -4.93
N THR A 172 -34.47 -14.35 -5.42
CA THR A 172 -35.60 -15.21 -5.78
C THR A 172 -35.20 -16.25 -6.82
N THR A 173 -34.42 -15.86 -7.84
CA THR A 173 -33.88 -16.77 -8.87
C THR A 173 -32.97 -17.84 -8.27
N LEU A 174 -32.05 -17.46 -7.37
CA LEU A 174 -31.14 -18.39 -6.70
C LEU A 174 -31.91 -19.41 -5.84
N LEU A 175 -32.84 -18.93 -5.01
CA LEU A 175 -33.64 -19.79 -4.14
C LEU A 175 -34.57 -20.71 -4.94
N ALA A 176 -35.20 -20.20 -6.01
CA ALA A 176 -35.98 -21.00 -6.94
C ALA A 176 -35.14 -22.11 -7.56
N GLY A 177 -33.90 -21.80 -7.97
CA GLY A 177 -32.94 -22.77 -8.47
C GLY A 177 -32.62 -23.88 -7.46
N ILE A 178 -32.43 -23.55 -6.18
CA ILE A 178 -32.19 -24.52 -5.09
C ILE A 178 -33.39 -25.47 -4.92
N VAL A 179 -34.60 -24.90 -4.88
CA VAL A 179 -35.84 -25.68 -4.70
C VAL A 179 -36.08 -26.60 -5.90
N ARG A 180 -35.85 -26.12 -7.14
CA ARG A 180 -36.01 -26.90 -8.38
C ARG A 180 -35.02 -28.05 -8.50
N THR A 181 -33.76 -27.83 -8.13
CA THR A 181 -32.71 -28.86 -8.15
C THR A 181 -32.44 -29.40 -6.76
N ALA A 182 -33.51 -29.77 -6.03
CA ALA A 182 -33.46 -30.19 -4.64
C ALA A 182 -32.21 -31.07 -4.34
N PRO A 183 -31.36 -30.70 -3.37
CA PRO A 183 -30.13 -31.45 -3.08
C PRO A 183 -30.45 -32.90 -2.68
N ARG A 184 -29.61 -33.84 -3.12
CA ARG A 184 -29.79 -35.26 -2.81
C ARG A 184 -29.82 -35.48 -1.29
N GLY A 185 -30.79 -36.25 -0.82
CA GLY A 185 -30.95 -36.56 0.61
C GLY A 185 -31.64 -35.46 1.43
N MET A 186 -32.30 -34.48 0.79
CA MET A 186 -33.06 -33.44 1.49
C MET A 186 -34.57 -33.48 1.17
N ASP A 187 -35.41 -33.24 2.16
CA ASP A 187 -36.83 -32.87 1.99
C ASP A 187 -36.91 -31.34 1.93
N VAL A 188 -37.72 -30.76 1.05
CA VAL A 188 -37.79 -29.30 0.85
C VAL A 188 -39.17 -28.77 1.20
N ALA A 189 -39.22 -27.67 1.95
CA ALA A 189 -40.40 -26.85 2.13
C ALA A 189 -40.03 -25.39 1.81
N CYS A 190 -40.89 -24.67 1.08
CA CYS A 190 -40.58 -23.31 0.64
C CYS A 190 -41.72 -22.31 0.82
N PHE A 191 -41.37 -21.03 0.93
CA PHE A 191 -42.31 -19.91 0.96
C PHE A 191 -41.79 -18.79 0.06
N PHE A 192 -42.59 -18.40 -0.94
CA PHE A 192 -42.34 -17.25 -1.82
C PHE A 192 -43.54 -16.30 -1.74
N PRO A 193 -43.41 -15.10 -1.16
CA PRO A 193 -44.52 -14.18 -0.97
C PRO A 193 -45.03 -13.63 -2.32
N SER A 194 -46.35 -13.54 -2.47
CA SER A 194 -46.99 -12.91 -3.64
C SER A 194 -47.72 -11.63 -3.23
N TYR A 195 -47.35 -10.52 -3.86
CA TYR A 195 -47.98 -9.22 -3.62
C TYR A 195 -49.36 -9.10 -4.25
N ALA A 196 -49.57 -9.70 -5.41
CA ALA A 196 -50.85 -9.67 -6.12
C ALA A 196 -51.95 -10.46 -5.38
N ALA A 197 -51.57 -11.48 -4.60
CA ALA A 197 -52.48 -12.33 -3.83
C ALA A 197 -52.57 -11.98 -2.33
N SER A 198 -51.94 -10.88 -1.89
CA SER A 198 -51.87 -10.47 -0.46
C SER A 198 -51.30 -11.54 0.50
N SER A 199 -50.49 -12.49 0.00
CA SER A 199 -49.98 -13.63 0.77
C SER A 199 -48.59 -13.38 1.41
N HIS A 200 -48.45 -12.25 2.12
CA HIS A 200 -47.19 -11.80 2.72
C HIS A 200 -47.27 -11.69 4.26
N ASP A 201 -48.32 -12.22 4.88
CA ASP A 201 -48.49 -12.24 6.33
C ASP A 201 -48.04 -13.56 6.98
N THR A 202 -47.93 -13.56 8.31
CA THR A 202 -47.50 -14.75 9.07
C THR A 202 -48.49 -15.91 8.94
N GLY A 203 -49.79 -15.64 8.76
CA GLY A 203 -50.82 -16.67 8.60
C GLY A 203 -50.63 -17.47 7.31
N SER A 204 -50.40 -16.77 6.20
CA SER A 204 -50.13 -17.38 4.89
C SER A 204 -48.89 -18.26 4.92
N PHE A 205 -47.83 -17.83 5.63
CA PHE A 205 -46.62 -18.64 5.82
C PHE A 205 -46.90 -19.96 6.53
N VAL A 206 -47.62 -19.93 7.66
CA VAL A 206 -47.93 -21.14 8.44
C VAL A 206 -48.73 -22.13 7.61
N ASP A 207 -49.75 -21.65 6.88
CA ASP A 207 -50.60 -22.50 6.04
C ASP A 207 -49.80 -23.12 4.88
N ILE A 208 -49.10 -22.32 4.09
CA ILE A 208 -48.36 -22.75 2.89
C ILE A 208 -47.23 -23.71 3.26
N VAL A 209 -46.37 -23.36 4.22
CA VAL A 209 -45.25 -24.20 4.62
C VAL A 209 -45.76 -25.42 5.39
N GLY A 210 -46.79 -25.26 6.21
CA GLY A 210 -47.42 -26.36 6.95
C GLY A 210 -47.95 -27.47 6.05
N ARG A 211 -48.50 -27.14 4.88
CA ARG A 211 -48.93 -28.14 3.87
C ARG A 211 -47.76 -28.94 3.29
N GLN A 212 -46.60 -28.30 3.14
CA GLN A 212 -45.39 -28.88 2.52
C GLN A 212 -44.55 -29.73 3.48
N LEU A 213 -44.64 -29.50 4.79
CA LEU A 213 -43.85 -30.25 5.78
C LEU A 213 -44.05 -31.79 5.64
N PRO A 214 -42.97 -32.61 5.72
CA PRO A 214 -42.99 -34.06 5.49
C PRO A 214 -43.74 -34.92 6.53
N LEU A 215 -44.79 -34.37 7.15
CA LEU A 215 -45.65 -34.97 8.17
C LEU A 215 -46.44 -36.19 7.64
N VAL A 216 -46.45 -37.27 8.42
CA VAL A 216 -47.25 -38.49 8.18
C VAL A 216 -48.74 -38.26 8.48
N ASP A 217 -49.06 -37.52 9.54
CA ASP A 217 -50.45 -37.20 9.94
C ASP A 217 -50.79 -35.77 9.54
N THR A 218 -51.75 -35.61 8.61
CA THR A 218 -52.20 -34.30 8.12
C THR A 218 -52.96 -33.49 9.17
N ARG A 219 -53.49 -34.12 10.23
CA ARG A 219 -54.13 -33.42 11.36
C ARG A 219 -53.13 -32.66 12.23
N ARG A 220 -51.84 -32.99 12.12
CA ARG A 220 -50.74 -32.31 12.81
C ARG A 220 -50.18 -31.13 12.01
N ARG A 221 -50.81 -30.78 10.89
CA ARG A 221 -50.47 -29.57 10.16
C ARG A 221 -50.78 -28.36 11.03
N PRO A 222 -49.90 -27.37 11.06
CA PRO A 222 -50.09 -26.20 11.92
C PRO A 222 -51.23 -25.34 11.39
N THR A 223 -52.08 -24.88 12.30
CA THR A 223 -53.19 -23.96 12.00
C THR A 223 -52.87 -22.53 12.41
N ASP A 224 -51.81 -22.35 13.22
CA ASP A 224 -51.38 -21.06 13.73
C ASP A 224 -49.86 -21.02 14.01
N ALA A 225 -49.39 -19.84 14.41
CA ALA A 225 -48.00 -19.59 14.77
C ALA A 225 -47.48 -20.48 15.92
N LEU A 226 -48.33 -20.83 16.89
CA LEU A 226 -47.94 -21.59 18.08
C LEU A 226 -47.68 -23.07 17.73
N THR A 227 -48.54 -23.64 16.89
CA THR A 227 -48.45 -25.04 16.44
C THR A 227 -47.38 -25.28 15.38
N PHE A 228 -46.98 -24.24 14.63
CA PHE A 228 -45.97 -24.33 13.57
C PHE A 228 -44.62 -24.91 14.04
N ARG A 229 -44.10 -24.46 15.19
CA ARG A 229 -42.81 -24.95 15.70
C ARG A 229 -42.83 -26.45 16.03
N HIS A 230 -43.90 -26.93 16.63
CA HIS A 230 -44.07 -28.35 16.93
C HIS A 230 -44.12 -29.19 15.64
N ALA A 231 -44.88 -28.73 14.66
CA ALA A 231 -44.96 -29.37 13.34
C ALA A 231 -43.59 -29.40 12.63
N LEU A 232 -42.81 -28.32 12.70
CA LEU A 232 -41.47 -28.26 12.11
C LEU A 232 -40.50 -29.25 12.77
N LEU A 233 -40.48 -29.32 14.10
CA LEU A 233 -39.63 -30.28 14.82
C LEU A 233 -39.99 -31.73 14.49
N GLU A 234 -41.29 -32.05 14.44
CA GLU A 234 -41.75 -33.39 14.07
C GLU A 234 -41.38 -33.74 12.63
N ALA A 235 -41.50 -32.78 11.70
CA ALA A 235 -41.07 -32.94 10.32
C ALA A 235 -39.57 -33.25 10.21
N VAL A 236 -38.71 -32.56 10.95
CA VAL A 236 -37.26 -32.83 11.00
C VAL A 236 -36.97 -34.25 11.46
N GLU A 237 -37.63 -34.70 12.53
CA GLU A 237 -37.45 -36.07 13.04
C GLU A 237 -37.94 -37.13 12.04
N GLN A 238 -39.01 -36.84 11.31
CA GLN A 238 -39.51 -37.74 10.27
C GLN A 238 -38.56 -37.78 9.06
N SER A 239 -37.97 -36.67 8.64
CA SER A 239 -36.93 -36.63 7.62
C SER A 239 -35.69 -37.42 8.05
N LYS A 240 -35.22 -37.23 9.29
CA LYS A 240 -34.08 -38.00 9.86
C LYS A 240 -34.32 -39.49 9.85
N LYS A 241 -35.51 -39.94 10.27
CA LYS A 241 -35.88 -41.37 10.25
C LYS A 241 -35.81 -41.97 8.85
N ARG A 242 -35.93 -41.15 7.80
CA ARG A 242 -35.79 -41.53 6.39
C ARG A 242 -34.36 -41.38 5.85
N GLY A 243 -33.38 -41.04 6.71
CA GLY A 243 -32.01 -40.74 6.31
C GLY A 243 -31.88 -39.44 5.51
N ARG A 244 -32.84 -38.52 5.67
CA ARG A 244 -32.91 -37.24 4.95
C ARG A 244 -32.81 -36.06 5.91
N THR A 245 -32.47 -34.90 5.36
CA THR A 245 -32.39 -33.62 6.07
C THR A 245 -33.53 -32.71 5.60
N LEU A 246 -34.15 -31.92 6.47
CA LEU A 246 -35.16 -30.94 6.05
C LEU A 246 -34.49 -29.62 5.67
N LEU A 247 -34.81 -29.09 4.49
CA LEU A 247 -34.42 -27.78 3.99
C LEU A 247 -35.65 -26.87 3.93
N LEU A 248 -35.65 -25.81 4.73
CA LEU A 248 -36.67 -24.76 4.72
C LEU A 248 -36.15 -23.54 3.97
N VAL A 249 -36.82 -23.15 2.89
CA VAL A 249 -36.44 -22.01 2.03
C VAL A 249 -37.48 -20.90 2.12
N ILE A 250 -37.10 -19.69 2.54
CA ILE A 250 -38.03 -18.56 2.69
C ILE A 250 -37.51 -17.38 1.87
N ASP A 251 -38.21 -16.98 0.82
CA ASP A 251 -37.88 -15.76 0.08
C ASP A 251 -38.62 -14.55 0.66
N GLY A 252 -38.01 -13.37 0.53
CA GLY A 252 -38.62 -12.10 0.93
C GLY A 252 -39.04 -12.04 2.40
N ILE A 253 -38.24 -12.56 3.33
CA ILE A 253 -38.60 -12.61 4.76
C ILE A 253 -38.90 -11.22 5.35
N ASP A 254 -38.22 -10.19 4.83
CA ASP A 254 -38.37 -8.77 5.20
C ASP A 254 -39.63 -8.11 4.63
N LEU A 255 -40.38 -8.82 3.79
CA LEU A 255 -41.65 -8.35 3.22
C LEU A 255 -42.85 -8.72 4.12
N ASN A 256 -42.58 -9.36 5.26
CA ASN A 256 -43.61 -9.73 6.21
C ASN A 256 -44.28 -8.48 6.81
N SER A 257 -45.61 -8.44 6.82
CA SER A 257 -46.34 -7.28 7.36
C SER A 257 -46.11 -7.03 8.86
N ALA A 258 -45.70 -8.05 9.62
CA ALA A 258 -45.34 -7.93 11.04
C ALA A 258 -43.84 -7.62 11.28
N TRP A 259 -43.10 -7.19 10.24
CA TRP A 259 -41.67 -6.87 10.35
C TRP A 259 -41.37 -5.56 11.10
N ALA A 260 -42.30 -4.60 11.10
CA ALA A 260 -42.09 -3.25 11.65
C ALA A 260 -42.07 -3.17 13.19
N HIS A 261 -41.28 -2.21 13.73
CA HIS A 261 -40.89 -2.09 15.14
C HIS A 261 -41.99 -1.72 16.16
N SER A 262 -43.18 -1.23 15.75
CA SER A 262 -44.05 -0.50 16.69
C SER A 262 -45.40 -1.12 17.10
N ALA A 263 -45.93 -2.19 16.48
CA ALA A 263 -47.33 -2.55 16.81
C ALA A 263 -47.84 -3.97 16.51
N ALA A 264 -47.02 -5.02 16.38
CA ALA A 264 -47.58 -6.35 16.08
C ALA A 264 -47.91 -7.14 17.35
N ARG A 265 -49.21 -7.25 17.72
CA ARG A 265 -49.75 -8.31 18.60
C ARG A 265 -49.59 -9.74 18.01
N ARG A 266 -48.88 -9.87 16.88
CA ARG A 266 -48.71 -11.10 16.09
C ARG A 266 -47.22 -11.34 15.83
N PRO A 267 -46.72 -12.58 15.93
CA PRO A 267 -45.31 -12.88 15.70
C PRO A 267 -44.93 -12.71 14.22
N SER A 268 -43.70 -12.25 13.96
CA SER A 268 -43.10 -12.20 12.63
C SER A 268 -42.73 -13.61 12.16
N ILE A 269 -42.62 -13.81 10.83
CA ILE A 269 -42.14 -15.10 10.28
C ILE A 269 -40.76 -15.44 10.84
N ALA A 270 -39.87 -14.45 10.99
CA ALA A 270 -38.54 -14.65 11.57
C ALA A 270 -38.60 -15.10 13.05
N GLY A 271 -39.53 -14.55 13.84
CA GLY A 271 -39.75 -14.92 15.24
C GLY A 271 -40.24 -16.37 15.43
N LEU A 272 -40.90 -16.95 14.42
CA LEU A 272 -41.35 -18.35 14.45
C LEU A 272 -40.20 -19.36 14.29
N LEU A 273 -39.11 -18.94 13.66
CA LEU A 273 -38.01 -19.82 13.32
C LEU A 273 -37.26 -20.33 14.59
N PRO A 274 -36.64 -21.52 14.52
CA PRO A 274 -35.95 -22.10 15.67
C PRO A 274 -34.66 -21.34 16.03
N ARG A 275 -34.58 -20.87 17.29
CA ARG A 275 -33.37 -20.22 17.85
C ARG A 275 -32.14 -21.14 17.86
N ARG A 276 -32.36 -22.45 17.96
CA ARG A 276 -31.35 -23.49 17.83
C ARG A 276 -31.89 -24.50 16.84
N PRO A 277 -31.46 -24.49 15.57
CA PRO A 277 -31.96 -25.47 14.62
C PRO A 277 -31.62 -26.87 15.16
N PRO A 278 -32.59 -27.80 15.24
CA PRO A 278 -32.27 -29.18 15.57
C PRO A 278 -31.33 -29.74 14.51
N ALA A 279 -30.52 -30.74 14.89
CA ALA A 279 -29.78 -31.53 13.91
C ALA A 279 -30.74 -31.96 12.78
N GLY A 280 -30.29 -32.08 11.54
CA GLY A 280 -31.12 -32.44 10.40
C GLY A 280 -32.01 -31.32 9.85
N LEU A 281 -31.86 -30.06 10.30
CA LEU A 281 -32.56 -28.89 9.73
C LEU A 281 -31.57 -27.88 9.14
N TYR A 282 -31.81 -27.50 7.88
CA TYR A 282 -31.22 -26.34 7.24
C TYR A 282 -32.29 -25.29 6.95
N VAL A 283 -32.03 -24.06 7.36
CA VAL A 283 -32.92 -22.92 7.09
C VAL A 283 -32.20 -21.92 6.21
N VAL A 284 -32.73 -21.67 5.02
CA VAL A 284 -32.25 -20.65 4.09
C VAL A 284 -33.33 -19.59 3.98
N VAL A 285 -33.02 -18.37 4.39
CA VAL A 285 -33.93 -17.23 4.22
C VAL A 285 -33.29 -16.23 3.28
N ALA A 286 -34.09 -15.51 2.49
CA ALA A 286 -33.62 -14.40 1.68
C ALA A 286 -34.38 -13.13 1.99
N GLY A 287 -33.71 -12.00 1.85
CA GLY A 287 -34.30 -10.70 2.04
C GLY A 287 -33.37 -9.55 1.70
N ARG A 288 -33.86 -8.32 1.87
CA ARG A 288 -33.01 -7.13 1.86
C ARG A 288 -32.23 -7.04 3.17
N ARG A 289 -31.13 -6.29 3.17
CA ARG A 289 -30.47 -5.88 4.41
C ARG A 289 -31.42 -4.92 5.12
N THR A 290 -32.04 -5.34 6.22
CA THR A 290 -32.96 -4.52 7.03
C THR A 290 -32.80 -4.92 8.51
N PRO A 291 -33.13 -4.05 9.47
CA PRO A 291 -33.12 -4.45 10.87
C PRO A 291 -34.07 -5.62 11.09
N LEU A 292 -33.62 -6.64 11.84
CA LEU A 292 -34.47 -7.77 12.19
C LEU A 292 -35.57 -7.33 13.18
N PRO A 293 -36.78 -7.94 13.11
CA PRO A 293 -37.89 -7.60 14.00
C PRO A 293 -37.57 -7.77 15.49
N ALA A 294 -38.28 -7.02 16.34
CA ALA A 294 -38.06 -7.01 17.79
C ALA A 294 -38.29 -8.37 18.47
N ASP A 295 -39.13 -9.24 17.89
CA ASP A 295 -39.40 -10.59 18.39
C ASP A 295 -38.29 -11.61 18.04
N VAL A 296 -37.27 -11.20 17.28
CA VAL A 296 -36.05 -11.98 17.00
C VAL A 296 -34.97 -11.66 18.04
N PRO A 297 -34.68 -12.56 19.00
CA PRO A 297 -33.74 -12.27 20.10
C PRO A 297 -32.28 -12.19 19.63
N ALA A 298 -31.43 -11.55 20.43
CA ALA A 298 -29.99 -11.37 20.17
C ALA A 298 -29.24 -12.68 19.85
N THR A 299 -29.64 -13.79 20.48
CA THR A 299 -29.00 -15.11 20.29
C THR A 299 -29.51 -15.88 19.08
N HIS A 300 -30.36 -15.29 18.23
CA HIS A 300 -30.92 -15.97 17.07
C HIS A 300 -29.87 -16.09 15.94
N PRO A 301 -29.75 -17.23 15.24
CA PRO A 301 -28.77 -17.41 14.16
C PRO A 301 -28.86 -16.36 13.03
N LEU A 302 -30.05 -15.81 12.77
CA LEU A 302 -30.22 -14.71 11.80
C LEU A 302 -29.44 -13.43 12.18
N ARG A 303 -29.13 -13.23 13.47
CA ARG A 303 -28.30 -12.11 13.93
C ARG A 303 -26.80 -12.40 13.82
N ASP A 304 -26.40 -13.66 13.68
CA ASP A 304 -24.99 -14.08 13.57
C ASP A 304 -24.41 -13.71 12.19
N PRO A 305 -23.34 -12.88 12.11
CA PRO A 305 -22.66 -12.56 10.86
C PRO A 305 -22.18 -13.79 10.07
N ALA A 306 -21.81 -14.89 10.74
CA ALA A 306 -21.37 -16.12 10.10
C ALA A 306 -22.51 -16.89 9.41
N SER A 307 -23.77 -16.50 9.65
CA SER A 307 -24.95 -17.02 8.98
C SER A 307 -25.46 -16.08 7.87
N ARG A 308 -24.92 -14.87 7.74
CA ARG A 308 -25.32 -13.89 6.71
C ARG A 308 -24.46 -14.07 5.47
N TRP A 309 -25.10 -14.32 4.34
CA TRP A 309 -24.45 -14.55 3.06
C TRP A 309 -24.88 -13.46 2.07
N SER A 310 -23.93 -12.65 1.63
CA SER A 310 -24.22 -11.55 0.70
C SER A 310 -24.20 -12.09 -0.73
N LEU A 311 -25.33 -11.98 -1.42
CA LEU A 311 -25.45 -12.36 -2.81
C LEU A 311 -24.76 -11.30 -3.69
N PRO A 312 -23.70 -11.64 -4.43
CA PRO A 312 -23.11 -10.71 -5.38
C PRO A 312 -24.14 -10.35 -6.47
N PRO A 313 -24.12 -9.10 -6.98
CA PRO A 313 -25.03 -8.68 -8.05
C PRO A 313 -24.80 -9.51 -9.32
N ARG A 314 -25.89 -9.82 -10.02
CA ARG A 314 -25.84 -10.50 -11.33
C ARG A 314 -25.20 -9.58 -12.40
N PRO A 315 -24.56 -10.11 -13.45
CA PRO A 315 -24.09 -9.29 -14.57
C PRO A 315 -25.24 -8.46 -15.16
N GLY A 316 -24.96 -7.20 -15.46
CA GLY A 316 -25.96 -6.25 -15.97
C GLY A 316 -26.99 -5.78 -14.93
N TYR A 317 -26.86 -6.16 -13.64
CA TYR A 317 -27.72 -5.67 -12.57
C TYR A 317 -27.77 -4.14 -12.50
N GLU A 318 -26.61 -3.49 -12.62
CA GLU A 318 -26.50 -2.03 -12.51
C GLU A 318 -27.13 -1.30 -13.71
N THR A 319 -27.16 -1.94 -14.89
CA THR A 319 -27.67 -1.35 -16.12
C THR A 319 -29.15 -1.65 -16.37
N ASP A 320 -29.75 -2.61 -15.66
CA ASP A 320 -31.16 -2.97 -15.80
C ASP A 320 -32.08 -2.00 -15.02
N PRO A 321 -32.87 -1.15 -15.71
CA PRO A 321 -33.76 -0.21 -15.04
C PRO A 321 -35.05 -0.86 -14.52
N ALA A 322 -35.40 -2.08 -14.95
CA ALA A 322 -36.73 -2.63 -14.70
C ALA A 322 -37.07 -2.76 -13.20
N PRO A 323 -36.19 -3.29 -12.33
CA PRO A 323 -36.47 -3.37 -10.89
C PRO A 323 -36.63 -1.97 -10.26
N ALA A 324 -35.79 -1.01 -10.64
CA ALA A 324 -35.81 0.34 -10.11
C ALA A 324 -37.05 1.13 -10.56
N ARG A 325 -37.47 0.98 -11.83
CA ARG A 325 -38.70 1.60 -12.36
C ARG A 325 -39.93 1.10 -11.63
N ALA A 326 -40.07 -0.22 -11.49
CA ALA A 326 -41.18 -0.82 -10.75
C ALA A 326 -41.24 -0.35 -9.29
N ALA A 327 -40.09 -0.26 -8.61
CA ALA A 327 -40.04 0.28 -7.26
C ALA A 327 -40.37 1.78 -7.18
N THR A 328 -40.00 2.57 -8.20
CA THR A 328 -40.32 4.01 -8.28
C THR A 328 -41.82 4.23 -8.50
N GLU A 329 -42.46 3.43 -9.35
CA GLU A 329 -43.92 3.48 -9.59
C GLU A 329 -44.74 3.16 -8.32
N GLN A 330 -44.20 2.34 -7.42
CA GLN A 330 -44.81 2.04 -6.14
C GLN A 330 -44.66 3.18 -5.10
N LEU A 331 -43.75 4.14 -5.31
CA LEU A 331 -43.59 5.31 -4.43
C LEU A 331 -44.65 6.37 -4.76
N ARG A 332 -45.79 6.31 -4.09
CA ARG A 332 -46.91 7.23 -4.31
C ARG A 332 -46.54 8.68 -3.93
N PRO A 333 -46.86 9.69 -4.76
CA PRO A 333 -46.64 11.10 -4.42
C PRO A 333 -47.29 11.50 -3.08
N GLY A 334 -46.62 12.36 -2.32
CA GLY A 334 -47.12 12.87 -1.03
C GLY A 334 -47.01 11.91 0.17
N THR A 335 -46.47 10.70 -0.02
CA THR A 335 -46.21 9.76 1.09
C THR A 335 -44.85 10.01 1.75
N ASN A 336 -44.70 9.64 3.02
CA ASN A 336 -43.41 9.72 3.72
C ASN A 336 -42.35 8.81 3.09
N ALA A 337 -42.75 7.63 2.59
CA ALA A 337 -41.85 6.73 1.86
C ALA A 337 -41.25 7.43 0.62
N ARG A 338 -42.05 8.22 -0.10
CA ARG A 338 -41.58 9.03 -1.22
C ARG A 338 -40.63 10.13 -0.75
N LEU A 339 -40.98 10.89 0.28
CA LEU A 339 -40.11 11.94 0.83
C LEU A 339 -38.75 11.40 1.30
N VAL A 340 -38.75 10.28 2.02
CA VAL A 340 -37.52 9.61 2.49
C VAL A 340 -36.65 9.17 1.30
N ALA A 341 -37.26 8.57 0.28
CA ALA A 341 -36.55 8.20 -0.94
C ALA A 341 -35.96 9.42 -1.66
N GLU A 342 -36.67 10.54 -1.71
CA GLU A 342 -36.21 11.80 -2.32
C GLU A 342 -35.04 12.42 -1.57
N VAL A 343 -35.06 12.39 -0.22
CA VAL A 343 -33.92 12.84 0.59
C VAL A 343 -32.71 11.94 0.36
N LEU A 344 -32.87 10.62 0.42
CA LEU A 344 -31.78 9.68 0.15
C LEU A 344 -31.21 9.84 -1.26
N ALA A 345 -32.07 10.04 -2.26
CA ALA A 345 -31.66 10.28 -3.64
C ALA A 345 -30.94 11.62 -3.82
N THR A 346 -31.27 12.65 -3.03
CA THR A 346 -30.68 13.98 -3.16
C THR A 346 -29.35 14.10 -2.41
N VAL A 347 -29.27 13.56 -1.19
CA VAL A 347 -28.04 13.60 -0.36
C VAL A 347 -27.01 12.59 -0.87
N ASP A 348 -27.47 11.52 -1.53
CA ASP A 348 -26.63 10.51 -2.20
C ASP A 348 -25.68 9.77 -1.24
N THR A 349 -25.99 9.75 0.07
CA THR A 349 -25.20 9.09 1.13
C THR A 349 -26.10 8.27 2.04
N PRO A 350 -25.59 7.21 2.70
CA PRO A 350 -26.37 6.47 3.69
C PRO A 350 -26.80 7.35 4.88
N LEU A 351 -28.11 7.38 5.18
CA LEU A 351 -28.69 8.17 6.27
C LEU A 351 -29.29 7.30 7.36
N SER A 352 -29.02 7.62 8.63
CA SER A 352 -29.71 7.01 9.76
C SER A 352 -31.11 7.59 9.95
N VAL A 353 -31.93 6.96 10.78
CA VAL A 353 -33.26 7.49 11.17
C VAL A 353 -33.15 8.93 11.69
N HIS A 354 -32.18 9.21 12.56
CA HIS A 354 -31.96 10.56 13.09
C HIS A 354 -31.59 11.57 12.00
N ASP A 355 -30.76 11.16 11.03
CA ASP A 355 -30.36 12.03 9.92
C ASP A 355 -31.57 12.38 9.04
N ILE A 356 -32.45 11.41 8.78
CA ILE A 356 -33.68 11.61 8.00
C ILE A 356 -34.65 12.53 8.75
N VAL A 357 -34.82 12.35 10.06
CA VAL A 357 -35.62 13.25 10.92
C VAL A 357 -35.11 14.69 10.81
N GLU A 358 -33.80 14.90 10.92
CA GLU A 358 -33.19 16.23 10.83
C GLU A 358 -33.38 16.92 9.46
N LEU A 359 -33.48 16.14 8.38
CA LEU A 359 -33.63 16.66 7.02
C LEU A 359 -35.08 16.78 6.53
N THR A 360 -36.03 16.10 7.20
CA THR A 360 -37.45 16.06 6.81
C THR A 360 -38.38 16.73 7.81
N ASP A 361 -37.91 16.97 9.04
CA ASP A 361 -38.72 17.39 10.20
C ASP A 361 -39.86 16.41 10.56
N LEU A 362 -39.82 15.17 10.05
CA LEU A 362 -40.77 14.11 10.43
C LEU A 362 -40.41 13.50 11.80
N PRO A 363 -41.40 13.02 12.59
CA PRO A 363 -41.12 12.35 13.86
C PRO A 363 -40.43 11.00 13.65
N SER A 364 -39.52 10.63 14.57
CA SER A 364 -38.73 9.38 14.48
C SER A 364 -39.60 8.13 14.30
N GLU A 365 -40.73 8.04 14.98
CA GLU A 365 -41.68 6.91 14.88
C GLU A 365 -42.23 6.71 13.46
N GLU A 366 -42.39 7.80 12.72
CA GLU A 366 -42.93 7.77 11.35
C GLU A 366 -41.85 7.34 10.37
N ILE A 367 -40.60 7.79 10.57
CA ILE A 367 -39.45 7.30 9.79
C ILE A 367 -39.23 5.81 10.05
N GLU A 368 -39.22 5.36 11.32
CA GLU A 368 -39.07 3.96 11.70
C GLU A 368 -40.11 3.05 11.04
N ARG A 369 -41.36 3.54 10.95
CA ARG A 369 -42.46 2.83 10.27
C ARG A 369 -42.18 2.67 8.77
N VAL A 370 -41.68 3.71 8.11
CA VAL A 370 -41.31 3.67 6.69
C VAL A 370 -40.15 2.70 6.45
N VAL A 371 -39.06 2.85 7.20
CA VAL A 371 -37.84 2.07 6.94
C VAL A 371 -37.93 0.60 7.35
N SER A 372 -38.79 0.27 8.31
CA SER A 372 -39.02 -1.11 8.79
C SER A 372 -40.25 -1.76 8.16
N GLY A 373 -41.06 -1.00 7.44
CA GLY A 373 -42.34 -1.44 6.88
C GLY A 373 -42.25 -1.86 5.42
N PRO A 374 -43.33 -2.46 4.88
CA PRO A 374 -43.42 -2.83 3.47
C PRO A 374 -43.33 -1.62 2.51
N GLU A 375 -43.68 -0.42 2.97
CA GLU A 375 -43.58 0.83 2.19
C GLU A 375 -42.12 1.24 1.93
N GLY A 376 -41.18 0.74 2.73
CA GLY A 376 -39.75 0.97 2.55
C GLY A 376 -39.11 0.00 1.56
N HIS A 377 -39.85 -0.63 0.64
CA HIS A 377 -39.33 -1.64 -0.32
C HIS A 377 -38.17 -1.13 -1.19
N SER A 378 -38.13 0.18 -1.42
CA SER A 378 -37.07 0.90 -2.14
C SER A 378 -35.83 1.19 -1.29
N LEU A 379 -35.86 0.86 0.01
CA LEU A 379 -34.81 1.12 0.98
C LEU A 379 -34.12 -0.17 1.40
N MET A 380 -32.85 -0.07 1.77
CA MET A 380 -32.09 -1.14 2.41
C MET A 380 -31.05 -0.55 3.35
N LEU A 381 -30.60 -1.32 4.33
CA LEU A 381 -29.44 -0.98 5.12
C LEU A 381 -28.17 -0.98 4.25
N ASP A 382 -27.31 0.00 4.52
CA ASP A 382 -26.00 0.13 3.94
C ASP A 382 -25.14 -1.10 4.24
N GLU A 383 -24.39 -1.57 3.25
CA GLU A 383 -23.59 -2.80 3.40
C GLU A 383 -22.50 -2.63 4.46
N HIS A 384 -22.07 -1.40 4.70
CA HIS A 384 -21.01 -1.10 5.63
C HIS A 384 -21.50 -0.89 7.06
N ARG A 385 -22.81 -0.63 7.30
CA ARG A 385 -23.34 -0.19 8.62
C ARG A 385 -24.80 -0.56 8.86
N ASP A 386 -25.03 -1.26 9.98
CA ASP A 386 -26.33 -1.82 10.40
C ASP A 386 -27.41 -0.77 10.82
N ASP A 387 -27.14 0.54 10.73
CA ASP A 387 -28.02 1.62 11.22
C ASP A 387 -28.44 2.67 10.17
N ARG A 388 -28.07 2.48 8.90
CA ARG A 388 -28.20 3.50 7.85
C ARG A 388 -28.86 2.95 6.61
N TYR A 389 -29.67 3.79 5.99
CA TYR A 389 -30.46 3.43 4.83
C TYR A 389 -29.87 4.04 3.56
N VAL A 390 -29.91 3.23 2.50
CA VAL A 390 -29.63 3.59 1.11
C VAL A 390 -30.80 3.16 0.23
N LEU A 391 -30.83 3.62 -1.02
CA LEU A 391 -31.78 3.13 -2.00
C LEU A 391 -31.36 1.73 -2.47
N ALA A 392 -32.32 0.81 -2.56
CA ALA A 392 -32.10 -0.62 -2.74
C ALA A 392 -31.61 -1.04 -4.14
N HIS A 393 -31.38 -0.08 -5.03
CA HIS A 393 -30.91 -0.31 -6.40
C HIS A 393 -30.08 0.88 -6.91
N PRO A 394 -28.97 0.65 -7.65
CA PRO A 394 -28.10 1.72 -8.16
C PRO A 394 -28.79 2.77 -9.05
N GLN A 395 -29.83 2.37 -9.79
CA GLN A 395 -30.60 3.29 -10.65
C GLN A 395 -31.72 4.07 -9.94
N LEU A 396 -32.11 3.68 -8.72
CA LEU A 396 -33.17 4.38 -7.98
C LEU A 396 -32.85 5.85 -7.69
N PRO A 397 -31.63 6.25 -7.26
CA PRO A 397 -31.30 7.65 -7.03
C PRO A 397 -31.61 8.55 -8.24
N VAL A 398 -31.28 8.10 -9.45
CA VAL A 398 -31.53 8.85 -10.69
C VAL A 398 -33.04 8.99 -10.94
N LEU A 399 -33.76 7.87 -10.96
CA LEU A 399 -35.20 7.85 -11.24
C LEU A 399 -36.02 8.61 -10.20
N VAL A 400 -35.62 8.53 -8.92
CA VAL A 400 -36.30 9.27 -7.84
C VAL A 400 -36.06 10.77 -7.99
N ARG A 401 -34.84 11.22 -8.30
CA ARG A 401 -34.52 12.64 -8.56
C ARG A 401 -35.29 13.19 -9.76
N GLU A 402 -35.35 12.45 -10.86
CA GLU A 402 -36.12 12.81 -12.04
C GLU A 402 -37.60 12.98 -11.72
N ALA A 403 -38.18 12.05 -10.95
CA ALA A 403 -39.59 12.11 -10.53
C ALA A 403 -39.87 13.21 -9.48
N ALA A 404 -38.88 13.63 -8.69
CA ALA A 404 -39.04 14.64 -7.63
C ALA A 404 -39.00 16.08 -8.16
N GLY A 405 -38.31 16.29 -9.29
CA GLY A 405 -38.08 17.60 -9.88
C GLY A 405 -37.09 18.48 -9.10
N GLU A 406 -36.73 19.62 -9.70
CA GLU A 406 -35.66 20.49 -9.19
C GLU A 406 -36.02 21.24 -7.90
N ALA A 407 -37.30 21.61 -7.72
CA ALA A 407 -37.78 22.30 -6.53
C ALA A 407 -37.56 21.48 -5.25
N THR A 408 -37.82 20.16 -5.31
CA THR A 408 -37.60 19.24 -4.19
C THR A 408 -36.11 19.13 -3.86
N GLY A 409 -35.26 19.02 -4.89
CA GLY A 409 -33.80 18.98 -4.71
C GLY A 409 -33.25 20.25 -4.05
N LEU A 410 -33.75 21.43 -4.43
CA LEU A 410 -33.39 22.71 -3.79
C LEU A 410 -33.80 22.75 -2.32
N ARG A 411 -35.01 22.27 -1.98
CA ARG A 411 -35.49 22.20 -0.59
C ARG A 411 -34.59 21.31 0.27
N VAL A 412 -34.24 20.11 -0.21
CA VAL A 412 -33.36 19.20 0.55
C VAL A 412 -31.95 19.79 0.70
N ARG A 413 -31.39 20.43 -0.35
CA ARG A 413 -30.09 21.13 -0.25
C ARG A 413 -30.12 22.27 0.76
N ALA A 414 -31.21 23.03 0.83
CA ALA A 414 -31.39 24.07 1.84
C ALA A 414 -31.44 23.49 3.27
N ALA A 415 -32.10 22.35 3.47
CA ALA A 415 -32.12 21.64 4.76
C ALA A 415 -30.72 21.16 5.18
N VAL A 416 -29.92 20.65 4.24
CA VAL A 416 -28.51 20.27 4.49
C VAL A 416 -27.68 21.50 4.88
N ALA A 417 -27.80 22.60 4.15
CA ALA A 417 -27.08 23.85 4.45
C ALA A 417 -27.46 24.43 5.83
N ALA A 418 -28.76 24.40 6.18
CA ALA A 418 -29.24 24.80 7.50
C ALA A 418 -28.66 23.90 8.60
N SER A 419 -28.59 22.58 8.36
CA SER A 419 -27.97 21.62 9.28
C SER A 419 -26.48 21.91 9.48
N VAL A 420 -25.72 22.11 8.40
CA VAL A 420 -24.31 22.52 8.45
C VAL A 420 -24.13 23.77 9.33
N ALA A 421 -24.94 24.81 9.14
CA ALA A 421 -24.86 26.03 9.91
C ALA A 421 -25.14 25.81 11.41
N ARG A 422 -26.12 24.96 11.76
CA ARG A 422 -26.43 24.59 13.15
C ARG A 422 -25.27 23.84 13.81
N TRP A 423 -24.70 22.84 13.15
CA TRP A 423 -23.63 22.02 13.71
C TRP A 423 -22.28 22.75 13.78
N ARG A 424 -22.00 23.66 12.84
CA ARG A 424 -20.85 24.58 12.92
C ARG A 424 -20.94 25.48 14.15
N LYS A 425 -22.13 26.06 14.45
CA LYS A 425 -22.34 26.87 15.66
C LYS A 425 -22.12 26.07 16.96
N ARG A 426 -22.32 24.75 16.93
CA ARG A 426 -22.05 23.84 18.05
C ARG A 426 -20.61 23.33 18.11
N VAL A 427 -19.74 23.74 17.18
CA VAL A 427 -18.32 23.34 17.10
C VAL A 427 -18.17 21.83 16.88
N TRP A 428 -19.03 21.24 16.04
CA TRP A 428 -18.92 19.85 15.58
C TRP A 428 -18.64 18.82 16.70
N PRO A 429 -19.52 18.73 17.72
CA PRO A 429 -19.32 17.83 18.84
C PRO A 429 -19.31 16.35 18.40
N ALA A 430 -18.88 15.44 19.27
CA ALA A 430 -18.69 14.03 18.91
C ALA A 430 -19.98 13.31 18.46
N ASP A 431 -21.15 13.84 18.82
CA ASP A 431 -22.48 13.41 18.39
C ASP A 431 -22.84 13.84 16.95
N THR A 432 -22.00 14.63 16.27
CA THR A 432 -22.24 15.16 14.91
C THR A 432 -22.76 14.09 13.93
N PRO A 433 -23.92 14.32 13.28
CA PRO A 433 -24.50 13.46 12.26
C PRO A 433 -23.49 13.09 11.19
N ARG A 434 -23.36 11.79 10.87
CA ARG A 434 -22.29 11.39 9.92
C ARG A 434 -22.53 11.89 8.51
N PHE A 435 -23.78 12.17 8.10
CA PHE A 435 -24.04 12.72 6.77
C PHE A 435 -23.33 14.08 6.59
N LEU A 436 -23.18 14.86 7.67
CA LEU A 436 -22.42 16.12 7.68
C LEU A 436 -20.90 15.92 7.66
N LEU A 437 -20.43 14.71 7.87
CA LEU A 437 -19.03 14.30 7.78
C LEU A 437 -18.72 13.62 6.44
N GLU A 438 -19.68 13.53 5.52
CA GLU A 438 -19.47 13.03 4.15
C GLU A 438 -18.58 13.98 3.32
N PRO A 439 -18.09 13.55 2.14
CA PRO A 439 -17.28 14.40 1.27
C PRO A 439 -17.94 15.76 1.02
N VAL A 440 -17.18 16.84 1.17
CA VAL A 440 -17.71 18.22 1.17
C VAL A 440 -18.49 18.60 -0.09
N GLY A 441 -18.17 18.00 -1.24
CA GLY A 441 -18.92 18.20 -2.49
C GLY A 441 -20.35 17.67 -2.48
N ARG A 442 -20.71 16.79 -1.54
CA ARG A 442 -22.09 16.32 -1.34
C ARG A 442 -22.89 17.25 -0.43
N LEU A 443 -22.21 18.06 0.38
CA LEU A 443 -22.84 19.01 1.31
C LEU A 443 -23.10 20.36 0.67
N THR A 444 -22.22 20.77 -0.24
CA THR A 444 -22.32 22.06 -0.92
C THR A 444 -21.73 21.99 -2.32
N ALA A 445 -22.38 22.71 -3.25
CA ALA A 445 -21.84 22.96 -4.58
C ALA A 445 -20.95 24.21 -4.63
N ASP A 446 -20.99 25.06 -3.60
CA ASP A 446 -20.15 26.26 -3.49
C ASP A 446 -18.69 25.86 -3.14
N PRO A 447 -17.71 26.11 -4.04
CA PRO A 447 -16.31 25.81 -3.80
C PRO A 447 -15.75 26.46 -2.53
N ALA A 448 -16.16 27.70 -2.22
CA ALA A 448 -15.65 28.43 -1.06
C ALA A 448 -16.13 27.79 0.25
N GLU A 449 -17.41 27.41 0.32
CA GLU A 449 -17.96 26.68 1.45
C GLU A 449 -17.38 25.26 1.55
N ALA A 450 -17.08 24.60 0.43
CA ALA A 450 -16.45 23.28 0.41
C ALA A 450 -15.04 23.32 1.02
N VAL A 451 -14.22 24.31 0.65
CA VAL A 451 -12.88 24.54 1.24
C VAL A 451 -13.02 24.85 2.74
N ARG A 452 -13.97 25.71 3.12
CA ARG A 452 -14.21 26.07 4.53
C ARG A 452 -14.60 24.87 5.38
N LEU A 453 -15.47 23.98 4.87
CA LEU A 453 -15.88 22.76 5.56
C LEU A 453 -14.78 21.71 5.65
N ALA A 454 -13.95 21.60 4.63
CA ALA A 454 -12.84 20.65 4.63
C ALA A 454 -11.71 21.08 5.56
N LEU A 455 -11.48 22.39 5.70
CA LEU A 455 -10.45 22.98 6.57
C LEU A 455 -10.95 23.32 7.98
N ASP A 456 -12.23 23.12 8.28
CA ASP A 456 -12.79 23.31 9.64
C ASP A 456 -12.14 22.30 10.62
N PRO A 457 -11.31 22.76 11.57
CA PRO A 457 -10.53 21.88 12.44
C PRO A 457 -11.38 20.91 13.25
N TRP A 458 -12.52 21.41 13.74
CA TRP A 458 -13.40 20.67 14.64
C TRP A 458 -14.25 19.66 13.87
N ARG A 459 -14.66 20.00 12.64
CA ARG A 459 -15.26 19.03 11.73
C ARG A 459 -14.27 17.92 11.36
N GLN A 460 -13.01 18.27 11.07
CA GLN A 460 -11.97 17.27 10.82
C GLN A 460 -11.78 16.36 12.04
N ALA A 461 -11.71 16.91 13.25
CA ALA A 461 -11.59 16.10 14.47
C ALA A 461 -12.79 15.18 14.69
N ALA A 462 -14.02 15.65 14.44
CA ALA A 462 -15.23 14.84 14.48
C ALA A 462 -15.20 13.72 13.42
N LEU A 463 -14.73 14.03 12.21
CA LEU A 463 -14.54 13.07 11.13
C LEU A 463 -13.52 12.00 11.50
N VAL A 464 -12.36 12.40 12.03
CA VAL A 464 -11.32 11.46 12.50
C VAL A 464 -11.88 10.56 13.60
N LYS A 465 -12.58 11.13 14.59
CA LYS A 465 -13.17 10.33 15.68
C LYS A 465 -14.19 9.31 15.20
N ARG A 466 -14.93 9.59 14.12
CA ARG A 466 -16.03 8.73 13.62
C ARG A 466 -15.67 7.81 12.45
N ARG A 467 -14.73 8.22 11.59
CA ARG A 467 -14.36 7.52 10.34
C ARG A 467 -12.84 7.31 10.18
N GLY A 468 -12.05 7.82 11.11
CA GLY A 468 -10.61 7.66 11.12
C GLY A 468 -9.86 8.72 10.31
N ALA A 469 -8.55 8.79 10.52
CA ALA A 469 -7.71 9.83 9.91
C ALA A 469 -7.56 9.68 8.39
N VAL A 470 -7.69 8.45 7.87
CA VAL A 470 -7.65 8.15 6.44
C VAL A 470 -8.75 8.92 5.71
N THR A 471 -10.00 8.83 6.15
CA THR A 471 -11.14 9.53 5.53
C THR A 471 -11.03 11.06 5.63
N ALA A 472 -10.39 11.58 6.68
CA ALA A 472 -10.13 13.02 6.75
C ALA A 472 -9.10 13.46 5.69
N LEU A 473 -8.08 12.64 5.42
CA LEU A 473 -7.10 12.92 4.36
C LEU A 473 -7.71 12.87 2.95
N SER A 474 -8.66 11.98 2.64
CA SER A 474 -9.33 12.05 1.33
C SER A 474 -10.08 13.33 1.11
N GLN A 475 -10.74 13.86 2.14
CA GLN A 475 -11.47 15.11 1.98
C GLN A 475 -10.53 16.28 1.67
N LEU A 476 -9.31 16.24 2.22
CA LEU A 476 -8.26 17.19 1.85
C LEU A 476 -7.74 16.97 0.43
N ASP A 477 -7.51 15.71 0.01
CA ASP A 477 -7.10 15.41 -1.37
C ASP A 477 -8.17 15.82 -2.39
N ALA A 478 -9.45 15.73 -2.03
CA ALA A 478 -10.56 16.23 -2.86
C ALA A 478 -10.55 17.75 -3.03
N LEU A 479 -9.79 18.50 -2.22
CA LEU A 479 -9.59 19.94 -2.41
C LEU A 479 -8.65 20.26 -3.57
N ARG A 480 -7.88 19.29 -4.09
CA ARG A 480 -6.98 19.50 -5.23
C ARG A 480 -7.67 20.04 -6.47
N ARG A 481 -8.95 19.69 -6.68
CA ARG A 481 -9.77 20.23 -7.77
C ARG A 481 -10.04 21.74 -7.66
N TYR A 482 -9.81 22.31 -6.49
CA TYR A 482 -9.93 23.75 -6.20
C TYR A 482 -8.56 24.44 -6.04
N GLU A 483 -7.43 23.70 -6.17
CA GLU A 483 -6.08 24.21 -5.88
C GLU A 483 -5.54 25.19 -6.92
N VAL A 484 -6.02 25.16 -8.17
CA VAL A 484 -5.50 26.00 -9.26
C VAL A 484 -5.68 27.50 -8.95
N GLU A 485 -6.69 27.87 -8.16
CA GLU A 485 -6.97 29.22 -7.70
C GLU A 485 -6.76 29.40 -6.17
N ALA A 486 -6.23 28.39 -5.49
CA ALA A 486 -6.11 28.42 -4.03
C ALA A 486 -5.12 29.51 -3.56
N SER A 487 -5.54 30.23 -2.52
CA SER A 487 -4.68 31.18 -1.82
C SER A 487 -3.52 30.45 -1.11
N VAL A 488 -2.42 31.17 -0.85
CA VAL A 488 -1.28 30.61 -0.08
C VAL A 488 -1.71 30.21 1.34
N GLU A 489 -2.68 30.91 1.92
CA GLU A 489 -3.31 30.53 3.18
C GLU A 489 -4.00 29.16 3.08
N THR A 490 -4.82 28.95 2.06
CA THR A 490 -5.52 27.68 1.83
C THR A 490 -4.52 26.54 1.66
N LEU A 491 -3.49 26.71 0.82
CA LEU A 491 -2.43 25.71 0.65
C LEU A 491 -1.71 25.41 1.98
N GLY A 492 -1.42 26.46 2.77
CA GLY A 492 -0.79 26.33 4.07
C GLY A 492 -1.64 25.57 5.10
N LEU A 493 -2.93 25.90 5.22
CA LEU A 493 -3.87 25.24 6.12
C LEU A 493 -4.16 23.80 5.71
N THR A 494 -4.29 23.52 4.40
CA THR A 494 -4.35 22.15 3.87
C THR A 494 -3.11 21.36 4.25
N THR A 495 -1.92 21.93 4.04
CA THR A 495 -0.65 21.28 4.39
C THR A 495 -0.53 21.03 5.90
N ALA A 496 -0.99 21.96 6.74
CA ALA A 496 -1.00 21.81 8.19
C ALA A 496 -1.95 20.70 8.64
N SER A 497 -3.19 20.70 8.12
CA SER A 497 -4.19 19.67 8.38
C SER A 497 -3.68 18.29 7.98
N TYR A 498 -3.09 18.19 6.78
CA TYR A 498 -2.49 16.95 6.26
C TYR A 498 -1.38 16.43 7.18
N THR A 499 -0.51 17.32 7.65
CA THR A 499 0.61 16.98 8.55
C THR A 499 0.13 16.45 9.90
N LEU A 500 -0.90 17.08 10.49
CA LEU A 500 -1.49 16.66 11.78
C LEU A 500 -2.24 15.33 11.67
N LEU A 501 -3.05 15.16 10.63
CA LEU A 501 -3.78 13.92 10.37
C LEU A 501 -2.83 12.74 10.14
N ARG A 502 -1.71 12.96 9.44
CA ARG A 502 -0.67 11.93 9.27
C ARG A 502 0.01 11.53 10.58
N CYS A 503 0.00 12.35 11.63
CA CYS A 503 0.54 11.93 12.93
C CYS A 503 -0.28 10.79 13.57
N ARG A 504 -1.52 10.54 13.10
CA ARG A 504 -2.40 9.46 13.58
C ARG A 504 -2.24 8.14 12.83
N LEU A 505 -1.74 8.17 11.59
CA LEU A 505 -1.72 7.00 10.70
C LEU A 505 -0.44 6.16 10.75
N GLY A 506 0.56 6.58 11.53
CA GLY A 506 1.83 5.88 11.63
C GLY A 506 2.59 5.73 10.31
N ASP A 507 3.60 4.86 10.32
CA ASP A 507 4.41 4.47 9.15
C ASP A 507 4.07 3.04 8.64
N GLY A 508 3.03 2.40 9.20
CA GLY A 508 2.81 0.96 9.12
C GLY A 508 1.62 0.48 8.27
N ALA A 509 1.37 1.10 7.12
CA ALA A 509 0.42 0.52 6.16
C ALA A 509 0.98 -0.82 5.65
N SER A 510 0.38 -1.94 6.10
CA SER A 510 0.76 -3.27 5.61
C SER A 510 0.19 -3.50 4.20
N PRO A 511 1.00 -4.03 3.26
CA PRO A 511 0.50 -4.43 1.95
C PRO A 511 -0.70 -5.38 2.04
N GLU A 512 -0.70 -6.31 3.00
CA GLU A 512 -1.77 -7.28 3.22
C GLU A 512 -3.07 -6.61 3.65
N ALA A 513 -3.00 -5.63 4.55
CA ALA A 513 -4.16 -4.82 4.94
C ALA A 513 -4.75 -4.05 3.75
N LEU A 514 -3.89 -3.47 2.89
CA LEU A 514 -4.33 -2.77 1.68
C LEU A 514 -5.01 -3.71 0.68
N ARG A 515 -4.46 -4.92 0.48
CA ARG A 515 -5.07 -5.95 -0.38
C ARG A 515 -6.43 -6.37 0.16
N ALA A 516 -6.54 -6.61 1.47
CA ALA A 516 -7.80 -6.97 2.11
C ALA A 516 -8.87 -5.87 1.97
N LEU A 517 -8.48 -4.59 2.13
CA LEU A 517 -9.38 -3.45 1.93
C LEU A 517 -9.90 -3.38 0.49
N VAL A 518 -9.04 -3.54 -0.53
CA VAL A 518 -9.47 -3.56 -1.94
C VAL A 518 -10.40 -4.74 -2.20
N ALA A 519 -10.08 -5.93 -1.68
CA ALA A 519 -10.92 -7.12 -1.84
C ALA A 519 -12.31 -6.99 -1.17
N LEU A 520 -12.43 -6.15 -0.14
CA LEU A 520 -13.71 -5.80 0.52
C LEU A 520 -14.45 -4.63 -0.15
N GLY A 521 -13.89 -4.04 -1.21
CA GLY A 521 -14.44 -2.88 -1.90
C GLY A 521 -14.11 -1.52 -1.26
N ASP A 522 -13.33 -1.49 -0.18
CA ASP A 522 -12.91 -0.25 0.51
C ASP A 522 -11.68 0.39 -0.17
N THR A 523 -11.74 0.52 -1.49
CA THR A 523 -10.62 0.94 -2.36
C THR A 523 -10.10 2.33 -2.04
N GLU A 524 -10.99 3.27 -1.76
CA GLU A 524 -10.64 4.63 -1.40
C GLU A 524 -9.85 4.67 -0.10
N ARG A 525 -10.23 3.88 0.91
CA ARG A 525 -9.51 3.78 2.19
C ARG A 525 -8.12 3.18 1.99
N ALA A 526 -8.00 2.14 1.16
CA ALA A 526 -6.72 1.55 0.80
C ALA A 526 -5.81 2.57 0.09
N ALA A 527 -6.33 3.25 -0.93
CA ALA A 527 -5.63 4.28 -1.67
C ALA A 527 -5.14 5.41 -0.74
N GLN A 528 -6.02 5.93 0.11
CA GLN A 528 -5.69 7.03 1.03
C GLN A 528 -4.64 6.62 2.07
N TRP A 529 -4.69 5.38 2.56
CA TRP A 529 -3.68 4.92 3.52
C TRP A 529 -2.31 4.76 2.85
N ALA A 530 -2.26 4.26 1.61
CA ALA A 530 -1.04 4.28 0.81
C ALA A 530 -0.52 5.72 0.60
N ARG A 531 -1.41 6.67 0.33
CA ARG A 531 -1.05 8.09 0.16
C ARG A 531 -0.54 8.74 1.44
N ALA A 532 -1.10 8.38 2.59
CA ALA A 532 -0.74 8.94 3.88
C ALA A 532 0.69 8.58 4.33
N THR A 533 1.30 7.56 3.71
CA THR A 533 2.70 7.19 3.94
C THR A 533 3.62 8.32 3.48
N GLY A 534 4.48 8.75 4.40
CA GLY A 534 5.37 9.90 4.21
C GLY A 534 6.64 9.66 3.47
N ASP A 535 7.17 8.45 3.63
CA ASP A 535 8.31 7.98 2.88
C ASP A 535 7.89 7.86 1.41
N LEU A 536 8.57 8.62 0.54
CA LEU A 536 8.21 8.72 -0.88
C LEU A 536 8.33 7.36 -1.59
N VAL A 537 9.32 6.55 -1.21
CA VAL A 537 9.62 5.26 -1.83
C VAL A 537 8.61 4.21 -1.37
N ASN A 538 8.40 4.08 -0.06
CA ASN A 538 7.40 3.16 0.49
C ASN A 538 5.98 3.57 0.10
N GLY A 539 5.67 4.86 0.08
CA GLY A 539 4.38 5.36 -0.40
C GLY A 539 4.14 5.02 -1.87
N ALA A 540 5.14 5.16 -2.74
CA ALA A 540 5.06 4.73 -4.13
C ALA A 540 4.82 3.21 -4.25
N ALA A 541 5.53 2.40 -3.46
CA ALA A 541 5.36 0.94 -3.43
C ALA A 541 3.95 0.52 -2.96
N LEU A 542 3.40 1.18 -1.93
CA LEU A 542 2.05 0.91 -1.42
C LEU A 542 0.96 1.36 -2.40
N CYS A 543 1.14 2.49 -3.09
CA CYS A 543 0.24 2.90 -4.18
C CYS A 543 0.18 1.83 -5.28
N LEU A 544 1.32 1.23 -5.64
CA LEU A 544 1.38 0.15 -6.61
C LEU A 544 0.71 -1.14 -6.11
N VAL A 545 0.74 -1.43 -4.81
CA VAL A 545 -0.01 -2.57 -4.23
C VAL A 545 -1.51 -2.40 -4.47
N VAL A 546 -2.05 -1.23 -4.15
CA VAL A 546 -3.48 -0.93 -4.37
C VAL A 546 -3.81 -0.93 -5.86
N ALA A 547 -2.95 -0.32 -6.70
CA ALA A 547 -3.14 -0.29 -8.15
C ALA A 547 -3.18 -1.70 -8.77
N THR A 548 -2.31 -2.60 -8.30
CA THR A 548 -2.25 -4.01 -8.74
C THR A 548 -3.55 -4.74 -8.42
N GLU A 549 -4.09 -4.58 -7.21
CA GLU A 549 -5.34 -5.25 -6.84
C GLU A 549 -6.56 -4.66 -7.57
N LEU A 550 -6.58 -3.35 -7.82
CA LEU A 550 -7.61 -2.74 -8.67
C LEU A 550 -7.58 -3.32 -10.10
N ALA A 551 -6.38 -3.44 -10.69
CA ALA A 551 -6.21 -4.03 -12.01
C ALA A 551 -6.66 -5.51 -12.05
N ARG A 552 -6.26 -6.32 -11.05
CA ARG A 552 -6.67 -7.74 -10.94
C ARG A 552 -8.18 -7.93 -10.76
N SER A 553 -8.83 -7.00 -10.05
CA SER A 553 -10.28 -7.02 -9.82
C SER A 553 -11.09 -6.37 -10.95
N GLY A 554 -10.43 -5.81 -11.97
CA GLY A 554 -11.09 -5.09 -13.06
C GLY A 554 -11.71 -3.75 -12.64
N GLN A 555 -11.33 -3.22 -11.47
CA GLN A 555 -11.85 -1.96 -10.95
C GLN A 555 -11.05 -0.77 -11.51
N PRO A 556 -11.71 0.36 -11.85
CA PRO A 556 -11.02 1.53 -12.37
C PRO A 556 -10.16 2.20 -11.27
N GLY A 557 -9.20 3.04 -11.69
CA GLY A 557 -8.40 3.87 -10.79
C GLY A 557 -6.97 3.38 -10.53
N GLY A 558 -6.59 2.19 -11.00
CA GLY A 558 -5.21 1.68 -10.91
C GLY A 558 -4.18 2.62 -11.55
N GLU A 559 -4.49 3.16 -12.73
CA GLU A 559 -3.60 4.11 -13.44
C GLU A 559 -3.37 5.41 -12.66
N GLY A 560 -4.39 5.95 -12.00
CA GLY A 560 -4.26 7.16 -11.19
C GLY A 560 -3.30 6.97 -10.01
N LEU A 561 -3.33 5.79 -9.37
CA LEU A 561 -2.39 5.45 -8.30
C LEU A 561 -0.97 5.17 -8.82
N ALA A 562 -0.85 4.58 -10.01
CA ALA A 562 0.45 4.42 -10.68
C ALA A 562 1.07 5.77 -11.06
N ALA A 563 0.27 6.73 -11.54
CA ALA A 563 0.69 8.10 -11.82
C ALA A 563 1.20 8.81 -10.55
N GLU A 564 0.54 8.57 -9.41
CA GLU A 564 1.01 9.09 -8.14
C GLU A 564 2.32 8.42 -7.67
N ALA A 565 2.44 7.10 -7.82
CA ALA A 565 3.68 6.39 -7.54
C ALA A 565 4.83 6.91 -8.41
N TYR A 566 4.56 7.22 -9.69
CA TYR A 566 5.50 7.87 -10.60
C TYR A 566 5.93 9.24 -10.08
N ALA A 567 4.98 10.11 -9.71
CA ALA A 567 5.29 11.44 -9.19
C ALA A 567 6.11 11.40 -7.89
N ARG A 568 5.79 10.47 -6.98
CA ARG A 568 6.55 10.25 -5.73
C ARG A 568 7.95 9.74 -5.99
N THR A 569 8.13 8.81 -6.93
CA THR A 569 9.45 8.29 -7.33
C THR A 569 10.30 9.39 -7.97
N ALA A 570 9.68 10.22 -8.82
CA ALA A 570 10.33 11.38 -9.43
C ALA A 570 10.84 12.36 -8.36
N GLN A 571 10.02 12.63 -7.34
CA GLN A 571 10.41 13.44 -6.19
C GLN A 571 11.52 12.76 -5.39
N ALA A 572 11.42 11.45 -5.14
CA ALA A 572 12.42 10.71 -4.37
C ALA A 572 13.81 10.76 -5.02
N LEU A 573 13.86 10.70 -6.37
CA LEU A 573 15.06 10.85 -7.18
C LEU A 573 15.64 12.27 -7.16
N ARG A 574 14.79 13.29 -7.30
CA ARG A 574 15.21 14.70 -7.13
C ARG A 574 15.82 14.91 -5.76
N ASP A 575 15.28 14.21 -4.76
CA ASP A 575 15.65 14.39 -3.38
C ASP A 575 16.85 13.54 -2.93
N GLY A 576 17.31 12.61 -3.77
CA GLY A 576 18.32 11.61 -3.42
C GLY A 576 17.86 10.64 -2.33
N SER A 577 16.58 10.68 -1.96
CA SER A 577 15.99 9.79 -0.94
C SER A 577 15.87 8.36 -1.45
N LEU A 578 15.66 8.17 -2.77
CA LEU A 578 15.69 6.84 -3.37
C LEU A 578 17.09 6.23 -3.26
N ASP A 579 18.14 7.02 -3.49
CA ASP A 579 19.53 6.58 -3.36
C ASP A 579 19.91 6.29 -1.90
N ALA A 580 19.38 7.08 -0.95
CA ALA A 580 19.61 6.91 0.48
C ALA A 580 18.81 5.77 1.12
N SER A 581 17.75 5.28 0.46
CA SER A 581 16.82 4.26 1.00
C SER A 581 17.41 2.85 1.06
N GLY A 582 18.56 2.62 0.42
CA GLY A 582 19.20 1.32 0.30
C GLY A 582 18.62 0.45 -0.83
N PRO A 583 19.35 -0.60 -1.27
CA PRO A 583 18.99 -1.39 -2.44
C PRO A 583 17.69 -2.17 -2.26
N GLU A 584 17.43 -2.73 -1.08
CA GLU A 584 16.23 -3.55 -0.80
C GLU A 584 14.91 -2.81 -1.10
N ARG A 585 14.81 -1.53 -0.72
CA ARG A 585 13.59 -0.73 -0.94
C ARG A 585 13.40 -0.38 -2.42
N ALA A 586 14.49 -0.07 -3.11
CA ALA A 586 14.45 0.19 -4.55
C ALA A 586 14.05 -1.08 -5.33
N GLU A 587 14.55 -2.26 -4.93
CA GLU A 587 14.17 -3.54 -5.51
C GLU A 587 12.72 -3.95 -5.24
N ALA A 588 12.22 -3.66 -4.04
CA ALA A 588 10.80 -3.83 -3.71
C ALA A 588 9.91 -2.97 -4.62
N LEU A 589 10.30 -1.71 -4.86
CA LEU A 589 9.59 -0.81 -5.76
C LEU A 589 9.59 -1.30 -7.21
N VAL A 590 10.72 -1.82 -7.72
CA VAL A 590 10.78 -2.47 -9.04
C VAL A 590 9.79 -3.63 -9.10
N THR A 591 9.83 -4.52 -8.09
CA THR A 591 9.00 -5.72 -8.05
C THR A 591 7.51 -5.35 -8.06
N ARG A 592 7.08 -4.36 -7.28
CA ARG A 592 5.68 -3.89 -7.29
C ARG A 592 5.27 -3.25 -8.62
N THR A 593 6.19 -2.55 -9.28
CA THR A 593 5.91 -1.95 -10.59
C THR A 593 5.69 -3.02 -11.65
N LEU A 594 6.49 -4.09 -11.60
CA LEU A 594 6.34 -5.26 -12.48
C LEU A 594 5.05 -6.04 -12.20
N GLU A 595 4.68 -6.22 -10.92
CA GLU A 595 3.40 -6.84 -10.54
C GLU A 595 2.20 -6.07 -11.11
N PHE A 596 2.22 -4.74 -11.06
CA PHE A 596 1.16 -3.91 -11.61
C PHE A 596 1.10 -3.98 -13.14
N LEU A 597 2.24 -3.95 -13.83
CA LEU A 597 2.30 -4.11 -15.28
C LEU A 597 1.75 -5.47 -15.73
N ALA A 598 2.06 -6.55 -15.00
CA ALA A 598 1.55 -7.88 -15.30
C ALA A 598 0.04 -8.02 -15.03
N ALA A 599 -0.51 -7.23 -14.10
CA ALA A 599 -1.94 -7.18 -13.82
C ALA A 599 -2.72 -6.24 -14.75
N SER A 600 -2.03 -5.33 -15.45
CA SER A 600 -2.62 -4.37 -16.39
C SER A 600 -2.93 -5.03 -17.73
N ASP A 601 -3.74 -4.35 -18.56
CA ASP A 601 -4.07 -4.82 -19.90
C ASP A 601 -2.79 -4.95 -20.76
N PRO A 602 -2.50 -6.14 -21.33
CA PRO A 602 -1.34 -6.33 -22.20
C PRO A 602 -1.41 -5.53 -23.50
N GLU A 603 -2.61 -5.15 -23.98
CA GLU A 603 -2.78 -4.36 -25.20
C GLU A 603 -2.56 -2.86 -24.96
N ASP A 604 -2.86 -2.36 -23.76
CA ASP A 604 -2.60 -0.97 -23.35
C ASP A 604 -1.89 -0.87 -21.97
N PRO A 605 -0.58 -1.17 -21.90
CA PRO A 605 0.13 -1.15 -20.62
C PRO A 605 0.25 0.26 -20.04
N SER A 606 0.07 0.40 -18.73
CA SER A 606 0.15 1.69 -18.01
C SER A 606 1.33 2.60 -18.42
N PRO A 607 1.08 3.83 -18.91
CA PRO A 607 2.15 4.78 -19.21
C PRO A 607 2.89 5.23 -17.95
N SER A 608 2.20 5.37 -16.82
CA SER A 608 2.80 5.78 -15.55
C SER A 608 3.77 4.74 -15.01
N ALA A 609 3.41 3.45 -15.06
CA ALA A 609 4.28 2.37 -14.61
C ALA A 609 5.55 2.28 -15.48
N ARG A 610 5.43 2.48 -16.80
CA ARG A 610 6.59 2.56 -17.71
C ARG A 610 7.50 3.74 -17.37
N GLY A 611 6.92 4.93 -17.16
CA GLY A 611 7.66 6.11 -16.74
C GLY A 611 8.40 5.87 -15.42
N LEU A 612 7.76 5.16 -14.50
CA LEU A 612 8.29 4.86 -13.16
C LEU A 612 9.49 3.92 -13.27
N LEU A 613 9.41 2.84 -14.06
CA LEU A 613 10.56 1.99 -14.34
C LEU A 613 11.74 2.78 -14.92
N ALA A 614 11.50 3.75 -15.81
CA ALA A 614 12.57 4.52 -16.45
C ALA A 614 13.28 5.44 -15.44
N GLN A 615 12.50 6.01 -14.52
CA GLN A 615 13.01 6.78 -13.39
C GLN A 615 13.84 5.91 -12.46
N ILE A 616 13.36 4.72 -12.08
CA ILE A 616 14.10 3.79 -11.22
C ILE A 616 15.41 3.37 -11.89
N LEU A 617 15.41 3.07 -13.19
CA LEU A 617 16.63 2.70 -13.91
C LEU A 617 17.73 3.78 -13.88
N SER A 618 17.33 5.04 -13.71
CA SER A 618 18.23 6.19 -13.61
C SER A 618 18.83 6.38 -12.21
N SER A 619 18.39 5.59 -11.22
CA SER A 619 18.84 5.60 -9.82
C SER A 619 20.13 4.78 -9.65
N ASP A 620 21.02 5.22 -8.76
CA ASP A 620 22.25 4.49 -8.44
C ASP A 620 22.01 3.41 -7.38
N ALA A 621 20.98 3.57 -6.53
CA ALA A 621 20.61 2.60 -5.49
C ALA A 621 20.10 1.23 -5.99
N VAL A 622 19.71 1.11 -7.26
CA VAL A 622 19.11 -0.13 -7.78
C VAL A 622 20.21 -1.14 -8.07
N GLY A 623 20.05 -2.40 -7.66
CA GLY A 623 21.00 -3.47 -8.01
C GLY A 623 21.03 -3.78 -9.52
N ALA A 624 22.12 -4.36 -10.02
CA ALA A 624 22.24 -4.74 -11.43
C ALA A 624 21.11 -5.67 -11.89
N GLU A 625 20.74 -6.67 -11.07
CA GLU A 625 19.68 -7.63 -11.37
C GLU A 625 18.29 -6.98 -11.47
N ALA A 626 17.98 -6.05 -10.57
CA ALA A 626 16.72 -5.32 -10.61
C ALA A 626 16.64 -4.37 -11.83
N ARG A 627 17.77 -3.79 -12.25
CA ARG A 627 17.85 -3.04 -13.53
C ARG A 627 17.60 -3.94 -14.73
N GLU A 628 18.12 -5.16 -14.74
CA GLU A 628 17.87 -6.13 -15.82
C GLU A 628 16.40 -6.56 -15.87
N ARG A 629 15.78 -6.86 -14.72
CA ARG A 629 14.35 -7.20 -14.64
C ARG A 629 13.46 -6.05 -15.12
N ALA A 630 13.77 -4.82 -14.70
CA ALA A 630 13.07 -3.62 -15.16
C ALA A 630 13.24 -3.41 -16.67
N ALA A 631 14.46 -3.57 -17.20
CA ALA A 631 14.76 -3.44 -18.63
C ALA A 631 14.05 -4.51 -19.48
N ALA A 632 13.94 -5.74 -18.99
CA ALA A 632 13.23 -6.81 -19.70
C ALA A 632 11.72 -6.52 -19.84
N ALA A 633 11.13 -5.84 -18.86
CA ALA A 633 9.70 -5.50 -18.86
C ALA A 633 9.33 -4.35 -19.81
N PHE A 634 10.30 -3.59 -20.31
CA PHE A 634 10.06 -2.49 -21.25
C PHE A 634 9.64 -2.95 -22.67
N GLY A 635 9.95 -4.19 -23.05
CA GLY A 635 9.69 -4.67 -24.41
C GLY A 635 10.32 -3.73 -25.46
N GLY A 636 9.57 -3.39 -26.52
CA GLY A 636 10.00 -2.42 -27.55
C GLY A 636 9.73 -0.94 -27.22
N TRP A 637 9.38 -0.61 -25.98
CA TRP A 637 9.05 0.75 -25.53
C TRP A 637 10.14 1.26 -24.58
N GLY A 638 10.51 2.56 -24.62
CA GLY A 638 11.53 3.10 -23.70
C GLY A 638 12.96 2.64 -23.96
N VAL A 639 13.20 1.95 -25.08
CA VAL A 639 14.50 1.45 -25.56
C VAL A 639 15.59 2.53 -25.52
N ASP A 640 15.26 3.75 -25.94
CA ASP A 640 16.21 4.87 -25.98
C ASP A 640 16.64 5.31 -24.57
N ALA A 641 15.74 5.27 -23.58
CA ALA A 641 16.05 5.64 -22.20
C ALA A 641 16.95 4.60 -21.52
N VAL A 642 16.62 3.31 -21.70
CA VAL A 642 17.45 2.20 -21.21
C VAL A 642 18.83 2.21 -21.90
N HIS A 643 18.86 2.48 -23.21
CA HIS A 643 20.11 2.60 -23.97
C HIS A 643 20.96 3.78 -23.49
N GLN A 644 20.38 4.97 -23.27
CA GLN A 644 21.09 6.14 -22.74
C GLN A 644 21.69 5.86 -21.36
N GLN A 645 20.97 5.16 -20.49
CA GLN A 645 21.49 4.77 -19.17
C GLN A 645 22.63 3.75 -19.30
N ALA A 646 22.48 2.73 -20.14
CA ALA A 646 23.55 1.78 -20.43
C ALA A 646 24.80 2.48 -21.02
N ALA A 647 24.62 3.46 -21.92
CA ALA A 647 25.71 4.26 -22.48
C ALA A 647 26.40 5.16 -21.43
N ARG A 648 25.65 5.65 -20.43
CA ARG A 648 26.22 6.37 -19.29
C ARG A 648 27.06 5.43 -18.41
N LEU A 649 26.50 4.28 -18.03
CA LEU A 649 27.15 3.28 -17.19
C LEU A 649 28.39 2.67 -17.86
N ALA A 650 28.39 2.53 -19.18
CA ALA A 650 29.55 2.07 -19.96
C ALA A 650 30.79 2.97 -19.80
N ARG A 651 30.61 4.24 -19.41
CA ARG A 651 31.72 5.18 -19.15
C ARG A 651 32.22 5.15 -17.70
N GLY A 652 31.55 4.39 -16.83
CA GLY A 652 31.93 4.23 -15.42
C GLY A 652 33.06 3.24 -15.20
N GLY A 653 33.23 2.84 -13.94
CA GLY A 653 34.07 1.75 -13.48
C GLY A 653 33.50 0.36 -13.81
N HIS A 654 34.14 -0.68 -13.27
CA HIS A 654 33.88 -2.08 -13.62
C HIS A 654 32.42 -2.51 -13.45
N GLU A 655 31.83 -2.29 -12.27
CA GLU A 655 30.46 -2.71 -11.96
C GLU A 655 29.43 -2.01 -12.86
N GLU A 656 29.65 -0.73 -13.16
CA GLU A 656 28.79 0.06 -14.06
C GLU A 656 28.89 -0.45 -15.51
N ARG A 657 30.11 -0.79 -15.97
CA ARG A 657 30.32 -1.42 -17.28
C ARG A 657 29.63 -2.79 -17.39
N CYS A 658 29.69 -3.62 -16.35
CA CYS A 658 28.95 -4.89 -16.30
C CYS A 658 27.44 -4.66 -16.36
N ALA A 659 26.90 -3.69 -15.61
CA ALA A 659 25.48 -3.33 -15.67
C ALA A 659 25.05 -2.82 -17.06
N ALA A 660 25.92 -2.08 -17.75
CA ALA A 660 25.66 -1.65 -19.13
C ALA A 660 25.52 -2.83 -20.10
N VAL A 661 26.37 -3.85 -19.97
CA VAL A 661 26.26 -5.11 -20.75
C VAL A 661 24.92 -5.80 -20.47
N GLY A 662 24.53 -5.93 -19.20
CA GLY A 662 23.25 -6.52 -18.80
C GLY A 662 22.03 -5.78 -19.36
N LEU A 663 22.06 -4.44 -19.37
CA LEU A 663 20.99 -3.61 -19.94
C LEU A 663 20.88 -3.75 -21.46
N TRP A 664 21.99 -3.67 -22.20
CA TRP A 664 21.98 -3.88 -23.65
C TRP A 664 21.60 -5.33 -24.01
N ALA A 665 21.92 -6.31 -23.16
CA ALA A 665 21.48 -7.69 -23.30
C ALA A 665 19.95 -7.81 -23.21
N ALA A 666 19.35 -7.18 -22.20
CA ALA A 666 17.91 -7.19 -22.00
C ALA A 666 17.19 -6.53 -23.18
N LEU A 667 17.68 -5.38 -23.67
CA LEU A 667 17.15 -4.72 -24.86
C LEU A 667 17.27 -5.61 -26.12
N ALA A 668 18.42 -6.23 -26.34
CA ALA A 668 18.64 -7.09 -27.49
C ALA A 668 17.73 -8.35 -27.48
N ARG A 669 17.35 -8.86 -26.31
CA ARG A 669 16.38 -9.95 -26.16
C ARG A 669 14.94 -9.47 -26.37
N ALA A 670 14.56 -8.34 -25.77
CA ALA A 670 13.23 -7.76 -25.91
C ALA A 670 12.89 -7.44 -27.39
N GLU A 671 13.84 -6.85 -28.13
CA GLU A 671 13.68 -6.53 -29.55
C GLU A 671 13.70 -7.78 -30.47
N ALA A 672 14.21 -8.92 -29.99
CA ALA A 672 14.24 -10.16 -30.76
C ALA A 672 12.94 -10.98 -30.67
N ILE A 673 12.10 -10.75 -29.65
CA ILE A 673 10.88 -11.52 -29.37
C ILE A 673 9.62 -10.83 -29.92
N GLY A 674 9.64 -9.51 -30.14
CA GLY A 674 8.45 -8.74 -30.52
C GLY A 674 7.91 -9.04 -31.93
N GLU A 675 6.75 -9.70 -32.01
CA GLU A 675 5.94 -9.82 -33.24
C GLU A 675 5.28 -8.47 -33.57
N GLY A 676 5.99 -7.60 -34.31
CA GLY A 676 5.36 -6.41 -34.89
C GLY A 676 6.33 -5.28 -35.22
N THR A 677 6.42 -4.97 -36.52
CA THR A 677 7.17 -3.90 -37.22
C THR A 677 8.63 -4.18 -37.59
N VAL A 678 8.95 -4.01 -38.88
CA VAL A 678 10.28 -4.14 -39.52
C VAL A 678 11.35 -3.24 -38.88
N ALA A 679 10.97 -2.20 -38.15
CA ALA A 679 11.87 -1.29 -37.45
C ALA A 679 12.49 -1.91 -36.16
N ARG A 680 11.75 -2.77 -35.44
CA ARG A 680 12.21 -3.43 -34.20
C ARG A 680 13.33 -4.43 -34.45
N ALA A 681 13.21 -5.21 -35.51
CA ALA A 681 14.23 -6.17 -35.94
C ALA A 681 15.60 -5.55 -36.31
N ARG A 682 15.68 -4.23 -36.56
CA ARG A 682 16.94 -3.54 -36.94
C ARG A 682 17.81 -3.10 -35.75
N ARG A 683 17.25 -2.91 -34.55
CA ARG A 683 17.97 -2.37 -33.38
C ARG A 683 18.68 -3.43 -32.53
N ALA A 684 18.19 -4.67 -32.51
CA ALA A 684 18.86 -5.75 -31.77
C ALA A 684 20.34 -5.97 -32.17
N PRO A 685 20.72 -5.92 -33.48
CA PRO A 685 22.12 -5.92 -33.90
C PRO A 685 22.94 -4.72 -33.38
N GLU A 686 22.33 -3.55 -33.21
CA GLU A 686 23.00 -2.33 -32.72
C GLU A 686 23.38 -2.48 -31.24
N PHE A 687 22.47 -2.94 -30.38
CA PHE A 687 22.75 -3.23 -28.97
C PHE A 687 23.81 -4.32 -28.79
N ARG A 688 23.76 -5.37 -29.62
CA ARG A 688 24.83 -6.38 -29.68
C ARG A 688 26.16 -5.76 -30.09
N GLY A 689 26.14 -4.80 -31.03
CA GLY A 689 27.30 -4.02 -31.44
C GLY A 689 27.91 -3.22 -30.30
N HIS A 690 27.10 -2.60 -29.45
CA HIS A 690 27.57 -1.88 -28.26
C HIS A 690 28.24 -2.79 -27.23
N ILE A 691 27.68 -3.99 -26.98
CA ILE A 691 28.32 -4.99 -26.10
C ILE A 691 29.69 -5.40 -26.65
N ILE A 692 29.79 -5.66 -27.96
CA ILE A 692 31.04 -6.02 -28.62
C ILE A 692 32.05 -4.87 -28.52
N ALA A 693 31.63 -3.63 -28.79
CA ALA A 693 32.48 -2.45 -28.72
C ALA A 693 33.03 -2.24 -27.30
N LEU A 694 32.19 -2.37 -26.26
CA LEU A 694 32.61 -2.22 -24.87
C LEU A 694 33.60 -3.31 -24.43
N CYS A 695 33.35 -4.58 -24.82
CA CYS A 695 34.28 -5.67 -24.57
C CYS A 695 35.64 -5.46 -25.28
N GLN A 696 35.61 -4.92 -26.50
CA GLN A 696 36.81 -4.61 -27.28
C GLN A 696 37.60 -3.44 -26.65
N GLU A 697 36.90 -2.38 -26.25
CA GLU A 697 37.47 -1.23 -25.54
C GLU A 697 38.17 -1.66 -24.24
N GLN A 698 37.54 -2.55 -23.47
CA GLN A 698 38.15 -3.09 -22.25
C GLN A 698 39.45 -3.86 -22.53
N LEU A 699 39.50 -4.64 -23.61
CA LEU A 699 40.72 -5.33 -24.04
C LEU A 699 41.81 -4.34 -24.46
N ASP A 700 41.47 -3.26 -25.15
CA ASP A 700 42.43 -2.24 -25.58
C ASP A 700 42.95 -1.42 -24.39
N LEU A 701 42.09 -1.08 -23.43
CA LEU A 701 42.49 -0.47 -22.15
C LEU A 701 43.44 -1.38 -21.36
N ARG A 702 43.17 -2.70 -21.35
CA ARG A 702 44.04 -3.68 -20.69
C ARG A 702 45.41 -3.79 -21.37
N ARG A 703 45.46 -3.74 -22.70
CA ARG A 703 46.71 -3.72 -23.49
C ARG A 703 47.52 -2.45 -23.25
N ALA A 704 46.86 -1.31 -23.06
CA ALA A 704 47.47 -0.05 -22.70
C ALA A 704 47.90 0.04 -21.22
N GLY A 705 47.60 -0.99 -20.41
CA GLY A 705 47.92 -1.02 -18.97
C GLY A 705 46.99 -0.15 -18.09
N LEU A 706 45.84 0.28 -18.62
CA LEU A 706 44.88 1.17 -17.97
C LEU A 706 43.69 0.45 -17.32
N ALA A 707 43.60 -0.88 -17.48
CA ALA A 707 42.57 -1.72 -16.86
C ALA A 707 43.18 -2.94 -16.17
N ASP A 708 42.54 -3.39 -15.10
CA ASP A 708 42.93 -4.57 -14.34
C ASP A 708 42.46 -5.88 -15.01
N THR A 709 43.11 -6.99 -14.69
CA THR A 709 42.94 -8.29 -15.36
C THR A 709 41.63 -8.95 -14.96
N PHE A 710 41.29 -9.03 -13.67
CA PHE A 710 40.06 -9.70 -13.24
C PHE A 710 38.77 -8.98 -13.64
N PRO A 711 38.67 -7.64 -13.52
CA PRO A 711 37.56 -6.87 -14.10
C PRO A 711 37.37 -7.12 -15.61
N THR A 712 38.47 -7.25 -16.34
CA THR A 712 38.43 -7.54 -17.78
C THR A 712 37.89 -8.96 -18.05
N VAL A 713 38.31 -9.96 -17.27
CA VAL A 713 37.80 -11.33 -17.36
C VAL A 713 36.29 -11.38 -17.06
N ASP A 714 35.84 -10.67 -16.03
CA ASP A 714 34.43 -10.55 -15.65
C ASP A 714 33.57 -10.02 -16.80
N LEU A 715 33.96 -8.86 -17.36
CA LEU A 715 33.20 -8.19 -18.41
C LEU A 715 33.14 -9.03 -19.69
N LEU A 716 34.25 -9.67 -20.08
CA LEU A 716 34.32 -10.53 -21.26
C LEU A 716 33.50 -11.81 -21.09
N SER A 717 33.52 -12.42 -19.89
CA SER A 717 32.72 -13.62 -19.60
C SER A 717 31.23 -13.29 -19.63
N LEU A 718 30.82 -12.16 -19.04
CA LEU A 718 29.44 -11.68 -19.10
C LEU A 718 29.01 -11.37 -20.55
N GLY A 719 29.85 -10.68 -21.32
CA GLY A 719 29.60 -10.38 -22.73
C GLY A 719 29.46 -11.64 -23.58
N ALA A 720 30.31 -12.64 -23.37
CA ALA A 720 30.25 -13.93 -24.06
C ALA A 720 28.95 -14.68 -23.76
N ARG A 721 28.59 -14.79 -22.46
CA ARG A 721 27.35 -15.43 -22.00
C ARG A 721 26.11 -14.78 -22.62
N VAL A 722 26.06 -13.46 -22.64
CA VAL A 722 24.94 -12.71 -23.22
C VAL A 722 24.84 -12.90 -24.73
N LEU A 723 25.97 -12.92 -25.43
CA LEU A 723 26.04 -13.06 -26.89
C LEU A 723 25.87 -14.50 -27.38
N SER A 724 25.64 -15.50 -26.51
CA SER A 724 25.35 -16.89 -26.91
C SER A 724 23.88 -17.29 -26.83
N GLY A 725 23.02 -16.54 -26.12
CA GLY A 725 21.61 -16.88 -25.91
C GLY A 725 20.64 -16.35 -26.99
N GLY A 726 20.31 -17.15 -28.01
CA GLY A 726 19.14 -16.96 -28.88
C GLY A 726 19.38 -16.76 -30.40
N PRO A 727 18.31 -16.74 -31.23
CA PRO A 727 18.41 -16.61 -32.69
C PRO A 727 19.01 -15.26 -33.13
N GLY A 728 19.97 -15.30 -34.06
CA GLY A 728 20.69 -14.13 -34.59
C GLY A 728 21.85 -13.60 -33.73
N MET A 729 22.21 -14.28 -32.65
CA MET A 729 23.34 -13.94 -31.80
C MET A 729 24.70 -14.30 -32.44
N LYS A 730 25.78 -13.56 -32.12
CA LYS A 730 27.10 -13.72 -32.75
C LYS A 730 27.95 -14.77 -32.02
N ALA A 731 27.60 -16.04 -32.17
CA ALA A 731 28.31 -17.17 -31.54
C ALA A 731 29.84 -17.11 -31.74
N GLY A 732 30.33 -16.73 -32.93
CA GLY A 732 31.77 -16.57 -33.18
C GLY A 732 32.45 -15.51 -32.31
N LYS A 733 31.78 -14.37 -32.04
CA LYS A 733 32.31 -13.32 -31.15
C LYS A 733 32.18 -13.69 -29.67
N ALA A 734 31.12 -14.41 -29.30
CA ALA A 734 30.97 -14.97 -27.96
C ALA A 734 32.13 -15.93 -27.63
N SER A 735 32.44 -16.85 -28.54
CA SER A 735 33.59 -17.77 -28.41
C SER A 735 34.93 -17.03 -28.36
N GLU A 736 35.11 -15.97 -29.17
CA GLU A 736 36.33 -15.15 -29.14
C GLU A 736 36.54 -14.47 -27.79
N PHE A 737 35.51 -13.81 -27.24
CA PHE A 737 35.62 -13.16 -25.93
C PHE A 737 35.80 -14.15 -24.79
N LEU A 738 35.09 -15.29 -24.83
CA LEU A 738 35.25 -16.34 -23.85
C LEU A 738 36.66 -16.93 -23.87
N TYR A 739 37.21 -17.21 -25.05
CA TYR A 739 38.59 -17.68 -25.21
C TYR A 739 39.59 -16.67 -24.64
N ARG A 740 39.42 -15.37 -24.93
CA ARG A 740 40.28 -14.31 -24.37
C ARG A 740 40.13 -14.16 -22.87
N ALA A 741 38.92 -14.27 -22.33
CA ALA A 741 38.69 -14.26 -20.89
C ALA A 741 39.37 -15.46 -20.21
N HIS A 742 39.26 -16.64 -20.82
CA HIS A 742 39.88 -17.87 -20.34
C HIS A 742 41.41 -17.78 -20.37
N GLU A 743 42.02 -17.30 -21.45
CA GLU A 743 43.46 -17.05 -21.53
C GLU A 743 43.95 -16.09 -20.45
N LEU A 744 43.24 -14.96 -20.26
CA LEU A 744 43.59 -13.95 -19.24
C LEU A 744 43.46 -14.50 -17.82
N LEU A 745 42.38 -15.24 -17.54
CA LEU A 745 42.16 -15.89 -16.26
C LEU A 745 43.25 -16.92 -15.96
N MET A 746 43.56 -17.80 -16.91
CA MET A 746 44.59 -18.83 -16.76
C MET A 746 45.99 -18.24 -16.63
N SER A 747 46.31 -17.19 -17.40
CA SER A 747 47.57 -16.46 -17.27
C SER A 747 47.72 -15.81 -15.89
N ALA A 748 46.65 -15.15 -15.40
CA ALA A 748 46.63 -14.53 -14.08
C ALA A 748 46.79 -15.55 -12.94
N LEU A 749 46.15 -16.72 -13.06
CA LEU A 749 46.21 -17.78 -12.05
C LEU A 749 47.53 -18.57 -12.07
N ARG A 750 48.18 -18.70 -13.24
CA ARG A 750 49.48 -19.36 -13.40
C ARG A 750 50.66 -18.48 -12.99
N HIS A 751 50.52 -17.17 -13.12
CA HIS A 751 51.59 -16.19 -12.84
C HIS A 751 51.10 -15.03 -11.95
N PRO A 752 50.69 -15.28 -10.70
CA PRO A 752 50.11 -14.25 -9.83
C PRO A 752 51.08 -13.09 -9.50
N ASP A 753 52.38 -13.34 -9.59
CA ASP A 753 53.43 -12.36 -9.31
C ASP A 753 53.59 -11.28 -10.39
N THR A 754 53.00 -11.47 -11.57
CA THR A 754 53.03 -10.50 -12.67
C THR A 754 51.82 -9.56 -12.67
N LEU A 755 50.88 -9.74 -11.74
CA LEU A 755 49.64 -8.97 -11.64
C LEU A 755 49.84 -7.58 -11.02
N SER A 756 48.93 -6.66 -11.35
CA SER A 756 48.86 -5.33 -10.75
C SER A 756 48.60 -5.42 -9.24
N LEU A 757 48.88 -4.34 -8.49
CA LEU A 757 48.61 -4.30 -7.05
C LEU A 757 47.10 -4.39 -6.76
N GLY A 758 46.27 -3.85 -7.66
CA GLY A 758 44.81 -3.98 -7.64
C GLY A 758 44.35 -5.43 -7.86
N ASP A 759 44.85 -6.10 -8.91
CA ASP A 759 44.53 -7.51 -9.20
C ASP A 759 45.00 -8.46 -8.08
N ARG A 760 46.13 -8.18 -7.44
CA ARG A 760 46.59 -8.93 -6.25
C ARG A 760 45.69 -8.69 -5.04
N GLY A 761 45.18 -7.46 -4.88
CA GLY A 761 44.16 -7.14 -3.87
C GLY A 761 42.86 -7.89 -4.13
N TYR A 762 42.41 -7.92 -5.38
CA TYR A 762 41.21 -8.63 -5.84
C TYR A 762 41.33 -10.15 -5.63
N LEU A 763 42.49 -10.74 -5.94
CA LEU A 763 42.82 -12.15 -5.63
C LEU A 763 42.74 -12.48 -4.14
N ARG A 764 43.17 -11.56 -3.29
CA ARG A 764 43.16 -11.73 -1.83
C ARG A 764 41.77 -11.56 -1.20
N LEU A 765 40.87 -10.83 -1.86
CA LEU A 765 39.50 -10.51 -1.40
C LEU A 765 38.40 -11.45 -1.94
N GLU A 766 38.79 -12.58 -2.55
CA GLU A 766 37.96 -13.64 -3.17
C GLU A 766 37.54 -13.39 -4.66
N VAL A 767 38.21 -14.05 -5.63
CA VAL A 767 37.85 -14.10 -7.09
C VAL A 767 36.59 -14.95 -7.38
N ARG A 768 35.80 -15.25 -6.35
CA ARG A 768 34.73 -16.25 -6.39
C ARG A 768 33.69 -15.93 -7.48
N GLU A 769 33.25 -14.67 -7.53
CA GLU A 769 32.20 -14.25 -8.46
C GLU A 769 32.67 -14.22 -9.91
N THR A 770 33.93 -13.85 -10.15
CA THR A 770 34.53 -13.85 -11.48
C THR A 770 34.64 -15.26 -12.06
N ILE A 771 35.02 -16.24 -11.23
CA ILE A 771 35.06 -17.65 -11.64
C ILE A 771 33.65 -18.18 -11.89
N ALA A 772 32.68 -17.85 -11.04
CA ALA A 772 31.29 -18.27 -11.22
C ALA A 772 30.70 -17.75 -12.54
N ARG A 773 30.83 -16.44 -12.82
CA ARG A 773 30.38 -15.84 -14.09
C ARG A 773 31.10 -16.44 -15.31
N HIS A 774 32.37 -16.82 -15.15
CA HIS A 774 33.13 -17.48 -16.21
C HIS A 774 32.61 -18.90 -16.49
N PHE A 775 32.26 -19.68 -15.46
CA PHE A 775 31.65 -21.00 -15.64
C PHE A 775 30.27 -20.92 -16.30
N GLU A 776 29.43 -19.98 -15.90
CA GLU A 776 28.14 -19.73 -16.54
C GLU A 776 28.31 -19.35 -18.03
N ALA A 777 29.37 -18.61 -18.38
CA ALA A 777 29.70 -18.28 -19.76
C ALA A 777 30.19 -19.50 -20.55
N LEU A 778 31.02 -20.36 -19.94
CA LEU A 778 31.48 -21.62 -20.54
C LEU A 778 30.30 -22.55 -20.86
N GLU A 779 29.38 -22.73 -19.92
CA GLU A 779 28.17 -23.52 -20.14
C GLU A 779 27.30 -22.93 -21.25
N ALA A 780 27.13 -21.61 -21.28
CA ALA A 780 26.27 -20.94 -22.25
C ALA A 780 26.84 -20.92 -23.68
N VAL A 781 28.16 -20.97 -23.86
CA VAL A 781 28.82 -20.85 -25.19
C VAL A 781 29.32 -22.21 -25.69
N HIS A 782 29.81 -23.07 -24.79
CA HIS A 782 30.47 -24.33 -25.11
C HIS A 782 30.02 -25.47 -24.17
N PRO A 783 28.74 -25.88 -24.17
CA PRO A 783 28.24 -26.90 -23.24
C PRO A 783 29.02 -28.23 -23.31
N ASP A 784 29.55 -28.59 -24.48
CA ASP A 784 30.32 -29.82 -24.71
C ASP A 784 31.79 -29.74 -24.23
N ARG A 785 32.34 -28.53 -24.03
CA ARG A 785 33.72 -28.30 -23.57
C ARG A 785 33.80 -27.66 -22.19
N ALA A 786 32.67 -27.15 -21.67
CA ALA A 786 32.58 -26.48 -20.39
C ALA A 786 33.17 -27.33 -19.25
N LEU A 787 33.00 -28.66 -19.32
CA LEU A 787 33.55 -29.60 -18.35
C LEU A 787 35.10 -29.64 -18.42
N ALA A 788 35.68 -29.75 -19.61
CA ALA A 788 37.13 -29.83 -19.79
C ALA A 788 37.85 -28.51 -19.46
N ASP A 789 37.28 -27.38 -19.86
CA ASP A 789 37.83 -26.04 -19.59
C ASP A 789 37.65 -25.67 -18.10
N ALA A 790 36.55 -26.10 -17.46
CA ALA A 790 36.38 -25.96 -16.02
C ALA A 790 37.33 -26.88 -15.23
N ASP A 791 37.58 -28.09 -15.72
CA ASP A 791 38.52 -29.02 -15.13
C ASP A 791 39.94 -28.45 -15.12
N GLU A 792 40.36 -27.77 -16.20
CA GLU A 792 41.66 -27.08 -16.27
C GLU A 792 41.82 -25.99 -15.20
N ILE A 793 40.77 -25.21 -14.93
CA ILE A 793 40.76 -24.18 -13.87
C ILE A 793 40.81 -24.82 -12.48
N LEU A 794 40.01 -25.87 -12.25
CA LEU A 794 39.96 -26.62 -10.99
C LEU A 794 41.29 -27.33 -10.68
N HIS A 795 42.04 -27.70 -11.73
CA HIS A 795 43.33 -28.38 -11.63
C HIS A 795 44.53 -27.47 -11.35
N LEU A 796 44.36 -26.14 -11.34
CA LEU A 796 45.41 -25.22 -10.90
C LEU A 796 45.66 -25.33 -9.39
N SER A 797 46.93 -25.35 -9.01
CA SER A 797 47.41 -25.56 -7.64
C SER A 797 47.49 -24.27 -6.81
N THR A 798 47.18 -23.13 -7.40
CA THR A 798 47.32 -21.77 -6.82
C THR A 798 46.07 -21.27 -6.08
N LEU A 799 44.92 -21.95 -6.20
CA LEU A 799 43.66 -21.57 -5.54
C LEU A 799 43.44 -22.38 -4.25
N HIS A 800 43.02 -21.70 -3.17
CA HIS A 800 42.72 -22.34 -1.89
C HIS A 800 41.43 -23.19 -1.98
N ASP A 801 41.39 -24.35 -1.33
CA ASP A 801 40.27 -25.30 -1.35
C ASP A 801 38.91 -24.69 -0.97
N SER A 802 38.89 -23.62 -0.14
CA SER A 802 37.67 -22.91 0.25
C SER A 802 37.08 -22.02 -0.85
N VAL A 803 37.92 -21.52 -1.76
CA VAL A 803 37.51 -20.71 -2.93
C VAL A 803 36.96 -21.65 -4.01
N LEU A 804 37.66 -22.77 -4.26
CA LEU A 804 37.22 -23.82 -5.19
C LEU A 804 35.91 -24.49 -4.73
N GLY A 805 35.79 -24.81 -3.44
CA GLY A 805 34.60 -25.44 -2.89
C GLY A 805 33.35 -24.56 -2.95
N ARG A 806 33.48 -23.23 -2.80
CA ARG A 806 32.35 -22.30 -2.92
C ARG A 806 32.01 -21.92 -4.36
N ALA A 807 33.01 -21.83 -5.26
CA ALA A 807 32.77 -21.63 -6.69
C ALA A 807 32.09 -22.84 -7.34
N ALA A 808 32.43 -24.07 -6.93
CA ALA A 808 31.80 -25.30 -7.41
C ALA A 808 30.33 -25.46 -6.97
N LEU A 809 29.91 -24.83 -5.87
CA LEU A 809 28.50 -24.84 -5.40
C LEU A 809 27.58 -24.00 -6.29
N SER A 810 28.13 -23.03 -7.02
CA SER A 810 27.42 -22.17 -7.98
C SER A 810 27.54 -22.68 -9.43
N ALA A 811 28.28 -23.77 -9.65
CA ALA A 811 28.45 -24.39 -10.97
C ALA A 811 27.30 -25.37 -11.30
N PRO A 812 27.07 -25.68 -12.58
CA PRO A 812 26.07 -26.67 -13.01
C PRO A 812 26.29 -28.03 -12.36
N ASN A 813 25.22 -28.81 -12.15
CA ASN A 813 25.23 -30.05 -11.37
C ASN A 813 26.34 -31.06 -11.77
N THR A 814 26.69 -31.11 -13.06
CA THR A 814 27.73 -31.99 -13.62
C THR A 814 29.15 -31.53 -13.25
N VAL A 815 29.44 -30.23 -13.32
CA VAL A 815 30.73 -29.63 -12.91
C VAL A 815 30.90 -29.66 -11.39
N ARG A 816 29.80 -29.49 -10.64
CA ARG A 816 29.79 -29.60 -9.18
C ARG A 816 30.25 -30.98 -8.70
N THR A 817 29.76 -32.05 -9.33
CA THR A 817 30.11 -33.43 -8.94
C THR A 817 31.58 -33.77 -9.19
N GLU A 818 32.17 -33.27 -10.28
CA GLU A 818 33.59 -33.48 -10.58
C GLU A 818 34.51 -32.58 -9.75
N GLY A 819 34.15 -31.32 -9.52
CA GLY A 819 34.88 -30.43 -8.61
C GLY A 819 34.93 -30.97 -7.18
N GLU A 820 33.82 -31.52 -6.67
CA GLU A 820 33.79 -32.22 -5.39
C GLU A 820 34.67 -33.48 -5.37
N ALA A 821 34.75 -34.21 -6.49
CA ALA A 821 35.61 -35.39 -6.63
C ALA A 821 37.10 -35.00 -6.65
N THR A 822 37.48 -33.93 -7.35
CA THR A 822 38.86 -33.41 -7.41
C THR A 822 39.31 -32.83 -6.06
N ILE A 823 38.43 -32.12 -5.34
CA ILE A 823 38.70 -31.67 -3.95
C ILE A 823 38.87 -32.89 -3.02
N ARG A 824 38.02 -33.92 -3.13
CA ARG A 824 38.19 -35.17 -2.37
C ARG A 824 39.50 -35.87 -2.72
N ALA A 825 39.87 -35.95 -4.00
CA ALA A 825 41.11 -36.59 -4.45
C ALA A 825 42.36 -35.85 -3.94
N ARG A 826 42.35 -34.50 -3.94
CA ARG A 826 43.42 -33.68 -3.36
C ARG A 826 43.55 -33.86 -1.85
N ARG A 827 42.43 -33.88 -1.12
CA ARG A 827 42.42 -34.18 0.32
C ARG A 827 42.93 -35.59 0.62
N LEU A 828 42.52 -36.59 -0.15
CA LEU A 828 43.00 -37.98 -0.03
C LEU A 828 44.49 -38.12 -0.38
N ALA A 829 45.00 -37.35 -1.35
CA ALA A 829 46.42 -37.31 -1.70
C ALA A 829 47.26 -36.60 -0.63
N ALA A 830 46.74 -35.51 -0.04
CA ALA A 830 47.34 -34.83 1.10
C ALA A 830 47.35 -35.73 2.35
N GLU A 831 46.26 -36.44 2.65
CA GLU A 831 46.22 -37.45 3.71
C GLU A 831 47.16 -38.63 3.45
N LYS A 832 47.31 -39.08 2.18
CA LYS A 832 48.30 -40.11 1.80
C LYS A 832 49.74 -39.62 1.96
N ARG A 833 50.04 -38.36 1.63
CA ARG A 833 51.34 -37.72 1.86
C ARG A 833 51.61 -37.51 3.34
N ASP A 834 50.62 -37.11 4.12
CA ASP A 834 50.71 -36.98 5.58
C ASP A 834 50.86 -38.34 6.27
N ARG A 835 50.21 -39.40 5.75
CA ARG A 835 50.43 -40.80 6.18
C ARG A 835 51.79 -41.37 5.76
N LYS A 836 52.35 -40.92 4.63
CA LYS A 836 53.70 -41.30 4.17
C LYS A 836 54.77 -40.56 5.00
N ALA A 837 54.59 -39.26 5.23
CA ALA A 837 55.41 -38.46 6.13
C ALA A 837 55.35 -39.00 7.57
N LYS A 838 54.17 -39.40 8.07
CA LYS A 838 54.01 -40.06 9.37
C LYS A 838 54.56 -41.48 9.43
N ARG A 839 54.81 -42.16 8.30
CA ARG A 839 55.48 -43.48 8.25
C ARG A 839 57.00 -43.36 8.12
N GLU A 840 57.51 -42.34 7.43
CA GLU A 840 58.95 -41.99 7.37
C GLU A 840 59.43 -41.26 8.63
N TYR A 841 58.52 -40.70 9.44
CA TYR A 841 58.82 -40.06 10.73
C TYR A 841 58.55 -40.98 11.95
N ALA A 842 58.15 -42.24 11.74
CA ALA A 842 57.81 -43.19 12.80
C ALA A 842 58.90 -44.26 13.07
N ASP A 843 60.17 -43.93 12.86
CA ASP A 843 61.33 -44.62 13.46
C ASP A 843 61.97 -43.81 14.60
N GLY A 844 61.29 -42.78 15.10
CA GLY A 844 61.78 -41.96 16.21
C GLY A 844 60.67 -41.45 17.10
N VAL A 845 60.63 -41.99 18.32
CA VAL A 845 60.06 -41.40 19.54
C VAL A 845 58.57 -41.64 19.82
N ALA A 846 58.36 -42.16 21.03
CA ALA A 846 57.11 -42.56 21.64
C ALA A 846 56.31 -41.40 22.28
N HIS A 847 55.02 -41.68 22.52
CA HIS A 847 54.05 -41.00 23.39
C HIS A 847 53.35 -39.75 22.80
N LYS A 848 52.05 -39.50 23.00
CA LYS A 848 51.04 -39.99 23.96
C LYS A 848 49.64 -39.75 23.34
N ARG A 849 48.75 -40.74 23.46
CA ARG A 849 47.33 -40.64 23.05
C ARG A 849 46.52 -39.84 24.08
N LEU A 850 45.58 -39.02 23.61
CA LEU A 850 44.32 -38.69 24.30
C LEU A 850 43.18 -38.64 23.26
N PRO A 851 41.96 -39.09 23.60
CA PRO A 851 40.89 -39.38 22.64
C PRO A 851 39.98 -38.17 22.37
N PRO A 852 39.33 -38.07 21.19
CA PRO A 852 38.26 -37.10 20.97
C PRO A 852 36.94 -37.57 21.62
N PRO A 853 36.13 -36.65 22.19
CA PRO A 853 34.81 -37.00 22.67
C PRO A 853 33.82 -37.17 21.52
N ALA A 854 32.96 -38.15 21.69
CA ALA A 854 31.93 -38.60 20.77
C ALA A 854 30.83 -37.56 20.51
N SER A 855 30.56 -37.24 19.25
CA SER A 855 29.28 -36.68 18.83
C SER A 855 28.27 -37.82 18.63
N ARG A 856 27.44 -38.03 19.66
CA ARG A 856 26.25 -38.87 19.57
C ARG A 856 25.22 -38.19 18.67
N LEU A 857 24.81 -38.90 17.63
CA LEU A 857 23.54 -38.72 16.95
C LEU A 857 22.40 -38.66 17.98
N ARG A 858 21.51 -37.67 17.85
CA ARG A 858 20.16 -37.72 18.45
C ARG A 858 19.10 -37.68 17.34
N PRO A 859 17.98 -38.40 17.53
CA PRO A 859 17.00 -38.67 16.50
C PRO A 859 15.95 -37.57 16.41
N LEU A 860 15.32 -37.52 15.23
CA LEU A 860 14.11 -36.79 14.90
C LEU A 860 13.01 -36.95 15.97
N GLY A 861 12.51 -35.83 16.45
CA GLY A 861 11.34 -35.73 17.33
C GLY A 861 10.97 -34.27 17.48
N GLU A 862 9.87 -33.90 16.82
CA GLU A 862 8.99 -32.75 17.09
C GLU A 862 9.65 -31.46 17.58
N ARG A 863 9.99 -30.59 16.63
CA ARG A 863 10.04 -29.15 16.91
C ARG A 863 8.81 -28.50 16.31
N ALA A 864 7.92 -28.06 17.19
CA ALA A 864 6.97 -27.01 16.91
C ALA A 864 7.72 -25.82 16.31
N SER A 865 7.20 -25.34 15.17
CA SER A 865 7.69 -24.19 14.44
C SER A 865 7.54 -22.93 15.29
N ILE A 866 8.61 -22.52 15.97
CA ILE A 866 8.78 -21.17 16.48
C ILE A 866 10.07 -20.68 15.88
N GLU A 867 9.95 -19.97 14.75
CA GLU A 867 10.72 -18.77 14.37
C GLU A 867 10.50 -18.47 12.89
N GLY A 868 9.97 -17.27 12.59
CA GLY A 868 10.23 -16.58 11.34
C GLY A 868 9.10 -16.40 10.32
N ASP A 869 7.85 -16.11 10.71
CA ASP A 869 6.89 -15.47 9.79
C ASP A 869 5.85 -14.62 10.55
N GLY A 870 6.32 -13.50 11.11
CA GLY A 870 5.46 -12.55 11.80
C GLY A 870 4.76 -11.62 10.81
N GLY A 871 3.64 -12.06 10.22
CA GLY A 871 2.79 -11.16 9.45
C GLY A 871 1.65 -11.82 8.66
N THR A 872 1.83 -13.06 8.20
CA THR A 872 0.87 -13.73 7.30
C THR A 872 -0.37 -14.27 8.00
N GLY A 873 -0.27 -14.62 9.29
CA GLY A 873 -1.37 -15.26 10.04
C GLY A 873 -2.59 -14.37 10.33
N VAL A 874 -2.41 -13.05 10.49
CA VAL A 874 -3.49 -12.15 10.93
C VAL A 874 -4.54 -11.93 9.83
N PHE A 875 -4.12 -11.83 8.57
CA PHE A 875 -5.03 -11.57 7.44
C PHE A 875 -5.52 -12.83 6.71
N SER A 876 -5.00 -14.02 7.05
CA SER A 876 -5.45 -15.31 6.46
C SER A 876 -6.95 -15.54 6.69
N GLY A 877 -7.45 -15.28 7.90
CA GLY A 877 -8.87 -15.46 8.22
C GLY A 877 -9.80 -14.54 7.42
N VAL A 878 -9.33 -13.33 7.06
CA VAL A 878 -10.06 -12.39 6.19
C VAL A 878 -10.18 -12.98 4.77
N HIS A 879 -9.08 -13.52 4.24
CA HIS A 879 -9.06 -14.13 2.91
C HIS A 879 -9.94 -15.38 2.82
N ASP A 880 -9.93 -16.24 3.85
CA ASP A 880 -10.78 -17.43 3.92
C ASP A 880 -12.26 -17.08 3.95
N ALA A 881 -12.65 -16.07 4.75
CA ALA A 881 -14.01 -15.58 4.83
C ALA A 881 -14.51 -14.98 3.50
N LEU A 882 -13.67 -14.19 2.80
CA LEU A 882 -13.98 -13.67 1.47
C LEU A 882 -14.11 -14.79 0.43
N SER A 883 -13.20 -15.76 0.47
CA SER A 883 -13.22 -16.95 -0.40
C SER A 883 -14.42 -17.86 -0.15
N ALA A 884 -15.07 -17.75 1.01
CA ALA A 884 -16.34 -18.41 1.31
C ALA A 884 -17.60 -17.55 1.01
N GLY A 885 -17.45 -16.24 0.78
CA GLY A 885 -18.55 -15.30 0.52
C GLY A 885 -19.14 -14.66 1.78
N PHE A 886 -18.45 -14.74 2.91
CA PHE A 886 -18.84 -14.13 4.20
C PHE A 886 -18.21 -12.74 4.35
N VAL A 887 -18.65 -11.79 3.53
CA VAL A 887 -18.09 -10.41 3.46
C VAL A 887 -18.15 -9.70 4.82
N GLU A 888 -19.27 -9.79 5.54
CA GLU A 888 -19.44 -9.14 6.86
C GLU A 888 -18.51 -9.70 7.94
N HIS A 889 -18.27 -11.02 7.90
CA HIS A 889 -17.34 -11.66 8.81
C HIS A 889 -15.89 -11.24 8.51
N ALA A 890 -15.52 -11.22 7.23
CA ALA A 890 -14.22 -10.74 6.78
C ALA A 890 -13.96 -9.28 7.19
N ARG A 891 -14.98 -8.42 7.09
CA ARG A 891 -14.90 -7.01 7.52
C ARG A 891 -14.68 -6.89 9.02
N THR A 892 -15.39 -7.68 9.83
CA THR A 892 -15.22 -7.69 11.29
C THR A 892 -13.79 -8.08 11.67
N LEU A 893 -13.27 -9.16 11.08
CA LEU A 893 -11.89 -9.61 11.28
C LEU A 893 -10.87 -8.56 10.83
N LEU A 894 -11.13 -7.85 9.73
CA LEU A 894 -10.24 -6.79 9.27
C LEU A 894 -10.20 -5.61 10.26
N GLU A 895 -11.34 -5.11 10.72
CA GLU A 895 -11.35 -3.99 11.68
C GLU A 895 -10.69 -4.36 13.02
N GLU A 896 -10.77 -5.62 13.45
CA GLU A 896 -10.04 -6.13 14.62
C GLU A 896 -8.52 -6.21 14.39
N ALA A 897 -8.10 -6.48 13.15
CA ALA A 897 -6.69 -6.60 12.76
C ALA A 897 -6.01 -5.25 12.48
N LEU A 898 -6.77 -4.21 12.14
CA LEU A 898 -6.23 -2.89 11.83
C LEU A 898 -5.74 -2.17 13.11
N PRO A 899 -4.58 -1.50 13.07
CA PRO A 899 -4.09 -0.75 14.22
C PRO A 899 -5.05 0.39 14.57
N ALA A 900 -5.26 0.61 15.88
CA ALA A 900 -6.08 1.71 16.36
C ALA A 900 -5.48 3.07 15.94
N ASP A 901 -6.34 4.05 15.66
CA ASP A 901 -5.95 5.44 15.36
C ASP A 901 -5.32 6.11 16.59
N VAL A 902 -4.01 5.92 16.78
CA VAL A 902 -3.23 6.46 17.90
C VAL A 902 -2.19 7.47 17.40
N LEU A 903 -1.93 8.52 18.18
CA LEU A 903 -0.91 9.51 17.86
C LEU A 903 0.51 8.93 18.03
N HIS A 904 1.34 9.08 17.00
CA HIS A 904 2.69 8.53 16.98
C HIS A 904 3.73 9.52 17.52
N ALA A 905 4.38 9.16 18.64
CA ALA A 905 5.28 10.05 19.40
C ALA A 905 6.45 10.64 18.59
N GLY A 906 7.03 9.86 17.66
CA GLY A 906 8.14 10.32 16.81
C GLY A 906 7.75 11.50 15.92
N ARG A 907 6.53 11.47 15.35
CA ARG A 907 6.01 12.55 14.47
C ARG A 907 5.51 13.76 15.27
N LEU A 908 4.94 13.52 16.46
CA LEU A 908 4.53 14.60 17.37
C LEU A 908 5.69 15.51 17.78
N THR A 909 6.89 14.97 17.91
CA THR A 909 8.08 15.77 18.26
C THR A 909 8.35 16.87 17.22
N ALA A 910 8.20 16.58 15.92
CA ALA A 910 8.36 17.58 14.86
C ALA A 910 7.23 18.64 14.88
N VAL A 911 5.99 18.23 15.20
CA VAL A 911 4.87 19.14 15.41
C VAL A 911 5.13 20.08 16.59
N TYR A 912 5.55 19.56 17.74
CA TYR A 912 5.83 20.37 18.93
C TYR A 912 6.97 21.37 18.72
N LYS A 913 7.98 21.04 17.91
CA LYS A 913 9.06 21.96 17.53
C LYS A 913 8.56 23.22 16.79
N ARG A 914 7.37 23.19 16.19
CA ARG A 914 6.78 24.34 15.48
C ARG A 914 5.95 25.28 16.37
N LEU A 915 5.50 24.79 17.53
CA LEU A 915 4.62 25.57 18.43
C LEU A 915 5.23 26.91 18.90
N PRO A 916 6.53 27.07 19.17
CA PRO A 916 7.10 28.35 19.57
C PRO A 916 6.94 29.47 18.52
N GLY A 917 7.06 29.12 17.23
CA GLY A 917 6.83 30.05 16.13
C GLY A 917 5.36 30.46 16.03
N LEU A 918 4.45 29.49 16.17
CA LEU A 918 3.01 29.75 16.21
C LEU A 918 2.61 30.63 17.42
N ALA A 919 3.15 30.37 18.61
CA ALA A 919 2.90 31.17 19.81
C ALA A 919 3.35 32.62 19.63
N THR A 920 4.53 32.83 19.02
CA THR A 920 5.02 34.17 18.68
C THR A 920 4.07 34.91 17.73
N ALA A 921 3.51 34.22 16.75
CA ALA A 921 2.55 34.80 15.82
C ALA A 921 1.20 35.12 16.49
N LEU A 922 0.67 34.22 17.31
CA LEU A 922 -0.58 34.43 18.05
C LEU A 922 -0.52 35.68 18.94
N VAL A 923 0.59 35.88 19.65
CA VAL A 923 0.80 37.09 20.46
C VAL A 923 0.77 38.36 19.60
N ARG A 924 1.39 38.33 18.41
CA ARG A 924 1.36 39.46 17.46
C ARG A 924 -0.06 39.75 16.93
N CYS A 925 -0.90 38.73 16.82
CA CYS A 925 -2.31 38.85 16.41
C CYS A 925 -3.27 39.16 17.58
N GLY A 926 -2.75 39.32 18.81
CA GLY A 926 -3.58 39.58 20.00
C GLY A 926 -4.33 38.37 20.55
N GLN A 927 -4.04 37.15 20.08
CA GLN A 927 -4.71 35.90 20.48
C GLN A 927 -3.91 35.16 21.57
N SER A 928 -3.68 35.85 22.69
CA SER A 928 -2.76 35.37 23.74
C SER A 928 -3.35 34.24 24.61
N ASP A 929 -4.68 34.17 24.69
CA ASP A 929 -5.44 33.12 25.35
C ASP A 929 -5.21 31.73 24.72
N MET A 930 -5.06 31.68 23.39
CA MET A 930 -4.77 30.44 22.67
C MET A 930 -3.39 29.85 23.02
N VAL A 931 -2.43 30.68 23.41
CA VAL A 931 -1.06 30.23 23.80
C VAL A 931 -1.11 29.33 25.02
N GLY A 932 -1.92 29.68 26.02
CA GLY A 932 -2.10 28.85 27.23
C GLY A 932 -2.73 27.49 26.90
N ARG A 933 -3.70 27.46 25.98
CA ARG A 933 -4.33 26.21 25.50
C ARG A 933 -3.34 25.34 24.73
N LEU A 934 -2.51 25.92 23.87
CA LEU A 934 -1.46 25.19 23.14
C LEU A 934 -0.39 24.63 24.07
N ALA A 935 -0.07 25.33 25.16
CA ALA A 935 0.90 24.86 26.15
C ALA A 935 0.42 23.63 26.95
N ALA A 936 -0.87 23.33 26.95
CA ALA A 936 -1.43 22.11 27.55
C ALA A 936 -1.31 20.87 26.64
N LEU A 937 -0.92 21.03 25.36
CA LEU A 937 -0.82 19.93 24.41
C LEU A 937 0.41 19.03 24.62
N PRO A 938 1.63 19.54 24.89
CA PRO A 938 2.76 18.67 25.14
C PRO A 938 2.61 17.92 26.47
N PRO A 939 2.87 16.59 26.49
CA PRO A 939 2.64 15.76 27.67
C PRO A 939 3.63 16.00 28.80
N SER A 940 4.86 16.45 28.50
CA SER A 940 5.89 16.76 29.50
C SER A 940 6.14 18.26 29.61
N ALA A 941 6.75 18.71 30.72
CA ALA A 941 7.07 20.12 30.96
C ALA A 941 8.14 20.66 30.00
N LEU A 942 9.11 19.82 29.62
CA LEU A 942 10.25 20.19 28.78
C LEU A 942 9.89 20.83 27.43
N PRO A 943 9.01 20.26 26.59
CA PRO A 943 8.60 20.89 25.33
C PRO A 943 7.72 22.15 25.51
N ARG A 944 7.21 22.43 26.71
CA ARG A 944 6.44 23.65 27.01
C ARG A 944 7.34 24.88 27.19
N VAL A 945 8.58 24.68 27.65
CA VAL A 945 9.53 25.77 27.92
C VAL A 945 9.80 26.65 26.69
N PRO A 946 10.15 26.11 25.50
CA PRO A 946 10.40 26.94 24.33
C PRO A 946 9.15 27.70 23.86
N LEU A 947 7.96 27.14 24.09
CA LEU A 947 6.69 27.77 23.74
C LEU A 947 6.44 29.00 24.63
N PHE A 948 6.51 28.84 25.96
CA PHE A 948 6.35 29.95 26.90
C PHE A 948 7.43 31.01 26.75
N ALA A 949 8.69 30.60 26.55
CA ALA A 949 9.80 31.51 26.32
C ALA A 949 9.59 32.36 25.05
N ALA A 950 9.18 31.73 23.93
CA ALA A 950 8.90 32.45 22.69
C ALA A 950 7.73 33.43 22.82
N ALA A 951 6.64 33.02 23.48
CA ALA A 951 5.49 33.89 23.76
C ALA A 951 5.86 35.07 24.67
N SER A 952 6.67 34.83 25.71
CA SER A 952 7.18 35.87 26.59
C SER A 952 8.01 36.92 25.84
N VAL A 953 8.97 36.47 25.00
CA VAL A 953 9.78 37.36 24.15
C VAL A 953 8.90 38.15 23.17
N ALA A 954 7.85 37.54 22.61
CA ALA A 954 6.90 38.22 21.73
C ALA A 954 6.13 39.32 22.46
N HIS A 955 5.64 39.06 23.68
CA HIS A 955 4.96 40.06 24.51
C HIS A 955 5.90 41.20 24.91
N ALA A 956 7.15 40.91 25.28
CA ALA A 956 8.15 41.91 25.60
C ALA A 956 8.42 42.85 24.41
N ARG A 957 8.53 42.30 23.19
CA ARG A 957 8.66 43.11 21.96
C ARG A 957 7.43 43.97 21.67
N ALA A 958 6.25 43.48 22.03
CA ALA A 958 5.00 44.24 21.96
C ALA A 958 4.78 45.19 23.16
N LYS A 959 5.77 45.35 24.05
CA LYS A 959 5.72 46.17 25.29
C LYS A 959 4.70 45.69 26.34
N GLY A 960 4.25 44.44 26.26
CA GLY A 960 3.37 43.79 27.24
C GLY A 960 4.16 43.13 28.38
N TRP A 961 4.79 43.95 29.23
CA TRP A 961 5.76 43.47 30.22
C TRP A 961 5.20 42.50 31.27
N GLU A 962 3.96 42.72 31.75
CA GLU A 962 3.34 41.86 32.75
C GLU A 962 3.08 40.44 32.23
N ALA A 963 2.49 40.34 31.02
CA ALA A 963 2.28 39.07 30.34
C ALA A 963 3.62 38.38 30.01
N ALA A 964 4.62 39.14 29.56
CA ALA A 964 5.96 38.63 29.31
C ALA A 964 6.60 38.04 30.57
N ALA A 965 6.47 38.71 31.73
CA ALA A 965 7.00 38.24 33.01
C ALA A 965 6.27 36.99 33.52
N ALA A 966 4.94 36.94 33.40
CA ALA A 966 4.15 35.77 33.79
C ALA A 966 4.54 34.51 33.00
N LEU A 967 4.62 34.62 31.67
CA LEU A 967 5.03 33.51 30.79
C LEU A 967 6.49 33.11 31.01
N ALA A 968 7.40 34.06 31.28
CA ALA A 968 8.80 33.75 31.58
C ALA A 968 8.95 32.95 32.89
N ARG A 969 8.14 33.27 33.91
CA ARG A 969 8.10 32.51 35.18
C ARG A 969 7.52 31.10 34.98
N GLN A 970 6.48 30.95 34.15
CA GLN A 970 5.95 29.63 33.79
C GLN A 970 7.01 28.79 33.05
N ALA A 971 7.75 29.39 32.11
CA ALA A 971 8.87 28.76 31.43
C ALA A 971 9.95 28.30 32.42
N ALA A 972 10.27 29.12 33.42
CA ALA A 972 11.22 28.78 34.48
C ALA A 972 10.76 27.59 35.33
N GLY A 973 9.50 27.60 35.78
CA GLY A 973 8.93 26.48 36.54
C GLY A 973 8.95 25.16 35.77
N CYS A 974 8.62 25.19 34.47
CA CYS A 974 8.70 23.99 33.62
C CYS A 974 10.14 23.49 33.37
N ALA A 975 11.15 24.36 33.51
CA ALA A 975 12.55 24.00 33.28
C ALA A 975 13.24 23.39 34.52
N GLU A 976 12.64 23.48 35.71
CA GLU A 976 13.23 22.94 36.94
C GLU A 976 13.40 21.41 36.86
N GLU A 977 12.48 20.71 36.18
CA GLU A 977 12.45 19.26 35.97
C GLU A 977 13.48 18.74 34.92
N ALA A 978 14.25 19.63 34.29
CA ALA A 978 15.12 19.31 33.16
C ALA A 978 16.57 18.92 33.57
N GLU A 979 16.99 17.67 33.33
CA GLU A 979 18.37 17.23 33.56
C GLU A 979 19.22 17.15 32.25
N GLY A 980 20.54 17.24 32.39
CA GLY A 980 21.51 17.06 31.30
C GLY A 980 21.67 18.25 30.32
N VAL A 981 22.39 18.02 29.22
CA VAL A 981 22.78 19.05 28.23
C VAL A 981 21.57 19.66 27.52
N ALA A 982 20.53 18.87 27.24
CA ALA A 982 19.26 19.38 26.70
C ALA A 982 18.59 20.34 27.69
N GLY A 983 18.60 20.02 28.98
CA GLY A 983 18.09 20.90 30.04
C GLY A 983 18.88 22.20 30.19
N ALA A 984 20.22 22.17 29.99
CA ALA A 984 21.04 23.38 29.98
C ALA A 984 20.66 24.32 28.83
N SER A 985 20.43 23.79 27.61
CA SER A 985 19.97 24.62 26.47
C SER A 985 18.59 25.22 26.72
N THR A 986 17.65 24.45 27.28
CA THR A 986 16.30 24.91 27.61
C THR A 986 16.30 26.00 28.69
N MET A 987 17.19 25.92 29.69
CA MET A 987 17.35 27.01 30.66
C MET A 987 17.91 28.29 30.06
N LEU A 988 18.70 28.23 28.98
CA LEU A 988 19.14 29.42 28.28
C LEU A 988 17.98 30.14 27.56
N ASP A 989 16.99 29.39 27.05
CA ASP A 989 15.74 29.98 26.52
C ASP A 989 14.95 30.71 27.61
N VAL A 990 14.91 30.14 28.82
CA VAL A 990 14.28 30.78 30.00
C VAL A 990 15.03 32.04 30.42
N ALA A 991 16.36 31.99 30.53
CA ALA A 991 17.18 33.14 30.91
C ALA A 991 16.98 34.31 29.93
N ARG A 992 16.93 34.00 28.64
CA ARG A 992 16.59 34.98 27.58
C ARG A 992 15.20 35.58 27.79
N ALA A 993 14.18 34.76 28.01
CA ALA A 993 12.80 35.22 28.20
C ALA A 993 12.68 36.13 29.44
N LEU A 994 13.31 35.76 30.56
CA LEU A 994 13.36 36.56 31.79
C LEU A 994 14.06 37.91 31.55
N ALA A 995 15.19 37.92 30.84
CA ALA A 995 15.89 39.17 30.49
C ALA A 995 15.05 40.07 29.59
N CYS A 996 14.38 39.51 28.57
CA CYS A 996 13.42 40.24 27.74
C CYS A 996 12.26 40.81 28.54
N ALA A 997 11.79 40.10 29.59
CA ALA A 997 10.71 40.55 30.47
C ALA A 997 11.16 41.55 31.55
N GLY A 998 12.45 41.93 31.59
CA GLY A 998 13.00 42.87 32.58
C GLY A 998 13.37 42.24 33.93
N LEU A 999 13.37 40.91 34.04
CA LEU A 999 13.71 40.14 35.24
C LEU A 999 15.17 39.71 35.23
N ASP A 1000 16.08 40.69 35.21
CA ASP A 1000 17.52 40.45 34.98
C ASP A 1000 18.19 39.59 36.06
N GLU A 1001 17.88 39.81 37.34
CA GLU A 1001 18.44 39.01 38.45
C GLU A 1001 18.04 37.54 38.35
N ALA A 1002 16.78 37.27 37.98
CA ALA A 1002 16.29 35.92 37.76
C ALA A 1002 16.94 35.28 36.53
N ALA A 1003 17.16 36.05 35.45
CA ALA A 1003 17.87 35.59 34.27
C ALA A 1003 19.31 35.17 34.59
N VAL A 1004 20.01 35.90 35.47
CA VAL A 1004 21.37 35.55 35.94
C VAL A 1004 21.36 34.24 36.72
N ALA A 1005 20.43 34.09 37.67
CA ALA A 1005 20.32 32.87 38.48
C ALA A 1005 20.07 31.63 37.61
N VAL A 1006 19.18 31.73 36.61
CA VAL A 1006 18.88 30.63 35.67
C VAL A 1006 20.07 30.31 34.77
N ALA A 1007 20.81 31.31 34.29
CA ALA A 1007 21.99 31.10 33.46
C ALA A 1007 23.14 30.41 34.23
N GLU A 1008 23.34 30.72 35.52
CA GLU A 1008 24.32 30.03 36.37
C GLU A 1008 23.85 28.61 36.72
N SER A 1009 22.54 28.38 36.92
CA SER A 1009 21.98 27.03 37.05
C SER A 1009 22.22 26.18 35.78
N ALA A 1010 22.02 26.75 34.59
CA ALA A 1010 22.33 26.11 33.30
C ALA A 1010 23.79 25.68 33.19
N ARG A 1011 24.70 26.49 33.71
CA ARG A 1011 26.13 26.19 33.76
C ARG A 1011 26.44 25.04 34.73
N GLY A 1012 25.76 24.97 35.86
CA GLY A 1012 25.88 23.88 36.83
C GLY A 1012 25.43 22.53 36.27
N ARG A 1013 24.39 22.52 35.42
CA ARG A 1013 23.84 21.31 34.77
C ARG A 1013 24.53 20.92 33.46
N ALA A 1014 25.40 21.76 32.91
CA ALA A 1014 26.21 21.43 31.74
C ALA A 1014 27.22 20.31 32.07
N GLY A 1015 27.46 19.40 31.12
CA GLY A 1015 28.28 18.20 31.30
C GLY A 1015 29.69 18.47 31.85
N GLU A 1016 30.39 17.40 32.29
CA GLU A 1016 31.72 17.51 32.91
C GLU A 1016 32.79 18.13 32.00
N LYS A 1017 32.56 18.16 30.68
CA LYS A 1017 33.50 18.72 29.71
C LYS A 1017 33.59 20.25 29.86
N LEU A 1018 34.80 20.74 30.15
CA LEU A 1018 35.14 22.17 30.23
C LEU A 1018 34.71 22.99 28.98
N THR A 1019 34.72 22.36 27.80
CA THR A 1019 34.28 22.95 26.53
C THR A 1019 32.77 23.22 26.48
N GLU A 1020 31.94 22.37 27.09
CA GLU A 1020 30.48 22.56 27.16
C GLU A 1020 30.12 23.67 28.16
N ARG A 1021 30.73 23.66 29.35
CA ARG A 1021 30.52 24.71 30.37
C ARG A 1021 30.92 26.11 29.89
N SER A 1022 32.02 26.21 29.14
CA SER A 1022 32.47 27.48 28.55
C SER A 1022 31.54 27.96 27.43
N LEU A 1023 30.99 27.06 26.62
CA LEU A 1023 30.01 27.38 25.59
C LEU A 1023 28.68 27.86 26.18
N VAL A 1024 28.15 27.16 27.21
CA VAL A 1024 26.93 27.57 27.93
C VAL A 1024 27.11 28.94 28.57
N ARG A 1025 28.23 29.18 29.28
CA ARG A 1025 28.53 30.48 29.89
C ARG A 1025 28.54 31.60 28.85
N ARG A 1026 29.20 31.38 27.71
CA ARG A 1026 29.29 32.36 26.63
C ARG A 1026 27.92 32.64 26.02
N ARG A 1027 27.13 31.59 25.75
CA ARG A 1027 25.81 31.74 25.13
C ARG A 1027 24.80 32.41 26.06
N GLY A 1028 24.80 32.05 27.35
CA GLY A 1028 23.94 32.69 28.34
C GLY A 1028 24.19 34.19 28.48
N ALA A 1029 25.45 34.62 28.46
CA ALA A 1029 25.79 36.05 28.50
C ALA A 1029 25.26 36.81 27.27
N LEU A 1030 25.39 36.25 26.07
CA LEU A 1030 24.88 36.84 24.82
C LEU A 1030 23.34 36.93 24.80
N LEU A 1031 22.65 35.87 25.21
CA LEU A 1031 21.19 35.82 25.22
C LEU A 1031 20.57 36.76 26.27
N ARG A 1032 21.24 36.92 27.42
CA ARG A 1032 20.87 37.92 28.42
C ARG A 1032 21.03 39.34 27.87
N ALA A 1033 22.15 39.62 27.21
CA ALA A 1033 22.39 40.93 26.58
C ALA A 1033 21.35 41.23 25.47
N GLU A 1034 20.88 40.21 24.74
CA GLU A 1034 19.77 40.35 23.78
C GLU A 1034 18.48 40.79 24.47
N GLY A 1035 18.17 40.23 25.64
CA GLY A 1035 17.01 40.65 26.43
C GLY A 1035 17.15 42.07 27.00
N LEU A 1036 18.35 42.41 27.49
CA LEU A 1036 18.64 43.75 27.99
C LEU A 1036 18.55 44.81 26.88
N ALA A 1037 18.81 44.47 25.62
CA ALA A 1037 18.66 45.42 24.52
C ALA A 1037 17.24 46.01 24.41
N TYR A 1038 16.21 45.30 24.87
CA TYR A 1038 14.82 45.76 24.86
C TYR A 1038 14.44 46.60 26.09
N THR A 1039 14.99 46.29 27.26
CA THR A 1039 14.59 46.89 28.55
C THR A 1039 15.61 47.91 29.06
N ARG A 1040 16.89 47.67 28.83
CA ARG A 1040 18.06 48.46 29.26
C ARG A 1040 19.11 48.53 28.13
N PRO A 1041 18.83 49.23 27.02
CA PRO A 1041 19.69 49.26 25.84
C PRO A 1041 21.12 49.75 26.12
N GLU A 1042 21.29 50.63 27.10
CA GLU A 1042 22.60 51.13 27.55
C GLU A 1042 23.46 50.01 28.16
N ALA A 1043 22.87 49.17 29.01
CA ALA A 1043 23.55 48.04 29.63
C ALA A 1043 23.94 46.96 28.60
N ALA A 1044 23.10 46.77 27.58
CA ALA A 1044 23.44 45.89 26.45
C ALA A 1044 24.60 46.45 25.62
N ALA A 1045 24.64 47.76 25.37
CA ALA A 1045 25.74 48.42 24.66
C ALA A 1045 27.05 48.34 25.45
N GLU A 1046 27.02 48.58 26.76
CA GLU A 1046 28.20 48.44 27.64
C GLU A 1046 28.74 47.01 27.63
N PHE A 1047 27.84 46.02 27.72
CA PHE A 1047 28.20 44.61 27.61
C PHE A 1047 28.90 44.30 26.26
N VAL A 1048 28.33 44.77 25.16
CA VAL A 1048 28.87 44.55 23.80
C VAL A 1048 30.28 45.13 23.66
N GLU A 1049 30.49 46.38 24.09
CA GLU A 1049 31.80 47.04 24.00
C GLU A 1049 32.84 46.35 24.90
N GLY A 1050 32.46 45.94 26.12
CA GLY A 1050 33.35 45.22 27.04
C GLY A 1050 33.78 43.83 26.53
N HIS A 1051 32.97 43.19 25.69
CA HIS A 1051 33.22 41.83 25.18
C HIS A 1051 33.86 41.80 23.78
N ALA A 1052 33.76 42.88 23.01
CA ALA A 1052 34.31 42.95 21.65
C ALA A 1052 35.81 42.60 21.58
N GLY A 1053 36.60 43.12 22.52
CA GLY A 1053 38.05 42.89 22.59
C GLY A 1053 38.43 41.44 22.91
N ALA A 1054 37.61 40.71 23.69
CA ALA A 1054 37.82 39.31 24.00
C ALA A 1054 37.47 38.40 22.81
N VAL A 1055 36.39 38.72 22.08
CA VAL A 1055 36.00 37.99 20.86
C VAL A 1055 37.00 38.21 19.74
N ALA A 1056 37.53 39.42 19.58
CA ALA A 1056 38.52 39.75 18.54
C ALA A 1056 39.83 38.96 18.62
N ARG A 1057 40.15 38.35 19.78
CA ARG A 1057 41.35 37.52 19.99
C ARG A 1057 41.14 36.05 19.59
N GLN A 1058 39.94 35.66 19.21
CA GLN A 1058 39.61 34.29 18.80
C GLN A 1058 40.14 33.98 17.40
N ARG A 1059 40.23 32.68 17.07
CA ARG A 1059 40.76 32.19 15.79
C ARG A 1059 39.89 32.60 14.59
N ASN A 1060 38.57 32.60 14.75
CA ASN A 1060 37.59 33.01 13.73
C ASN A 1060 36.58 33.99 14.36
N PRO A 1061 36.96 35.27 14.58
CA PRO A 1061 36.18 36.18 15.41
C PRO A 1061 34.96 36.78 14.69
N LEU A 1062 34.91 36.73 13.36
CA LEU A 1062 33.93 37.46 12.54
C LEU A 1062 32.46 37.07 12.82
N PRO A 1063 32.08 35.77 12.85
CA PRO A 1063 30.69 35.37 13.09
C PRO A 1063 30.18 35.81 14.46
N ASP A 1064 31.03 35.75 15.49
CA ASP A 1064 30.66 36.12 16.85
C ASP A 1064 30.66 37.65 17.06
N LEU A 1065 31.53 38.40 16.37
CA LEU A 1065 31.46 39.87 16.34
C LEU A 1065 30.20 40.36 15.62
N ALA A 1066 29.74 39.65 14.59
CA ALA A 1066 28.48 39.95 13.91
C ALA A 1066 27.25 39.68 14.81
N GLU A 1067 27.30 38.67 15.68
CA GLU A 1067 26.26 38.49 16.72
C GLU A 1067 26.24 39.66 17.72
N LEU A 1068 27.41 40.09 18.21
CA LEU A 1068 27.50 41.25 19.12
C LEU A 1068 26.95 42.53 18.47
N LEU A 1069 27.16 42.71 17.17
CA LEU A 1069 26.60 43.83 16.41
C LEU A 1069 25.07 43.86 16.45
N LEU A 1070 24.42 42.69 16.40
CA LEU A 1070 22.95 42.56 16.40
C LEU A 1070 22.31 42.81 17.77
N LEU A 1071 23.10 42.81 18.85
CA LEU A 1071 22.63 43.13 20.20
C LEU A 1071 22.46 44.64 20.43
N LEU A 1072 22.99 45.47 19.53
CA LEU A 1072 22.88 46.92 19.64
C LEU A 1072 21.53 47.41 19.13
N PRO A 1073 20.90 48.40 19.79
CA PRO A 1073 19.69 49.05 19.28
C PRO A 1073 19.92 49.77 17.94
N GLY A 1074 21.18 50.12 17.62
CA GLY A 1074 21.61 50.69 16.35
C GLY A 1074 22.78 49.92 15.72
N PRO A 1075 22.55 48.76 15.07
CA PRO A 1075 23.62 47.87 14.61
C PRO A 1075 24.49 48.47 13.49
N ARG A 1076 24.08 49.58 12.87
CA ARG A 1076 24.91 50.32 11.90
C ARG A 1076 25.86 51.34 12.53
N ARG A 1077 25.72 51.61 13.83
CA ARG A 1077 26.54 52.56 14.58
C ARG A 1077 27.11 51.89 15.84
N PRO A 1078 27.96 50.86 15.69
CA PRO A 1078 28.63 50.26 16.83
C PRO A 1078 29.56 51.26 17.53
N GLY A 1079 29.79 51.04 18.82
CA GLY A 1079 30.77 51.81 19.57
C GLY A 1079 32.21 51.54 19.11
N PRO A 1080 33.17 52.27 19.69
CA PRO A 1080 34.54 52.33 19.17
C PRO A 1080 35.28 51.00 19.23
N GLU A 1081 35.09 50.20 20.29
CA GLU A 1081 35.81 48.94 20.47
C GLU A 1081 35.24 47.84 19.57
N LEU A 1082 33.92 47.73 19.44
CA LEU A 1082 33.31 46.80 18.49
C LEU A 1082 33.65 47.15 17.03
N ARG A 1083 33.62 48.43 16.67
CA ARG A 1083 34.00 48.88 15.32
C ARG A 1083 35.46 48.54 15.00
N LYS A 1084 36.37 48.78 15.95
CA LYS A 1084 37.79 48.45 15.83
C LYS A 1084 38.02 46.93 15.73
N ALA A 1085 37.28 46.14 16.50
CA ALA A 1085 37.31 44.68 16.44
C ALA A 1085 36.84 44.14 15.08
N LEU A 1086 35.74 44.66 14.53
CA LEU A 1086 35.21 44.28 13.21
C LEU A 1086 36.20 44.61 12.08
N LEU A 1087 36.77 45.82 12.07
CA LEU A 1087 37.76 46.23 11.07
C LEU A 1087 39.01 45.35 11.12
N ARG A 1088 39.54 45.07 12.32
CA ARG A 1088 40.69 44.18 12.52
C ARG A 1088 40.39 42.77 12.04
N ALA A 1089 39.22 42.23 12.40
CA ALA A 1089 38.81 40.88 12.02
C ALA A 1089 38.59 40.73 10.50
N CYS A 1090 38.00 41.72 9.84
CA CYS A 1090 37.82 41.71 8.38
C CYS A 1090 39.14 41.79 7.61
N GLY A 1091 40.18 42.42 8.19
CA GLY A 1091 41.50 42.60 7.58
C GLY A 1091 42.49 41.44 7.77
N GLN A 1092 42.16 40.40 8.55
CA GLN A 1092 43.09 39.30 8.81
C GLN A 1092 43.32 38.40 7.57
N PRO A 1093 44.59 38.10 7.21
CA PRO A 1093 44.91 37.15 6.15
C PRO A 1093 44.56 35.72 6.62
N GLY A 1094 43.42 35.21 6.16
CA GLY A 1094 42.89 33.90 6.58
C GLY A 1094 41.36 33.83 6.60
N VAL A 1095 40.67 34.97 6.65
CA VAL A 1095 39.20 35.07 6.63
C VAL A 1095 38.57 34.41 5.39
N SER A 1096 39.29 34.37 4.26
CA SER A 1096 38.85 33.70 3.03
C SER A 1096 38.94 32.18 3.08
N ARG A 1097 39.69 31.60 4.03
CA ARG A 1097 39.83 30.13 4.20
C ARG A 1097 38.73 29.54 5.10
N ASP A 1098 38.12 30.35 5.96
CA ASP A 1098 36.98 29.94 6.80
C ASP A 1098 35.64 30.28 6.11
N PRO A 1099 34.82 29.29 5.75
CA PRO A 1099 33.61 29.54 4.96
C PRO A 1099 32.57 30.41 5.69
N GLY A 1100 32.47 30.33 7.02
CA GLY A 1100 31.53 31.13 7.81
C GLY A 1100 31.92 32.61 7.86
N SER A 1101 33.20 32.89 8.16
CA SER A 1101 33.75 34.24 8.20
C SER A 1101 33.75 34.91 6.81
N ALA A 1102 34.00 34.16 5.74
CA ALA A 1102 33.92 34.66 4.37
C ALA A 1102 32.49 35.13 4.01
N VAL A 1103 31.46 34.38 4.40
CA VAL A 1103 30.06 34.74 4.16
C VAL A 1103 29.65 35.98 4.96
N VAL A 1104 29.98 36.01 6.26
CA VAL A 1104 29.67 37.17 7.11
C VAL A 1104 30.36 38.44 6.59
N ARG A 1105 31.63 38.35 6.16
CA ARG A 1105 32.34 39.47 5.54
C ARG A 1105 31.63 39.95 4.27
N ALA A 1106 31.20 39.03 3.41
CA ALA A 1106 30.51 39.37 2.17
C ALA A 1106 29.15 40.04 2.44
N LEU A 1107 28.38 39.55 3.42
CA LEU A 1107 27.12 40.17 3.83
C LEU A 1107 27.33 41.56 4.43
N LEU A 1108 28.30 41.72 5.34
CA LEU A 1108 28.63 43.03 5.94
C LEU A 1108 29.05 44.05 4.87
N ALA A 1109 29.88 43.64 3.91
CA ALA A 1109 30.32 44.50 2.80
C ALA A 1109 29.16 44.99 1.92
N ARG A 1110 28.05 44.23 1.84
CA ARG A 1110 26.86 44.60 1.06
C ARG A 1110 25.81 45.35 1.87
N LEU A 1111 25.59 44.96 3.12
CA LEU A 1111 24.50 45.50 3.96
C LEU A 1111 24.91 46.76 4.74
N ALA A 1112 26.18 46.86 5.12
CA ALA A 1112 26.76 47.95 5.91
C ALA A 1112 28.19 48.28 5.44
N PRO A 1113 28.37 48.77 4.20
CA PRO A 1113 29.68 49.08 3.63
C PRO A 1113 30.50 50.07 4.49
N GLU A 1114 29.82 50.94 5.26
CA GLU A 1114 30.41 51.88 6.21
C GLU A 1114 31.20 51.22 7.36
N LEU A 1115 30.91 49.94 7.66
CA LEU A 1115 31.60 49.16 8.70
C LEU A 1115 32.82 48.42 8.15
N VAL A 1116 32.91 48.23 6.82
CA VAL A 1116 33.99 47.48 6.15
C VAL A 1116 34.39 48.14 4.80
N PRO A 1117 35.02 49.34 4.82
CA PRO A 1117 35.17 50.18 3.63
C PRO A 1117 36.02 49.62 2.47
N ASP A 1118 36.83 48.58 2.68
CA ASP A 1118 37.75 48.02 1.65
C ASP A 1118 37.44 46.58 1.22
N ALA A 1119 36.28 46.03 1.59
CA ALA A 1119 35.94 44.64 1.24
C ALA A 1119 35.39 44.45 -0.19
N GLY A 1120 35.18 45.52 -0.95
CA GLY A 1120 34.52 45.48 -2.26
C GLY A 1120 35.47 45.72 -3.44
N ARG A 1121 35.65 44.68 -4.30
CA ARG A 1121 35.79 44.74 -5.78
C ARG A 1121 36.34 43.45 -6.43
N GLY A 1122 36.72 42.42 -5.67
CA GLY A 1122 37.06 41.10 -6.23
C GLY A 1122 35.81 40.22 -6.40
N ALA A 1123 35.68 39.52 -7.53
CA ALA A 1123 34.60 38.59 -7.83
C ALA A 1123 34.57 37.42 -6.83
N LEU A 1124 33.84 37.58 -5.72
CA LEU A 1124 33.61 36.56 -4.69
C LEU A 1124 32.73 35.38 -5.17
N GLY A 1125 32.37 35.33 -6.46
CA GLY A 1125 31.37 34.41 -7.01
C GLY A 1125 31.91 33.04 -7.44
N ALA A 1126 33.19 32.91 -7.80
CA ALA A 1126 33.69 31.66 -8.41
C ALA A 1126 34.38 30.70 -7.42
N ASP A 1127 35.15 31.22 -6.47
CA ASP A 1127 36.14 30.39 -5.73
C ASP A 1127 35.72 29.95 -4.32
N LEU A 1128 34.62 30.46 -3.78
CA LEU A 1128 34.21 30.09 -2.43
C LEU A 1128 33.35 28.81 -2.44
N HIS A 1129 33.72 27.80 -1.64
CA HIS A 1129 32.88 26.63 -1.31
C HIS A 1129 31.69 27.04 -0.42
N VAL A 1130 30.79 27.90 -0.92
CA VAL A 1130 29.63 28.38 -0.16
C VAL A 1130 28.40 27.51 -0.40
N GLY A 1131 27.70 27.13 0.67
CA GLY A 1131 26.45 26.38 0.59
C GLY A 1131 25.26 27.21 0.08
N PRO A 1132 24.12 26.55 -0.25
CA PRO A 1132 22.94 27.18 -0.86
C PRO A 1132 22.32 28.31 -0.01
N VAL A 1133 22.29 28.17 1.31
CA VAL A 1133 21.76 29.20 2.24
C VAL A 1133 22.46 30.54 2.06
N ALA A 1134 23.80 30.54 2.05
CA ALA A 1134 24.57 31.76 1.92
C ALA A 1134 24.42 32.41 0.54
N ARG A 1135 24.29 31.61 -0.53
CA ARG A 1135 23.98 32.13 -1.87
C ARG A 1135 22.62 32.81 -1.92
N ALA A 1136 21.60 32.21 -1.30
CA ALA A 1136 20.27 32.80 -1.19
C ALA A 1136 20.30 34.14 -0.44
N LEU A 1137 20.97 34.18 0.72
CA LEU A 1137 21.07 35.39 1.54
C LEU A 1137 21.90 36.50 0.88
N LEU A 1138 22.96 36.16 0.15
CA LEU A 1138 23.70 37.12 -0.67
C LEU A 1138 22.83 37.66 -1.80
N ALA A 1139 22.06 36.81 -2.49
CA ALA A 1139 21.12 37.25 -3.53
C ALA A 1139 20.05 38.21 -2.98
N VAL A 1140 19.54 37.94 -1.77
CA VAL A 1140 18.63 38.83 -1.05
C VAL A 1140 19.32 40.15 -0.67
N ALA A 1141 20.53 40.12 -0.12
CA ALA A 1141 21.30 41.32 0.20
C ALA A 1141 21.65 42.16 -1.05
N GLU A 1142 21.82 41.52 -2.21
CA GLU A 1142 22.01 42.12 -3.53
C GLU A 1142 20.71 42.65 -4.15
N ARG A 1143 19.55 42.43 -3.50
CA ARG A 1143 18.21 42.80 -4.00
C ARG A 1143 17.89 42.18 -5.36
N LYS A 1144 18.32 40.94 -5.59
CA LYS A 1144 17.91 40.17 -6.77
C LYS A 1144 16.40 39.86 -6.70
N SER A 1145 15.78 39.67 -7.86
CA SER A 1145 14.39 39.20 -7.93
C SER A 1145 14.23 37.81 -7.31
N VAL A 1146 13.00 37.42 -6.96
CA VAL A 1146 12.69 36.06 -6.46
C VAL A 1146 13.24 34.97 -7.39
N ALA A 1147 13.10 35.16 -8.71
CA ALA A 1147 13.67 34.24 -9.71
C ALA A 1147 15.21 34.16 -9.62
N GLY A 1148 15.88 35.30 -9.38
CA GLY A 1148 17.33 35.34 -9.16
C GLY A 1148 17.77 34.68 -7.85
N VAL A 1149 16.97 34.76 -6.78
CA VAL A 1149 17.20 34.03 -5.52
C VAL A 1149 17.04 32.53 -5.74
N VAL A 1150 15.96 32.09 -6.41
CA VAL A 1150 15.73 30.68 -6.74
C VAL A 1150 16.86 30.15 -7.63
N ALA A 1151 17.29 30.90 -8.65
CA ALA A 1151 18.41 30.52 -9.50
C ALA A 1151 19.71 30.38 -8.71
N ALA A 1152 20.00 31.27 -7.77
CA ALA A 1152 21.19 31.20 -6.92
C ALA A 1152 21.19 29.98 -5.98
N VAL A 1153 20.00 29.54 -5.52
CA VAL A 1153 19.86 28.31 -4.72
C VAL A 1153 20.08 27.07 -5.59
N ARG A 1154 19.47 27.07 -6.79
CA ARG A 1154 19.42 25.92 -7.70
C ARG A 1154 20.66 25.76 -8.60
N GLU A 1155 21.55 26.73 -8.66
CA GLU A 1155 22.78 26.66 -9.45
C GLU A 1155 23.61 25.42 -9.04
N GLU A 1156 23.73 24.47 -9.98
CA GLU A 1156 24.42 23.19 -9.85
C GLU A 1156 25.92 23.34 -10.10
N ARG A 1157 26.75 22.76 -9.22
CA ARG A 1157 28.17 22.54 -9.52
C ARG A 1157 28.35 21.17 -10.16
N PRO A 1158 29.21 21.03 -11.19
CA PRO A 1158 29.49 19.72 -11.78
C PRO A 1158 29.98 18.75 -10.69
N GLY A 1159 29.29 17.62 -10.54
CA GLY A 1159 29.65 16.53 -9.62
C GLY A 1159 29.04 16.55 -8.21
N ARG A 1160 28.19 17.52 -7.83
CA ARG A 1160 27.44 17.47 -6.55
C ARG A 1160 26.01 18.01 -6.70
N ARG A 1161 25.01 17.13 -6.61
CA ARG A 1161 23.60 17.52 -6.46
C ARG A 1161 23.36 18.11 -5.07
N SER A 1162 22.72 19.29 -5.02
CA SER A 1162 22.30 19.92 -3.76
C SER A 1162 21.12 19.14 -3.19
N ARG A 1163 21.21 18.67 -1.94
CA ARG A 1163 20.06 18.04 -1.26
C ARG A 1163 18.90 19.04 -1.18
N PRO A 1164 17.65 18.65 -1.48
CA PRO A 1164 16.49 19.53 -1.47
C PRO A 1164 16.22 20.13 -0.10
N GLU A 1165 16.46 19.39 0.98
CA GLU A 1165 16.36 19.91 2.34
C GLU A 1165 17.19 21.18 2.52
N ARG A 1166 18.41 21.22 1.93
CA ARG A 1166 19.29 22.39 1.98
C ARG A 1166 18.82 23.52 1.07
N SER A 1167 18.16 23.19 -0.04
CA SER A 1167 17.52 24.18 -0.92
C SER A 1167 16.28 24.78 -0.26
N ALA A 1168 15.45 23.96 0.39
CA ALA A 1168 14.29 24.36 1.16
C ALA A 1168 14.68 25.24 2.34
N GLU A 1169 15.72 24.85 3.08
CA GLU A 1169 16.30 25.68 4.14
C GLU A 1169 16.78 27.04 3.60
N ALA A 1170 17.44 27.06 2.44
CA ALA A 1170 17.91 28.29 1.82
C ALA A 1170 16.79 29.21 1.35
N LEU A 1171 15.74 28.65 0.71
CA LEU A 1171 14.55 29.40 0.29
C LEU A 1171 13.77 29.91 1.50
N ALA A 1172 13.66 29.10 2.56
CA ALA A 1172 13.02 29.51 3.81
C ALA A 1172 13.78 30.63 4.51
N ALA A 1173 15.11 30.56 4.54
CA ALA A 1173 15.97 31.63 5.06
C ALA A 1173 15.78 32.94 4.26
N ALA A 1174 15.75 32.86 2.93
CA ALA A 1174 15.48 34.01 2.08
C ALA A 1174 14.07 34.60 2.31
N ALA A 1175 13.04 33.75 2.42
CA ALA A 1175 11.67 34.17 2.72
C ALA A 1175 11.57 34.89 4.08
N ARG A 1176 12.28 34.42 5.11
CA ARG A 1176 12.35 35.14 6.41
C ARG A 1176 12.94 36.53 6.27
N CYS A 1177 14.02 36.67 5.51
CA CYS A 1177 14.67 37.96 5.29
C CYS A 1177 13.78 38.93 4.50
N LEU A 1178 13.18 38.47 3.40
CA LEU A 1178 12.28 39.27 2.57
C LEU A 1178 11.02 39.68 3.34
N GLY A 1179 10.49 38.80 4.18
CA GLY A 1179 9.32 39.08 5.03
C GLY A 1179 9.63 39.87 6.31
N GLY A 1180 10.90 40.18 6.58
CA GLY A 1180 11.30 40.88 7.80
C GLY A 1180 10.96 40.11 9.08
N VAL A 1181 10.93 38.78 9.04
CA VAL A 1181 10.54 37.95 10.18
C VAL A 1181 11.60 38.07 11.28
N PRO A 1182 11.24 38.53 12.50
CA PRO A 1182 12.18 38.68 13.59
C PRO A 1182 12.81 37.34 13.96
N THR A 1183 14.10 37.17 13.68
CA THR A 1183 14.82 35.92 13.95
C THR A 1183 15.64 36.07 15.24
N PRO A 1184 15.27 35.36 16.33
CA PRO A 1184 16.05 35.37 17.56
C PRO A 1184 17.45 34.80 17.34
N LEU A 1185 18.46 35.24 18.12
CA LEU A 1185 19.77 34.58 18.12
C LEU A 1185 19.62 33.09 18.53
N PRO A 1186 20.28 32.14 17.83
CA PRO A 1186 20.06 30.71 18.05
C PRO A 1186 20.52 30.26 19.45
N VAL A 1187 19.81 29.35 20.12
CA VAL A 1187 20.08 29.03 21.55
C VAL A 1187 20.85 27.72 21.77
N VAL A 1188 20.90 26.83 20.77
CA VAL A 1188 21.42 25.45 20.92
C VAL A 1188 22.91 25.41 21.27
N VAL A 1189 23.23 24.62 22.29
CA VAL A 1189 24.59 24.32 22.77
C VAL A 1189 24.91 22.86 22.43
N ALA A 1190 25.38 22.58 21.21
CA ALA A 1190 25.82 21.23 20.81
C ALA A 1190 27.32 21.21 20.45
N PRO A 1191 28.08 20.16 20.84
CA PRO A 1191 29.45 19.97 20.37
C PRO A 1191 29.48 19.80 18.85
N PRO A 1192 30.56 20.21 18.17
CA PRO A 1192 30.63 20.18 16.70
C PRO A 1192 30.57 18.73 16.18
N PRO A 1193 29.64 18.40 15.26
CA PRO A 1193 29.72 17.15 14.50
C PRO A 1193 30.84 17.22 13.45
N GLY A 1194 31.14 16.08 12.83
CA GLY A 1194 32.27 15.90 11.92
C GLY A 1194 32.34 16.87 10.72
N PRO A 1195 33.49 16.96 10.04
CA PRO A 1195 33.71 17.90 8.95
C PRO A 1195 32.80 17.61 7.74
N GLY A 1196 31.83 18.50 7.46
CA GLY A 1196 31.01 18.45 6.24
C GLY A 1196 29.55 18.87 6.40
N GLU A 1197 29.03 18.95 7.62
CA GLU A 1197 27.67 19.43 7.92
C GLU A 1197 27.70 20.88 8.41
N ARG A 1198 27.07 21.81 7.66
CA ARG A 1198 26.85 23.17 8.16
C ARG A 1198 25.64 23.19 9.09
N LYS A 1199 25.76 23.92 10.19
CA LYS A 1199 24.79 23.91 11.31
C LYS A 1199 23.55 24.78 11.01
N PRO A 1200 22.34 24.39 11.45
CA PRO A 1200 21.15 25.28 11.47
C PRO A 1200 21.38 26.59 12.23
N GLU A 1201 22.29 26.58 13.21
CA GLU A 1201 22.73 27.74 13.98
C GLU A 1201 23.39 28.81 13.09
N GLU A 1202 24.21 28.41 12.13
CA GLU A 1202 24.87 29.34 11.20
C GLU A 1202 23.82 30.00 10.28
N THR A 1203 22.84 29.23 9.79
CA THR A 1203 21.70 29.75 9.04
C THR A 1203 20.94 30.81 9.84
N GLY A 1204 20.59 30.53 11.10
CA GLY A 1204 19.89 31.48 11.97
C GLY A 1204 20.67 32.79 12.19
N ARG A 1205 21.97 32.70 12.44
CA ARG A 1205 22.85 33.89 12.58
C ARG A 1205 22.88 34.74 11.32
N LEU A 1206 23.02 34.11 10.15
CA LEU A 1206 23.08 34.82 8.87
C LEU A 1206 21.75 35.50 8.53
N VAL A 1207 20.62 34.83 8.79
CA VAL A 1207 19.27 35.42 8.64
C VAL A 1207 19.11 36.64 9.55
N ALA A 1208 19.48 36.51 10.82
CA ALA A 1208 19.41 37.62 11.78
C ALA A 1208 20.28 38.82 11.34
N LEU A 1209 21.46 38.56 10.75
CA LEU A 1209 22.34 39.59 10.21
C LEU A 1209 21.70 40.34 9.05
N VAL A 1210 21.10 39.61 8.09
CA VAL A 1210 20.41 40.21 6.93
C VAL A 1210 19.19 41.00 7.38
N CYS A 1211 18.37 40.47 8.30
CA CYS A 1211 17.20 41.16 8.83
C CYS A 1211 17.57 42.41 9.66
N GLY A 1212 18.63 42.33 10.48
CA GLY A 1212 19.03 43.41 11.38
C GLY A 1212 19.76 44.57 10.70
N LEU A 1213 20.51 44.28 9.62
CA LEU A 1213 21.26 45.30 8.88
C LEU A 1213 20.58 45.71 7.57
N GLY A 1214 19.78 44.84 6.95
CA GLY A 1214 19.16 45.04 5.66
C GLY A 1214 17.82 45.77 5.73
N ARG A 1215 17.62 46.76 4.85
CA ARG A 1215 16.28 47.28 4.50
C ARG A 1215 15.77 46.52 3.28
N VAL A 1216 15.43 45.25 3.44
CA VAL A 1216 15.09 44.33 2.32
C VAL A 1216 13.68 43.75 2.47
N ALA A 1217 12.72 44.59 2.87
CA ALA A 1217 11.32 44.16 2.98
C ALA A 1217 10.70 44.03 1.58
N ASP A 1218 10.39 42.79 1.20
CA ASP A 1218 9.61 42.41 0.02
C ASP A 1218 8.61 41.32 0.46
N PRO A 1219 7.48 41.71 1.08
CA PRO A 1219 6.52 40.76 1.61
C PRO A 1219 5.88 39.90 0.50
N GLU A 1220 5.69 40.46 -0.69
CA GLU A 1220 5.16 39.73 -1.85
C GLU A 1220 6.15 38.66 -2.30
N GLY A 1221 7.43 39.00 -2.42
CA GLY A 1221 8.49 38.04 -2.72
C GLY A 1221 8.61 36.92 -1.68
N ALA A 1222 8.44 37.24 -0.39
CA ALA A 1222 8.40 36.25 0.68
C ALA A 1222 7.22 35.27 0.55
N VAL A 1223 6.03 35.77 0.23
CA VAL A 1223 4.83 34.95 0.00
C VAL A 1223 4.99 34.07 -1.25
N ARG A 1224 5.63 34.56 -2.32
CA ARG A 1224 5.93 33.75 -3.52
C ARG A 1224 6.90 32.61 -3.21
N LEU A 1225 7.91 32.84 -2.37
CA LEU A 1225 8.81 31.79 -1.90
C LEU A 1225 8.10 30.79 -0.99
N LEU A 1226 7.19 31.24 -0.13
CA LEU A 1226 6.36 30.35 0.69
C LEU A 1226 5.47 29.45 -0.17
N ARG A 1227 4.84 30.01 -1.22
CA ARG A 1227 4.05 29.25 -2.18
C ARG A 1227 4.89 28.18 -2.87
N LEU A 1228 6.10 28.53 -3.32
CA LEU A 1228 7.03 27.57 -3.92
C LEU A 1228 7.38 26.43 -2.96
N LEU A 1229 7.66 26.73 -1.68
CA LEU A 1229 7.94 25.71 -0.67
C LEU A 1229 6.75 24.76 -0.44
N LEU A 1230 5.52 25.28 -0.47
CA LEU A 1230 4.30 24.47 -0.36
C LEU A 1230 4.12 23.57 -1.60
N GLU A 1231 4.28 24.12 -2.80
CA GLU A 1231 4.17 23.38 -4.07
C GLU A 1231 5.27 22.31 -4.23
N GLU A 1232 6.47 22.57 -3.72
CA GLU A 1232 7.59 21.60 -3.70
C GLU A 1232 7.49 20.56 -2.55
N GLY A 1233 6.43 20.59 -1.74
CA GLY A 1233 6.21 19.63 -0.65
C GLY A 1233 7.16 19.79 0.55
N GLN A 1234 7.80 20.95 0.70
CA GLN A 1234 8.74 21.25 1.80
C GLN A 1234 8.00 21.68 3.07
N THR A 1235 7.19 20.76 3.59
CA THR A 1235 6.18 20.99 4.64
C THR A 1235 6.74 21.62 5.92
N ASP A 1236 7.84 21.10 6.46
CA ASP A 1236 8.41 21.61 7.72
C ASP A 1236 8.90 23.06 7.60
N ALA A 1237 9.56 23.39 6.49
CA ALA A 1237 10.04 24.73 6.20
C ALA A 1237 8.86 25.70 5.97
N ALA A 1238 7.88 25.31 5.17
CA ALA A 1238 6.72 26.14 4.85
C ALA A 1238 5.84 26.42 6.07
N LEU A 1239 5.48 25.39 6.85
CA LEU A 1239 4.60 25.53 8.03
C LEU A 1239 5.26 26.35 9.15
N GLY A 1240 6.59 26.31 9.27
CA GLY A 1240 7.33 27.16 10.20
C GLY A 1240 7.34 28.64 9.80
N LEU A 1241 7.06 28.98 8.54
CA LEU A 1241 7.03 30.36 8.03
C LEU A 1241 5.63 30.93 7.94
N LEU A 1242 4.65 30.08 7.65
CA LEU A 1242 3.26 30.43 7.41
C LEU A 1242 2.68 31.43 8.43
N PRO A 1243 2.71 31.17 9.76
CA PRO A 1243 2.14 32.09 10.74
C PRO A 1243 2.92 33.41 10.89
N HIS A 1244 4.15 33.48 10.39
CA HIS A 1244 4.96 34.70 10.44
C HIS A 1244 4.80 35.60 9.21
N LEU A 1245 4.60 35.00 8.03
CA LEU A 1245 4.39 35.72 6.78
C LEU A 1245 2.90 36.03 6.54
N LEU A 1246 2.00 35.19 7.05
CA LEU A 1246 0.54 35.34 6.99
C LEU A 1246 -0.05 35.21 8.41
N PRO A 1247 0.06 36.25 9.26
CA PRO A 1247 -0.33 36.21 10.67
C PRO A 1247 -1.82 35.88 10.90
N GLU A 1248 -2.69 36.23 9.96
CA GLU A 1248 -4.13 35.91 9.99
C GLU A 1248 -4.40 34.39 10.05
N THR A 1249 -3.45 33.56 9.62
CA THR A 1249 -3.57 32.08 9.67
C THR A 1249 -3.28 31.49 11.05
N ALA A 1250 -2.66 32.25 11.96
CA ALA A 1250 -2.22 31.75 13.26
C ALA A 1250 -3.37 31.19 14.13
N PRO A 1251 -4.55 31.82 14.23
CA PRO A 1251 -5.68 31.28 14.99
C PRO A 1251 -6.18 29.95 14.42
N ALA A 1252 -6.35 29.88 13.09
CA ALA A 1252 -6.78 28.67 12.40
C ALA A 1252 -5.77 27.52 12.58
N LEU A 1253 -4.47 27.82 12.50
CA LEU A 1253 -3.41 26.84 12.79
C LEU A 1253 -3.46 26.37 14.25
N ALA A 1254 -3.73 27.26 15.20
CA ALA A 1254 -3.84 26.89 16.61
C ALA A 1254 -5.07 26.00 16.87
N ASP A 1255 -6.23 26.31 16.27
CA ASP A 1255 -7.41 25.45 16.34
C ASP A 1255 -7.18 24.09 15.71
N LEU A 1256 -6.43 23.99 14.60
CA LEU A 1256 -6.00 22.70 14.03
C LEU A 1256 -5.21 21.87 15.04
N HIS A 1257 -4.26 22.48 15.75
CA HIS A 1257 -3.48 21.75 16.76
C HIS A 1257 -4.37 21.32 17.93
N LEU A 1258 -5.26 22.20 18.41
CA LEU A 1258 -6.15 21.93 19.54
C LEU A 1258 -7.22 20.86 19.23
N ALA A 1259 -7.72 20.81 17.99
CA ALA A 1259 -8.70 19.83 17.58
C ALA A 1259 -8.09 18.44 17.37
N HIS A 1260 -6.87 18.37 16.84
CA HIS A 1260 -6.22 17.10 16.49
C HIS A 1260 -5.32 16.51 17.58
N LEU A 1261 -4.86 17.31 18.53
CA LEU A 1261 -4.02 16.86 19.64
C LEU A 1261 -4.86 16.90 20.93
N PRO A 1262 -5.06 15.76 21.62
CA PRO A 1262 -5.77 15.77 22.89
C PRO A 1262 -4.98 16.59 23.91
N PRO A 1263 -5.63 17.49 24.67
CA PRO A 1263 -4.99 18.07 25.84
C PRO A 1263 -4.71 16.93 26.83
N VAL A 1264 -3.51 16.90 27.38
CA VAL A 1264 -3.27 16.02 28.53
C VAL A 1264 -4.06 16.60 29.67
N LEU A 1265 -5.10 15.88 30.11
CA LEU A 1265 -5.74 16.13 31.40
C LEU A 1265 -4.64 15.94 32.45
N CYS A 1266 -4.05 17.04 32.89
CA CYS A 1266 -3.18 17.07 34.05
C CYS A 1266 -3.96 16.69 35.30
#